data_AF-Q6BVE1-F1
#
_entry.id   AF-Q6BVE1-F1
#
_cell.length_a   1.000
_cell.length_b   1.000
_cell.length_c   1.000
_cell.angle_alpha   90.00
_cell.angle_beta   90.00
_cell.angle_gamma   90.00
#
_symmetry.space_group_name_H-M   'P 1'
#
loop_
_entity.id
_entity.type
_entity.pdbx_description
1 polymer ?
#
loop_
_entity_poly.entity_id
_entity_poly.type
_entity_poly.pdbx_seq_one_letter_code
_entity_poly.pdbx_strand_id
1 'polypeptide(L)'
;MAKEDIEEEREIRNDASENSSDEEGDDVLDSSEEDDDDDDEEAIKRVREGFIVDDDEDESQKRKRRKHKKRKREERTNDDENNALDQDDLELLMENSGARPQPSSNKLKRLKRAYTEDTEGAEEEEIGAKSGRGGLTDIFSDEDNNEEERADLGETRVDDDRNILDEFEDFIEEDEYSDEDEERQRKLTQQRERAQKKGPRLDTSKLSNVDRESLQQLFEVFGNGAEYEWALEAQEMEDEGNGENLEPTSLDEVFEHAELKERMLTEEDNLIRIVDIPERFQKYRANLNYIDLEGEELKSEQGWVANILFMEKQGSFSGFLEEPFKEAVSKVVEFISKDVYEVPFIWTHRRDFLLYSEEIKNEDGSVTNSVHKLLFEDDLWRIFQLDIEYHSLYEKRVNIEKLIESLNLDDDLVKDVKSLETMVAIQDLQDYINFTYSTEIRKLYDDKETEGIDANITKKHSKYAIFERIKSNVLYDAVNAFGISAKEFGENVQDQSSKKFEVPYRIHATDDHIESPEDLIERLCEDDEVLFKDPKNALNAVRKTFAEEIFHNPKIRHEVRTTFKDFASIRVAVTEKGKAIDNHSPYADIKYAINRSPADLVRNPDVLLRMLEAEAAGLVVVKVETKDYDSWFQCIFNCLKSDGSSEIFEKWNKEREFVLNMAFKRLTSMVSMNTKEDLRRECERLIASEVRRRFLARIDQAPFTPFGFDKGTKPNVLALSFGKGDFDSAVIGAFLRESGKVDEFFKSEDNPIRDRESEDKFSGQLKEFFDKNLRNQKPDVIVVSGYNAISKKLFDSVKSFVETNNVTANTEELTDVQNPPLIQVIWGQSETATLFQNSERARIEFSDKPTLAKYCVGLARYVQSPLLEYLSLGEGILSLTFFEHQKLISTDLVMEAIESAYVDIINMVGVEINEAIRDPYIAQLLPYVAGLGPRKASGLLRNINSKLGSTLANRSDLIENELSTANIFINCSSFLNIPYDEGLSMRDSSVELLDATRIHPEDYDLARKMAADALDLDEEDMAHVEEQGGIIYQLMQDGVNKVDDLNLTAYGKELESKFGKKKYATLQSIKEELVNNFEEIRRSFHILESHEVFHMLTGETTESFTRNTIVPVTVNKVGQNFRDFENSKIKFAKVTTSSFIQGNIEEASIPQGIDLAQGQVVQAVVLDAYYDSFTASFSLLEADIQKGAAPKFHKDPLKWNFEAEQADKQKEMAKERAQLAKTRNIQHPLFHNFSYKQAEEFLAPQAVGDCVLRPSSKGPNYLTVTWKVSNNLFQHLSIQENTQGMGKEYIVEHKKYADLDQLIFQHVQAIAKHVDEMCRHPKFREGTMSEVNEWLESYTKANPKNSAYVFCFDHKAPGWFLLLFKVNVNTPITTWHVKTECDGYRLKGFSYPSMLRLCNGFKQTFKSYVKGIADRSRSTKPAPVNNQAQASTYGGYGY
;
A
#
# COMPACT_ATOMS: atom_id res chain seq x y z
N MET A 1 -22.69 -50.46 -44.63
CA MET A 1 -22.40 -50.11 -46.05
C MET A 1 -21.48 -48.91 -46.00
N ALA A 2 -20.29 -48.98 -46.63
CA ALA A 2 -19.11 -48.09 -46.46
C ALA A 2 -18.48 -48.24 -45.05
N LYS A 3 -17.28 -48.79 -44.77
CA LYS A 3 -15.92 -48.74 -45.36
C LYS A 3 -15.48 -47.29 -45.61
N GLU A 4 -14.75 -46.69 -44.65
CA GLU A 4 -13.28 -46.75 -44.50
C GLU A 4 -12.60 -46.08 -45.68
N ASP A 5 -12.23 -44.82 -45.50
CA ASP A 5 -11.38 -44.02 -46.40
C ASP A 5 -10.65 -42.95 -45.55
N ILE A 6 -9.34 -42.84 -45.80
CA ILE A 6 -8.43 -41.71 -45.49
C ILE A 6 -7.76 -41.70 -44.10
N GLU A 7 -6.67 -42.46 -43.96
CA GLU A 7 -5.48 -42.06 -43.18
C GLU A 7 -4.23 -42.58 -43.91
N GLU A 8 -3.76 -41.81 -44.90
CA GLU A 8 -2.42 -41.90 -45.50
C GLU A 8 -1.89 -40.47 -45.60
N GLU A 9 -0.94 -40.10 -44.74
CA GLU A 9 0.10 -39.08 -44.97
C GLU A 9 0.88 -38.85 -43.66
N ARG A 10 2.02 -39.55 -43.50
CA ARG A 10 3.25 -39.12 -42.78
C ARG A 10 4.21 -40.32 -42.59
N GLU A 11 4.83 -40.74 -43.68
CA GLU A 11 6.06 -41.54 -43.67
C GLU A 11 7.08 -40.93 -44.64
N ILE A 12 7.77 -39.85 -44.26
CA ILE A 12 9.08 -39.49 -44.83
C ILE A 12 9.85 -38.71 -43.76
N ARG A 13 10.82 -39.36 -43.10
CA ARG A 13 12.11 -38.84 -42.60
C ARG A 13 12.72 -39.85 -41.61
N ASN A 14 13.17 -40.97 -42.17
CA ASN A 14 14.29 -41.74 -41.64
C ASN A 14 15.51 -41.44 -42.54
N ASP A 15 16.70 -41.60 -41.97
CA ASP A 15 18.04 -41.47 -42.57
C ASP A 15 18.75 -40.12 -42.36
N ALA A 16 19.24 -39.92 -41.13
CA ALA A 16 20.52 -39.27 -40.86
C ALA A 16 21.07 -39.77 -39.51
N SER A 17 21.56 -41.01 -39.51
CA SER A 17 22.39 -41.56 -38.43
C SER A 17 23.77 -41.88 -39.00
N GLU A 18 24.78 -41.04 -38.75
CA GLU A 18 26.19 -41.41 -38.83
C GLU A 18 27.07 -40.36 -38.11
N ASN A 19 27.85 -40.85 -37.14
CA ASN A 19 29.12 -40.32 -36.61
C ASN A 19 29.18 -38.96 -35.88
N SER A 20 29.10 -39.02 -34.55
CA SER A 20 30.07 -38.33 -33.69
C SER A 20 30.22 -39.11 -32.37
N SER A 21 31.08 -40.12 -32.39
CA SER A 21 31.74 -40.63 -31.18
C SER A 21 32.96 -39.75 -30.90
N ASP A 22 33.28 -39.59 -29.62
CA ASP A 22 34.54 -39.05 -29.04
C ASP A 22 34.42 -37.65 -28.42
N GLU A 23 33.74 -37.55 -27.27
CA GLU A 23 34.23 -36.73 -26.14
C GLU A 23 33.96 -37.50 -24.82
N GLU A 24 35.00 -38.11 -24.28
CA GLU A 24 35.05 -38.68 -22.93
C GLU A 24 35.39 -37.56 -21.93
N GLY A 25 34.63 -37.44 -20.85
CA GLY A 25 35.10 -36.91 -19.56
C GLY A 25 34.53 -35.57 -19.11
N ASP A 26 33.46 -35.60 -18.32
CA ASP A 26 33.43 -35.13 -16.92
C ASP A 26 31.99 -35.21 -16.37
N ASP A 27 31.55 -36.43 -16.03
CA ASP A 27 30.35 -36.67 -15.22
C ASP A 27 30.67 -36.30 -13.77
N VAL A 28 30.59 -35.00 -13.44
CA VAL A 28 30.52 -34.54 -12.05
C VAL A 28 29.09 -34.76 -11.58
N LEU A 29 28.92 -35.79 -10.76
CA LEU A 29 27.67 -36.20 -10.12
C LEU A 29 27.09 -35.04 -9.29
N ASP A 30 26.06 -34.40 -9.83
CA ASP A 30 25.14 -33.50 -9.15
C ASP A 30 24.21 -34.34 -8.25
N SER A 31 24.69 -34.70 -7.06
CA SER A 31 23.92 -35.36 -6.02
C SER A 31 23.55 -34.30 -4.98
N SER A 32 22.47 -33.57 -5.25
CA SER A 32 21.71 -32.82 -4.25
C SER A 32 21.10 -33.81 -3.26
N GLU A 33 21.92 -34.29 -2.31
CA GLU A 33 21.38 -34.82 -1.06
C GLU A 33 20.93 -33.60 -0.25
N GLU A 34 19.62 -33.39 -0.24
CA GLU A 34 18.92 -32.55 0.74
C GLU A 34 19.20 -33.19 2.12
N ASP A 35 20.23 -32.67 2.80
CA ASP A 35 20.47 -32.92 4.20
C ASP A 35 19.24 -32.46 4.97
N ASP A 36 18.57 -33.41 5.64
CA ASP A 36 17.39 -33.18 6.47
C ASP A 36 17.71 -32.10 7.54
N ASP A 37 17.00 -30.97 7.47
CA ASP A 37 17.11 -29.71 8.24
C ASP A 37 16.85 -29.83 9.77
N ASP A 38 17.25 -30.92 10.42
CA ASP A 38 17.05 -31.10 11.88
C ASP A 38 18.01 -30.23 12.73
N ASP A 39 19.10 -29.70 12.15
CA ASP A 39 20.02 -28.80 12.88
C ASP A 39 19.46 -27.36 13.02
N ASP A 40 18.56 -26.94 12.14
CA ASP A 40 17.97 -25.60 12.18
C ASP A 40 16.82 -25.49 13.20
N GLU A 41 16.06 -26.55 13.47
CA GLU A 41 15.06 -26.52 14.55
C GLU A 41 15.72 -26.40 15.94
N GLU A 42 16.90 -27.01 16.18
CA GLU A 42 17.64 -26.80 17.43
C GLU A 42 18.22 -25.39 17.54
N ALA A 43 18.67 -24.80 16.43
CA ALA A 43 19.12 -23.40 16.41
C ALA A 43 17.96 -22.44 16.69
N ILE A 44 16.80 -22.65 16.06
CA ILE A 44 15.57 -21.89 16.31
C ILE A 44 15.11 -22.06 17.75
N LYS A 45 15.22 -23.28 18.32
CA LYS A 45 14.86 -23.53 19.71
C LYS A 45 15.82 -22.85 20.69
N ARG A 46 17.13 -22.80 20.41
CA ARG A 46 18.10 -22.01 21.20
C ARG A 46 17.81 -20.51 21.14
N VAL A 47 17.40 -19.99 19.98
CA VAL A 47 16.99 -18.58 19.84
C VAL A 47 15.71 -18.32 20.64
N ARG A 48 14.75 -19.26 20.63
CA ARG A 48 13.49 -19.15 21.37
C ARG A 48 13.66 -19.28 22.87
N GLU A 49 14.55 -20.16 23.34
CA GLU A 49 14.88 -20.31 24.77
C GLU A 49 15.73 -19.13 25.30
N GLY A 50 16.37 -18.35 24.41
CA GLY A 50 17.01 -17.08 24.76
C GLY A 50 16.04 -15.88 24.89
N PHE A 51 14.76 -16.09 24.59
CA PHE A 51 13.73 -15.04 24.54
C PHE A 51 12.60 -15.30 25.56
N ILE A 52 12.97 -15.65 26.79
CA ILE A 52 12.02 -15.61 27.91
C ILE A 52 11.93 -14.15 28.36
N VAL A 53 10.83 -13.53 27.94
CA VAL A 53 10.31 -12.27 28.46
C VAL A 53 9.86 -12.55 29.89
N ASP A 54 10.74 -12.35 30.87
CA ASP A 54 10.29 -12.15 32.25
C ASP A 54 9.67 -10.75 32.30
N ASP A 55 8.33 -10.76 32.26
CA ASP A 55 7.45 -9.66 32.62
C ASP A 55 7.75 -9.25 34.06
N ASP A 56 8.63 -8.27 34.26
CA ASP A 56 8.64 -7.47 35.47
C ASP A 56 9.03 -6.03 35.14
N GLU A 57 8.13 -5.16 35.59
CA GLU A 57 8.05 -3.73 35.39
C GLU A 57 9.27 -2.96 35.91
N ASP A 58 9.51 -1.84 35.23
CA ASP A 58 10.00 -0.56 35.76
C ASP A 58 11.48 -0.30 36.13
N GLU A 59 11.86 0.93 35.76
CA GLU A 59 12.98 1.77 36.20
C GLU A 59 14.42 1.52 35.69
N SER A 60 14.79 0.36 35.13
CA SER A 60 16.21 0.16 34.74
C SER A 60 16.63 0.68 33.34
N GLN A 61 15.69 1.13 32.50
CA GLN A 61 15.99 1.54 31.12
C GLN A 61 16.68 2.92 30.97
N LYS A 62 16.56 3.84 31.94
CA LYS A 62 17.28 5.14 31.84
C LYS A 62 18.80 5.01 31.99
N ARG A 63 19.31 3.98 32.69
CA ARG A 63 20.77 3.76 32.83
C ARG A 63 21.42 3.05 31.64
N LYS A 64 20.69 2.21 30.90
CA LYS A 64 21.25 1.56 29.68
C LYS A 64 21.38 2.52 28.50
N ARG A 65 20.48 3.50 28.34
CA ARG A 65 20.61 4.53 27.27
C ARG A 65 21.88 5.40 27.41
N ARG A 66 22.31 5.71 28.64
CA ARG A 66 23.58 6.46 28.86
C ARG A 66 24.84 5.64 28.57
N LYS A 67 24.84 4.33 28.82
CA LYS A 67 25.97 3.47 28.41
C LYS A 67 26.00 3.20 26.90
N HIS A 68 24.84 3.13 26.23
CA HIS A 68 24.80 2.99 24.77
C HIS A 68 25.24 4.26 24.03
N LYS A 69 24.92 5.46 24.54
CA LYS A 69 25.45 6.71 23.95
C LYS A 69 26.98 6.85 24.13
N LYS A 70 27.56 6.30 25.21
CA LYS A 70 29.02 6.35 25.38
C LYS A 70 29.75 5.35 24.47
N ARG A 71 29.20 4.14 24.26
CA ARG A 71 29.75 3.20 23.28
C ARG A 71 29.62 3.68 21.83
N LYS A 72 28.51 4.31 21.43
CA LYS A 72 28.38 4.90 20.08
C LYS A 72 29.34 6.07 19.82
N ARG A 73 29.89 6.73 20.86
CA ARG A 73 30.86 7.82 20.69
C ARG A 73 32.32 7.32 20.69
N GLU A 74 32.60 6.21 21.37
CA GLU A 74 33.92 5.55 21.31
C GLU A 74 34.10 4.66 20.07
N GLU A 75 33.01 4.15 19.46
CA GLU A 75 33.11 3.43 18.17
C GLU A 75 33.40 4.37 16.99
N ARG A 76 32.89 5.61 16.98
CA ARG A 76 33.16 6.56 15.89
C ARG A 76 34.62 7.02 15.78
N THR A 77 35.44 6.83 16.82
CA THR A 77 36.88 7.18 16.75
C THR A 77 37.77 6.02 16.29
N ASN A 78 37.22 4.81 16.14
CA ASN A 78 37.97 3.67 15.57
C ASN A 78 37.57 3.36 14.13
N ASP A 79 36.58 4.06 13.55
CA ASP A 79 36.16 3.84 12.16
C ASP A 79 37.18 4.38 11.14
N ASP A 80 38.14 5.23 11.54
CA ASP A 80 39.21 5.67 10.63
C ASP A 80 40.20 4.54 10.26
N GLU A 81 40.27 3.45 11.05
CA GLU A 81 41.07 2.27 10.71
C GLU A 81 40.29 1.18 9.94
N ASN A 82 38.97 1.34 9.78
CA ASN A 82 38.10 0.40 9.05
C ASN A 82 37.73 0.88 7.63
N ASN A 83 38.43 1.87 7.07
CA ASN A 83 38.34 2.22 5.64
C ASN A 83 38.93 1.13 4.70
N ALA A 84 39.01 -0.12 5.15
CA ALA A 84 39.33 -1.26 4.32
C ALA A 84 38.02 -1.85 3.79
N LEU A 85 37.82 -1.77 2.47
CA LEU A 85 36.75 -2.48 1.76
C LEU A 85 36.72 -3.93 2.22
N ASP A 86 35.53 -4.43 2.54
CA ASP A 86 35.39 -5.84 2.91
C ASP A 86 35.62 -6.75 1.69
N GLN A 87 35.68 -8.06 1.94
CA GLN A 87 35.98 -9.02 0.88
C GLN A 87 34.88 -9.04 -0.20
N ASP A 88 33.63 -8.80 0.19
CA ASP A 88 32.49 -8.79 -0.71
C ASP A 88 32.49 -7.52 -1.58
N ASP A 89 32.84 -6.35 -1.03
CA ASP A 89 33.04 -5.10 -1.76
C ASP A 89 34.26 -5.20 -2.70
N LEU A 90 35.34 -5.84 -2.25
CA LEU A 90 36.48 -6.14 -3.11
C LEU A 90 36.09 -7.10 -4.24
N GLU A 91 35.27 -8.12 -3.96
CA GLU A 91 34.74 -9.02 -4.98
C GLU A 91 33.80 -8.28 -5.94
N LEU A 92 32.96 -7.36 -5.47
CA LEU A 92 32.10 -6.53 -6.30
C LEU A 92 32.91 -5.57 -7.18
N LEU A 93 33.97 -4.97 -6.63
CA LEU A 93 34.91 -4.14 -7.37
C LEU A 93 35.73 -4.98 -8.37
N MET A 94 36.07 -6.22 -8.03
CA MET A 94 36.77 -7.15 -8.92
C MET A 94 35.86 -7.67 -10.04
N GLU A 95 34.58 -7.93 -9.73
CA GLU A 95 33.55 -8.33 -10.69
C GLU A 95 33.25 -7.17 -11.66
N ASN A 96 33.11 -5.95 -11.16
CA ASN A 96 32.98 -4.75 -11.98
C ASN A 96 34.26 -4.42 -12.77
N SER A 97 35.45 -4.67 -12.24
CA SER A 97 36.70 -4.41 -12.97
C SER A 97 37.06 -5.50 -14.00
N GLY A 98 36.27 -6.56 -14.12
CA GLY A 98 36.44 -7.61 -15.13
C GLY A 98 37.67 -8.50 -14.92
N ALA A 99 38.34 -8.40 -13.78
CA ALA A 99 39.57 -9.12 -13.48
C ALA A 99 39.27 -10.29 -12.51
N ARG A 100 38.77 -11.42 -13.03
CA ARG A 100 38.79 -12.69 -12.26
C ARG A 100 40.20 -13.27 -12.27
N PRO A 101 40.89 -13.44 -11.14
CA PRO A 101 42.17 -14.13 -11.11
C PRO A 101 41.95 -15.63 -11.31
N GLN A 102 42.76 -16.25 -12.16
CA GLN A 102 42.91 -17.70 -12.21
C GLN A 102 43.36 -18.21 -10.82
N PRO A 103 42.79 -19.32 -10.30
CA PRO A 103 43.13 -19.86 -8.99
C PRO A 103 44.50 -20.58 -9.07
N SER A 104 45.59 -19.82 -9.16
CA SER A 104 46.93 -20.41 -9.04
C SER A 104 47.20 -20.65 -7.57
N SER A 105 47.21 -21.93 -7.20
CA SER A 105 47.58 -22.46 -5.89
C SER A 105 49.01 -22.08 -5.50
N ASN A 106 49.23 -20.87 -5.00
CA ASN A 106 50.44 -20.54 -4.27
C ASN A 106 50.20 -19.37 -3.32
N LYS A 107 50.33 -19.69 -2.03
CA LYS A 107 50.34 -18.79 -0.86
C LYS A 107 51.14 -17.51 -1.14
N LEU A 108 50.48 -16.45 -1.58
CA LEU A 108 51.07 -15.11 -1.60
C LEU A 108 51.18 -14.62 -0.16
N LYS A 109 52.43 -14.61 0.30
CA LYS A 109 52.86 -13.99 1.54
C LYS A 109 52.58 -12.50 1.45
N ARG A 110 51.58 -12.05 2.22
CA ARG A 110 51.42 -10.74 2.86
C ARG A 110 52.50 -9.71 2.44
N LEU A 111 52.08 -8.75 1.60
CA LEU A 111 52.83 -7.56 1.19
C LEU A 111 53.47 -6.91 2.43
N LYS A 112 54.80 -6.98 2.49
CA LYS A 112 55.61 -6.39 3.55
C LYS A 112 56.07 -5.02 3.07
N ARG A 113 55.74 -3.98 3.85
CA ARG A 113 56.17 -2.59 3.70
C ARG A 113 57.66 -2.53 3.36
N ALA A 114 57.99 -1.95 2.22
CA ALA A 114 59.36 -1.66 1.81
C ALA A 114 59.85 -0.43 2.58
N TYR A 115 60.79 -0.66 3.51
CA TYR A 115 61.69 0.38 3.98
C TYR A 115 62.76 0.59 2.90
N THR A 116 62.82 1.80 2.33
CA THR A 116 63.91 2.26 1.48
C THR A 116 65.01 2.86 2.36
N GLU A 117 66.12 2.14 2.49
CA GLU A 117 67.40 2.62 3.04
C GLU A 117 68.20 3.31 1.92
N ASP A 118 68.66 4.52 2.23
CA ASP A 118 69.95 5.12 1.92
C ASP A 118 70.46 5.13 0.47
N THR A 119 70.30 6.28 -0.19
CA THR A 119 71.30 6.76 -1.14
C THR A 119 71.58 8.23 -0.86
N GLU A 120 72.77 8.46 -0.29
CA GLU A 120 73.39 9.74 0.00
C GLU A 120 73.64 10.55 -1.29
N GLY A 121 73.37 11.86 -1.26
CA GLY A 121 73.67 12.74 -2.39
C GLY A 121 73.20 14.19 -2.27
N ALA A 122 73.83 14.93 -1.36
CA ALA A 122 74.27 16.34 -1.48
C ALA A 122 73.26 17.49 -1.79
N GLU A 123 73.37 18.51 -0.93
CA GLU A 123 73.23 19.97 -1.18
C GLU A 123 71.85 20.63 -1.02
N GLU A 124 71.66 21.12 0.22
CA GLU A 124 70.98 22.33 0.72
C GLU A 124 70.37 23.33 -0.29
N GLU A 125 69.07 23.62 -0.12
CA GLU A 125 68.52 24.99 -0.22
C GLU A 125 67.21 25.09 0.62
N GLU A 126 67.27 25.85 1.72
CA GLU A 126 66.15 26.23 2.60
C GLU A 126 65.30 27.35 1.97
N ILE A 127 63.99 27.16 1.83
CA ILE A 127 62.99 28.26 1.92
C ILE A 127 61.72 27.77 2.62
N GLY A 128 61.52 28.24 3.86
CA GLY A 128 60.36 29.04 4.24
C GLY A 128 58.97 28.39 4.33
N ALA A 129 58.54 28.16 5.57
CA ALA A 129 57.19 27.83 6.01
C ALA A 129 56.18 29.00 5.90
N LYS A 130 54.87 28.66 5.82
CA LYS A 130 53.67 29.29 6.46
C LYS A 130 52.40 28.71 5.80
N SER A 131 51.62 27.84 6.46
CA SER A 131 50.62 28.06 7.53
C SER A 131 49.29 28.65 7.05
N GLY A 132 48.18 27.95 7.32
CA GLY A 132 46.83 28.54 7.36
C GLY A 132 45.74 27.74 6.64
N ARG A 133 45.46 26.50 7.07
CA ARG A 133 44.31 25.70 6.60
C ARG A 133 43.19 25.85 7.64
N GLY A 134 42.29 26.79 7.41
CA GLY A 134 41.09 27.01 8.23
C GLY A 134 40.11 25.86 8.08
N GLY A 135 39.59 25.35 9.19
CA GLY A 135 38.71 24.18 9.26
C GLY A 135 37.28 24.54 9.66
N LEU A 136 36.32 24.02 8.91
CA LEU A 136 34.94 23.61 9.20
C LEU A 136 33.97 24.48 10.05
N THR A 137 34.35 25.62 10.63
CA THR A 137 33.42 26.44 11.45
C THR A 137 32.81 27.66 10.75
N ASP A 138 33.15 27.94 9.49
CA ASP A 138 32.61 29.10 8.74
C ASP A 138 31.47 28.75 7.75
N ILE A 139 30.81 27.60 7.90
CA ILE A 139 29.73 27.16 6.98
C ILE A 139 28.36 27.82 7.25
N PHE A 140 28.17 28.51 8.38
CA PHE A 140 26.86 29.08 8.77
C PHE A 140 26.85 30.61 8.88
N SER A 141 27.74 31.31 8.17
CA SER A 141 27.56 32.75 7.95
C SER A 141 26.96 32.98 6.57
N ASP A 142 25.63 32.96 6.52
CA ASP A 142 24.84 33.49 5.40
C ASP A 142 24.97 35.02 5.41
N GLU A 143 25.92 35.58 4.65
CA GLU A 143 25.88 37.00 4.28
C GLU A 143 25.99 37.15 2.75
N ASP A 144 24.85 37.51 2.17
CA ASP A 144 24.64 37.97 0.80
C ASP A 144 25.56 39.15 0.45
N ASN A 145 26.60 38.91 -0.35
CA ASN A 145 27.37 39.97 -0.99
C ASN A 145 27.00 40.07 -2.48
N ASN A 146 25.97 40.87 -2.75
CA ASN A 146 25.73 41.48 -4.05
C ASN A 146 26.59 42.76 -4.16
N GLU A 147 27.83 42.64 -4.64
CA GLU A 147 28.67 43.79 -5.01
C GLU A 147 29.03 43.73 -6.50
N GLU A 148 28.31 44.49 -7.32
CA GLU A 148 28.79 44.95 -8.62
C GLU A 148 28.57 46.47 -8.78
N GLU A 149 29.67 47.15 -9.10
CA GLU A 149 29.78 48.43 -9.82
C GLU A 149 29.24 49.73 -9.19
N ARG A 150 30.08 50.38 -8.37
CA ARG A 150 30.21 51.85 -8.45
C ARG A 150 31.66 52.31 -8.45
N ALA A 151 32.05 52.87 -9.59
CA ALA A 151 33.33 53.45 -9.90
C ALA A 151 33.64 54.74 -9.11
N ASP A 152 34.86 54.79 -8.59
CA ASP A 152 35.83 55.89 -8.68
C ASP A 152 35.41 57.29 -8.16
N LEU A 153 35.67 57.53 -6.87
CA LEU A 153 35.93 58.88 -6.32
C LEU A 153 37.16 58.82 -5.42
N GLY A 154 38.23 59.45 -5.89
CA GLY A 154 39.55 59.42 -5.25
C GLY A 154 39.71 60.28 -3.99
N GLU A 155 40.87 60.00 -3.36
CA GLU A 155 41.65 60.83 -2.45
C GLU A 155 40.98 61.31 -1.15
N THR A 156 41.46 60.82 0.00
CA THR A 156 42.30 61.60 0.95
C THR A 156 42.84 60.68 2.05
N ARG A 157 44.17 60.57 2.11
CA ARG A 157 44.93 59.98 3.22
C ARG A 157 44.74 60.80 4.50
N VAL A 158 44.40 60.15 5.61
CA VAL A 158 44.75 60.62 6.95
C VAL A 158 45.31 59.43 7.71
N ASP A 159 46.64 59.36 7.76
CA ASP A 159 47.39 58.68 8.80
C ASP A 159 47.12 59.39 10.14
N ASP A 160 46.76 58.66 11.20
CA ASP A 160 47.47 58.67 12.50
C ASP A 160 46.61 58.02 13.62
N ASP A 161 47.13 56.89 14.11
CA ASP A 161 47.60 56.77 15.50
C ASP A 161 46.63 56.29 16.61
N ARG A 162 47.17 55.32 17.39
CA ARG A 162 46.86 54.89 18.77
C ARG A 162 45.93 53.69 18.98
N ASN A 163 46.53 52.51 18.90
CA ASN A 163 46.15 51.34 19.69
C ASN A 163 47.29 51.07 20.70
N ILE A 164 47.08 51.37 21.99
CA ILE A 164 48.11 51.33 23.06
C ILE A 164 47.78 50.29 24.16
N LEU A 165 46.80 49.42 23.96
CA LEU A 165 46.33 48.55 25.07
C LEU A 165 46.80 47.09 25.05
N ASP A 166 47.71 46.70 24.15
CA ASP A 166 48.03 45.27 23.90
C ASP A 166 49.39 44.79 24.47
N GLU A 167 49.98 45.49 25.45
CA GLU A 167 51.27 45.09 26.07
C GLU A 167 51.17 44.67 27.55
N PHE A 168 49.98 44.39 28.09
CA PHE A 168 49.82 43.97 29.50
C PHE A 168 49.22 42.57 29.72
N GLU A 169 48.98 41.78 28.67
CA GLU A 169 48.39 40.43 28.84
C GLU A 169 49.38 39.34 29.27
N ASP A 170 50.69 39.57 29.20
CA ASP A 170 51.71 38.60 29.64
C ASP A 170 52.08 38.69 31.15
N PHE A 171 51.27 39.38 31.97
CA PHE A 171 51.56 39.57 33.41
C PHE A 171 50.69 38.74 34.36
N ILE A 172 49.76 37.92 33.87
CA ILE A 172 48.86 37.14 34.74
C ILE A 172 49.23 35.65 34.63
N GLU A 173 50.20 35.22 35.45
CA GLU A 173 50.42 33.79 35.72
C GLU A 173 49.17 33.17 36.35
N GLU A 174 48.81 31.98 35.86
CA GLU A 174 47.70 31.14 36.28
C GLU A 174 47.87 30.70 37.75
N ASP A 175 47.35 31.49 38.69
CA ASP A 175 47.30 31.11 40.11
C ASP A 175 46.27 29.99 40.33
N GLU A 176 46.76 28.76 40.53
CA GLU A 176 45.97 27.63 41.04
C GLU A 176 45.31 27.99 42.39
N TYR A 177 43.99 28.12 42.38
CA TYR A 177 43.18 28.51 43.53
C TYR A 177 43.32 27.53 44.71
N SER A 178 43.78 28.04 45.85
CA SER A 178 43.89 27.31 47.12
C SER A 178 42.52 26.96 47.70
N ASP A 179 42.42 25.79 48.35
CA ASP A 179 41.24 25.20 49.00
C ASP A 179 40.37 26.17 49.86
N GLU A 180 40.92 27.31 50.31
CA GLU A 180 40.17 28.33 51.04
C GLU A 180 39.14 29.08 50.16
N ASP A 181 39.32 29.15 48.83
CA ASP A 181 38.38 29.83 47.93
C ASP A 181 37.13 28.98 47.60
N GLU A 182 37.25 27.64 47.62
CA GLU A 182 36.07 26.76 47.52
C GLU A 182 35.13 26.93 48.73
N GLU A 183 35.68 27.12 49.94
CA GLU A 183 34.87 27.40 51.13
C GLU A 183 34.15 28.75 51.05
N ARG A 184 34.80 29.78 50.45
CA ARG A 184 34.15 31.07 50.21
C ARG A 184 32.98 30.94 49.23
N GLN A 185 33.15 30.20 48.14
CA GLN A 185 32.07 29.97 47.17
C GLN A 185 30.91 29.17 47.77
N ARG A 186 31.18 28.13 48.58
CA ARG A 186 30.13 27.40 49.31
C ARG A 186 29.36 28.26 50.30
N LYS A 187 30.03 29.20 50.98
CA LYS A 187 29.35 30.17 51.86
C LYS A 187 28.48 31.15 51.08
N LEU A 188 28.91 31.59 49.90
CA LEU A 188 28.14 32.49 49.03
C LEU A 188 26.89 31.80 48.48
N THR A 189 26.98 30.53 48.08
CA THR A 189 25.81 29.74 47.64
C THR A 189 24.83 29.51 48.80
N GLN A 190 25.31 29.14 49.99
CA GLN A 190 24.43 29.04 51.17
C GLN A 190 23.81 30.38 51.59
N GLN A 191 24.49 31.51 51.38
CA GLN A 191 23.90 32.84 51.58
C GLN A 191 22.79 33.14 50.56
N ARG A 192 22.99 32.79 49.28
CA ARG A 192 21.96 32.96 48.24
C ARG A 192 20.71 32.13 48.52
N GLU A 193 20.86 30.88 48.94
CA GLU A 193 19.72 30.03 49.33
C GLU A 193 18.97 30.55 50.57
N ARG A 194 19.69 31.14 51.54
CA ARG A 194 19.05 31.80 52.69
C ARG A 194 18.37 33.12 52.33
N ALA A 195 18.87 33.84 51.32
CA ALA A 195 18.25 35.06 50.83
C ALA A 195 16.95 34.79 50.05
N GLN A 196 16.87 33.71 49.26
CA GLN A 196 15.66 33.36 48.53
C GLN A 196 14.45 33.01 49.42
N LYS A 197 14.66 32.62 50.68
CA LYS A 197 13.55 32.36 51.62
C LYS A 197 13.00 33.59 52.34
N LYS A 198 13.43 34.81 51.98
CA LYS A 198 12.86 36.06 52.51
C LYS A 198 12.76 37.13 51.43
N GLY A 199 11.97 36.86 50.38
CA GLY A 199 11.46 37.91 49.50
C GLY A 199 10.52 38.84 50.27
N PRO A 200 10.68 40.17 50.19
CA PRO A 200 9.90 41.13 50.96
C PRO A 200 8.49 41.27 50.36
N ARG A 201 7.47 40.91 51.12
CA ARG A 201 6.08 41.29 50.82
C ARG A 201 6.00 42.81 50.78
N LEU A 202 5.56 43.35 49.65
CA LEU A 202 5.34 44.78 49.43
C LEU A 202 4.16 45.24 50.31
N ASP A 203 4.46 45.61 51.55
CA ASP A 203 3.47 46.10 52.50
C ASP A 203 3.20 47.59 52.24
N THR A 204 2.15 47.87 51.47
CA THR A 204 1.70 49.22 51.12
C THR A 204 1.22 50.04 52.33
N SER A 205 1.14 49.45 53.53
CA SER A 205 0.80 50.18 54.76
C SER A 205 1.85 51.21 55.19
N LYS A 206 3.07 51.17 54.64
CA LYS A 206 4.14 52.13 54.98
C LYS A 206 4.14 53.44 54.19
N LEU A 207 3.19 53.63 53.27
CA LEU A 207 3.00 54.93 52.60
C LEU A 207 2.42 56.01 53.52
N SER A 208 2.08 55.70 54.78
CA SER A 208 1.55 56.68 55.74
C SER A 208 2.54 57.78 56.15
N ASN A 209 3.83 57.65 55.84
CA ASN A 209 4.87 58.58 56.29
C ASN A 209 5.48 59.42 55.15
N VAL A 210 4.92 59.36 53.95
CA VAL A 210 5.32 60.24 52.85
C VAL A 210 4.58 61.57 53.01
N ASP A 211 5.33 62.67 52.95
CA ASP A 211 4.77 64.02 53.04
C ASP A 211 3.72 64.24 51.94
N ARG A 212 2.68 65.02 52.26
CA ARG A 212 1.51 65.19 51.40
C ARG A 212 1.86 65.83 50.05
N GLU A 213 2.87 66.68 50.00
CA GLU A 213 3.40 67.22 48.73
C GLU A 213 4.06 66.16 47.87
N SER A 214 4.84 65.24 48.46
CA SER A 214 5.49 64.15 47.73
C SER A 214 4.48 63.12 47.23
N LEU A 215 3.41 62.85 47.99
CA LEU A 215 2.29 62.03 47.52
C LEU A 215 1.55 62.69 46.36
N GLN A 216 1.36 64.01 46.39
CA GLN A 216 0.71 64.73 45.31
C GLN A 216 1.54 64.72 44.02
N GLN A 217 2.87 64.85 44.13
CA GLN A 217 3.78 64.65 42.98
C GLN A 217 3.76 63.22 42.47
N LEU A 218 3.70 62.22 43.35
CA LEU A 218 3.53 60.82 42.96
C LEU A 218 2.20 60.61 42.20
N PHE A 219 1.10 61.21 42.66
CA PHE A 219 -0.19 61.16 41.97
C PHE A 219 -0.20 61.93 40.66
N GLU A 220 0.55 63.02 40.55
CA GLU A 220 0.69 63.80 39.31
C GLU A 220 1.55 63.07 38.26
N VAL A 221 2.55 62.31 38.71
CA VAL A 221 3.45 61.56 37.81
C VAL A 221 2.88 60.19 37.41
N PHE A 222 2.24 59.47 38.34
CA PHE A 222 1.81 58.08 38.13
C PHE A 222 0.30 57.88 38.08
N GLY A 223 -0.50 58.94 38.25
CA GLY A 223 -1.96 58.81 38.36
C GLY A 223 -2.38 58.18 39.69
N ASN A 224 -3.69 58.15 39.98
CA ASN A 224 -4.22 57.58 41.23
C ASN A 224 -4.45 56.07 41.19
N GLY A 225 -3.96 55.38 40.15
CA GLY A 225 -4.14 53.95 39.95
C GLY A 225 -5.51 53.51 39.43
N ALA A 226 -6.53 54.38 39.45
CA ALA A 226 -7.88 54.04 38.95
C ALA A 226 -7.91 53.85 37.42
N GLU A 227 -6.95 54.43 36.70
CA GLU A 227 -6.78 54.23 35.26
C GLU A 227 -6.43 52.77 34.90
N TYR A 228 -5.98 51.97 35.88
CA TYR A 228 -5.68 50.54 35.71
C TYR A 228 -6.74 49.63 36.34
N GLU A 229 -7.83 50.18 36.90
CA GLU A 229 -8.88 49.37 37.53
C GLU A 229 -9.56 48.44 36.51
N TRP A 230 -9.74 48.92 35.27
CA TRP A 230 -10.22 48.09 34.15
C TRP A 230 -9.21 47.02 33.72
N ALA A 231 -7.90 47.28 33.84
CA ALA A 231 -6.86 46.31 33.52
C ALA A 231 -6.74 45.23 34.61
N LEU A 232 -6.96 45.61 35.87
CA LEU A 232 -7.06 44.67 36.99
C LEU A 232 -8.34 43.83 36.91
N GLU A 233 -9.49 44.41 36.53
CA GLU A 233 -10.71 43.63 36.28
C GLU A 233 -10.55 42.71 35.05
N ALA A 234 -9.90 43.17 33.98
CA ALA A 234 -9.57 42.32 32.84
C ALA A 234 -8.64 41.17 33.23
N GLN A 235 -7.63 41.45 34.07
CA GLN A 235 -6.72 40.44 34.59
C GLN A 235 -7.40 39.50 35.58
N GLU A 236 -8.30 39.98 36.46
CA GLU A 236 -9.09 39.11 37.35
C GLU A 236 -10.08 38.25 36.55
N MET A 237 -10.68 38.78 35.48
CA MET A 237 -11.49 37.98 34.56
C MET A 237 -10.66 36.96 33.75
N GLU A 238 -9.41 37.30 33.39
CA GLU A 238 -8.46 36.36 32.77
C GLU A 238 -8.00 35.28 33.76
N ASP A 239 -7.68 35.66 35.00
CA ASP A 239 -7.22 34.75 36.07
C ASP A 239 -8.36 33.84 36.56
N GLU A 240 -9.60 34.33 36.68
CA GLU A 240 -10.77 33.51 37.02
C GLU A 240 -11.26 32.67 35.83
N GLY A 241 -10.98 33.09 34.59
CA GLY A 241 -11.37 32.41 33.36
C GLY A 241 -10.44 31.28 32.92
N ASN A 242 -9.15 31.32 33.26
CA ASN A 242 -8.16 30.35 32.78
C ASN A 242 -7.77 29.30 33.85
N GLY A 243 -8.64 28.31 34.02
CA GLY A 243 -8.27 27.05 34.65
C GLY A 243 -7.20 26.32 33.83
N GLU A 244 -5.95 26.36 34.30
CA GLU A 244 -4.82 25.46 33.96
C GLU A 244 -4.42 25.28 32.48
N ASN A 245 -4.96 26.04 31.52
CA ASN A 245 -4.48 26.06 30.15
C ASN A 245 -3.42 27.15 29.96
N LEU A 246 -2.17 26.71 30.15
CA LEU A 246 -0.90 27.35 29.78
C LEU A 246 -1.08 28.48 28.74
N GLU A 247 -0.69 29.70 29.12
CA GLU A 247 -0.49 30.79 28.17
C GLU A 247 0.32 30.31 26.95
N PRO A 248 0.08 30.85 25.74
CA PRO A 248 1.02 30.68 24.64
C PRO A 248 2.32 31.35 25.04
N THR A 249 3.19 30.53 25.61
CA THR A 249 4.53 30.87 26.06
C THR A 249 5.27 31.49 24.88
N SER A 250 5.81 32.69 25.09
CA SER A 250 6.69 33.34 24.13
C SER A 250 7.72 32.35 23.58
N LEU A 251 8.10 32.52 22.31
CA LEU A 251 9.19 31.79 21.64
C LEU A 251 10.44 31.66 22.53
N ASP A 252 10.68 32.67 23.37
CA ASP A 252 11.83 32.75 24.27
C ASP A 252 11.82 31.75 25.44
N GLU A 253 10.67 31.12 25.74
CA GLU A 253 10.53 30.17 26.86
C GLU A 253 10.65 28.71 26.43
N VAL A 254 10.43 28.40 25.14
CA VAL A 254 10.40 27.03 24.60
C VAL A 254 11.66 26.76 23.78
N PHE A 255 12.67 26.14 24.39
CA PHE A 255 13.95 25.87 23.74
C PHE A 255 13.99 24.57 22.92
N GLU A 256 13.10 23.60 23.20
CA GLU A 256 13.10 22.33 22.48
C GLU A 256 12.37 22.44 21.15
N HIS A 257 13.07 22.17 20.05
CA HIS A 257 12.52 22.27 18.69
C HIS A 257 11.27 21.38 18.47
N ALA A 258 11.19 20.22 19.13
CA ALA A 258 10.00 19.36 19.04
C ALA A 258 8.76 20.01 19.68
N GLU A 259 8.93 20.71 20.81
CA GLU A 259 7.86 21.42 21.50
C GLU A 259 7.44 22.68 20.73
N LEU A 260 8.41 23.40 20.13
CA LEU A 260 8.13 24.50 19.20
C LEU A 260 7.29 24.01 18.01
N LYS A 261 7.63 22.86 17.43
CA LYS A 261 6.89 22.27 16.29
C LYS A 261 5.48 21.83 16.68
N GLU A 262 5.32 21.21 17.85
CA GLU A 262 4.00 20.82 18.37
C GLU A 262 3.11 22.03 18.63
N ARG A 263 3.68 23.14 19.11
CA ARG A 263 2.97 24.41 19.31
C ARG A 263 2.86 25.27 18.05
N MET A 264 3.39 24.83 16.90
CA MET A 264 3.45 25.58 15.65
C MET A 264 4.15 26.95 15.79
N LEU A 265 5.24 27.02 16.56
CA LEU A 265 6.00 28.24 16.87
C LEU A 265 7.39 28.27 16.23
N THR A 266 7.63 27.45 15.20
CA THR A 266 8.91 27.47 14.47
C THR A 266 9.00 28.67 13.51
N GLU A 267 10.20 28.97 13.01
CA GLU A 267 10.41 29.99 11.99
C GLU A 267 9.60 29.69 10.71
N GLU A 268 9.58 28.43 10.29
CA GLU A 268 8.74 27.95 9.18
C GLU A 268 7.26 28.25 9.44
N ASP A 269 6.77 28.02 10.66
CA ASP A 269 5.37 28.32 11.02
C ASP A 269 5.08 29.83 10.99
N ASN A 270 6.06 30.67 11.35
CA ASN A 270 5.94 32.12 11.29
C ASN A 270 5.92 32.62 9.84
N LEU A 271 6.75 32.06 8.97
CA LEU A 271 6.69 32.33 7.53
C LEU A 271 5.31 31.98 6.97
N ILE A 272 4.76 30.81 7.33
CA ILE A 272 3.42 30.41 6.90
C ILE A 272 2.35 31.45 7.27
N ARG A 273 2.44 32.04 8.47
CA ARG A 273 1.51 33.09 8.92
C ARG A 273 1.64 34.38 8.12
N ILE A 274 2.87 34.79 7.79
CA ILE A 274 3.18 36.10 7.18
C ILE A 274 2.95 36.09 5.66
N VAL A 275 3.32 35.01 4.97
CA VAL A 275 3.23 34.92 3.51
C VAL A 275 1.77 35.01 3.06
N ASP A 276 1.44 35.90 2.12
CA ASP A 276 0.08 36.11 1.59
C ASP A 276 -0.35 35.03 0.58
N ILE A 277 -0.21 33.77 0.99
CA ILE A 277 -0.65 32.57 0.27
C ILE A 277 -1.47 31.74 1.27
N PRO A 278 -2.59 31.12 0.86
CA PRO A 278 -3.33 30.22 1.73
C PRO A 278 -2.45 29.12 2.34
N GLU A 279 -2.62 28.84 3.63
CA GLU A 279 -1.75 27.91 4.36
C GLU A 279 -1.74 26.50 3.76
N ARG A 280 -2.90 26.03 3.25
CA ARG A 280 -2.99 24.76 2.52
C ARG A 280 -2.12 24.73 1.27
N PHE A 281 -2.13 25.78 0.45
CA PHE A 281 -1.31 25.86 -0.77
C PHE A 281 0.19 25.87 -0.43
N GLN A 282 0.59 26.57 0.63
CA GLN A 282 1.97 26.54 1.12
C GLN A 282 2.40 25.12 1.53
N LYS A 283 1.53 24.38 2.23
CA LYS A 283 1.80 22.99 2.65
C LYS A 283 1.92 22.05 1.44
N TYR A 284 0.99 22.12 0.50
CA TYR A 284 0.97 21.24 -0.67
C TYR A 284 2.11 21.53 -1.66
N ARG A 285 2.57 22.78 -1.75
CA ARG A 285 3.64 23.22 -2.64
C ARG A 285 5.01 23.34 -1.95
N ALA A 286 5.15 22.88 -0.70
CA ALA A 286 6.38 23.05 0.09
C ALA A 286 7.65 22.48 -0.56
N ASN A 287 7.50 21.50 -1.47
CA ASN A 287 8.61 20.86 -2.18
C ASN A 287 8.87 21.44 -3.58
N LEU A 288 8.18 22.50 -3.97
CA LEU A 288 8.29 23.11 -5.30
C LEU A 288 9.10 24.42 -5.23
N ASN A 289 10.07 24.58 -6.14
CA ASN A 289 10.89 25.78 -6.21
C ASN A 289 10.33 26.84 -7.19
N TYR A 290 9.65 26.39 -8.25
CA TYR A 290 9.07 27.24 -9.30
C TYR A 290 7.55 27.17 -9.22
N ILE A 291 6.88 28.33 -9.16
CA ILE A 291 5.41 28.41 -9.03
C ILE A 291 4.80 29.38 -10.07
N ASP A 292 5.56 30.36 -10.55
CA ASP A 292 4.97 31.48 -11.30
C ASP A 292 5.20 31.38 -12.82
N LEU A 293 4.57 30.39 -13.47
CA LEU A 293 4.70 30.16 -14.92
C LEU A 293 3.96 31.19 -15.77
N GLU A 294 4.56 31.73 -16.83
CA GLU A 294 3.93 32.78 -17.66
C GLU A 294 3.90 32.46 -19.17
N GLY A 295 3.05 33.17 -19.90
CA GLY A 295 3.05 33.16 -21.36
C GLY A 295 2.79 31.79 -21.98
N GLU A 296 3.76 31.26 -22.72
CA GLU A 296 3.66 29.94 -23.35
C GLU A 296 3.78 28.78 -22.36
N GLU A 297 4.46 28.98 -21.23
CA GLU A 297 4.66 27.95 -20.21
C GLU A 297 3.36 27.66 -19.47
N LEU A 298 2.62 28.72 -19.11
CA LEU A 298 1.28 28.61 -18.53
C LEU A 298 0.29 27.97 -19.52
N LYS A 299 0.36 28.32 -20.81
CA LYS A 299 -0.49 27.66 -21.83
C LYS A 299 -0.19 26.16 -21.96
N SER A 300 1.07 25.78 -21.79
CA SER A 300 1.49 24.38 -21.82
C SER A 300 0.93 23.61 -20.63
N GLU A 301 0.95 24.23 -19.44
CA GLU A 301 0.29 23.69 -18.25
C GLU A 301 -1.22 23.52 -18.46
N GLN A 302 -1.89 24.59 -18.87
CA GLN A 302 -3.33 24.60 -19.13
C GLN A 302 -3.73 23.50 -20.11
N GLY A 303 -2.97 23.36 -21.21
CA GLY A 303 -3.18 22.30 -22.19
C GLY A 303 -2.97 20.90 -21.61
N TRP A 304 -1.90 20.71 -20.83
CA TRP A 304 -1.58 19.43 -20.20
C TRP A 304 -2.65 18.98 -19.21
N VAL A 305 -3.05 19.86 -18.29
CA VAL A 305 -4.09 19.60 -17.29
C VAL A 305 -5.43 19.31 -17.98
N ALA A 306 -5.81 20.14 -18.96
CA ALA A 306 -7.07 19.98 -19.68
C ALA A 306 -7.13 18.66 -20.48
N ASN A 307 -6.03 18.24 -21.09
CA ASN A 307 -5.97 16.98 -21.82
C ASN A 307 -6.13 15.77 -20.89
N ILE A 308 -5.45 15.75 -19.74
CA ILE A 308 -5.57 14.64 -18.78
C ILE A 308 -7.01 14.56 -18.25
N LEU A 309 -7.55 15.69 -17.78
CA LEU A 309 -8.90 15.71 -17.22
C LEU A 309 -9.97 15.36 -18.25
N PHE A 310 -9.79 15.78 -19.51
CA PHE A 310 -10.69 15.41 -20.60
C PHE A 310 -10.65 13.91 -20.90
N MET A 311 -9.46 13.26 -20.86
CA MET A 311 -9.35 11.81 -21.03
C MET A 311 -10.02 11.05 -19.88
N GLU A 312 -9.86 11.51 -18.64
CA GLU A 312 -10.55 10.93 -17.47
C GLU A 312 -12.09 11.06 -17.59
N LYS A 313 -12.57 12.13 -18.24
CA LYS A 313 -13.99 12.45 -18.37
C LYS A 313 -14.61 12.23 -19.75
N GLN A 314 -13.93 11.55 -20.67
CA GLN A 314 -14.37 11.45 -22.06
C GLN A 314 -15.79 10.86 -22.21
N GLY A 315 -16.23 10.02 -21.26
CA GLY A 315 -17.59 9.46 -21.23
C GLY A 315 -18.71 10.43 -20.80
N SER A 316 -18.38 11.62 -20.30
CA SER A 316 -19.32 12.56 -19.67
C SER A 316 -19.82 13.66 -20.61
N PHE A 317 -19.14 13.92 -21.72
CA PHE A 317 -19.42 15.08 -22.58
C PHE A 317 -19.67 14.71 -24.05
N SER A 318 -20.48 15.52 -24.71
CA SER A 318 -20.58 15.57 -26.17
C SER A 318 -19.40 16.36 -26.77
N GLY A 319 -18.92 15.97 -27.95
CA GLY A 319 -17.73 16.57 -28.57
C GLY A 319 -17.79 18.09 -28.81
N PHE A 320 -18.96 18.70 -28.91
CA PHE A 320 -19.06 20.17 -29.07
C PHE A 320 -18.71 20.95 -27.79
N LEU A 321 -18.72 20.30 -26.62
CA LEU A 321 -18.37 20.90 -25.33
C LEU A 321 -16.87 20.79 -25.02
N GLU A 322 -16.07 20.15 -25.87
CA GLU A 322 -14.63 19.96 -25.64
C GLU A 322 -13.88 21.29 -25.50
N GLU A 323 -14.08 22.23 -26.43
CA GLU A 323 -13.40 23.53 -26.39
C GLU A 323 -13.85 24.37 -25.17
N PRO A 324 -15.16 24.55 -24.89
CA PRO A 324 -15.60 25.19 -23.65
C PRO A 324 -15.05 24.54 -22.39
N PHE A 325 -14.97 23.21 -22.35
CA PHE A 325 -14.41 22.48 -21.21
C PHE A 325 -12.93 22.79 -21.01
N LYS A 326 -12.11 22.77 -22.07
CA LYS A 326 -10.69 23.11 -21.99
C LYS A 326 -10.48 24.57 -21.58
N GLU A 327 -11.32 25.49 -22.06
CA GLU A 327 -11.29 26.90 -21.65
C GLU A 327 -11.60 27.06 -20.16
N ALA A 328 -12.62 26.34 -19.64
CA ALA A 328 -12.97 26.34 -18.23
C ALA A 328 -11.81 25.81 -17.36
N VAL A 329 -11.19 24.69 -17.75
CA VAL A 329 -10.00 24.16 -17.04
C VAL A 329 -8.86 25.17 -17.05
N SER A 330 -8.60 25.80 -18.20
CA SER A 330 -7.53 26.81 -18.34
C SER A 330 -7.73 27.98 -17.38
N LYS A 331 -8.98 28.44 -17.22
CA LYS A 331 -9.35 29.49 -16.26
C LYS A 331 -9.19 29.06 -14.81
N VAL A 332 -9.52 27.82 -14.48
CA VAL A 332 -9.33 27.28 -13.12
C VAL A 332 -7.84 27.16 -12.77
N VAL A 333 -7.00 26.73 -13.71
CA VAL A 333 -5.53 26.74 -13.54
C VAL A 333 -5.05 28.16 -13.26
N GLU A 334 -5.49 29.15 -14.05
CA GLU A 334 -5.16 30.57 -13.80
C GLU A 334 -5.57 31.02 -12.38
N PHE A 335 -6.78 30.67 -11.94
CA PHE A 335 -7.25 30.99 -10.58
C PHE A 335 -6.38 30.36 -9.48
N ILE A 336 -5.93 29.12 -9.67
CA ILE A 336 -5.15 28.38 -8.67
C ILE A 336 -3.67 28.83 -8.64
N SER A 337 -3.05 28.95 -9.82
CA SER A 337 -1.61 29.19 -9.93
C SER A 337 -1.27 30.69 -9.86
N LYS A 338 -2.13 31.57 -10.40
CA LYS A 338 -1.89 33.03 -10.43
C LYS A 338 -2.64 33.79 -9.36
N ASP A 339 -3.95 33.61 -9.29
CA ASP A 339 -4.78 34.38 -8.36
C ASP A 339 -4.78 33.79 -6.94
N VAL A 340 -4.21 32.60 -6.77
CA VAL A 340 -4.08 31.89 -5.49
C VAL A 340 -5.44 31.68 -4.82
N TYR A 341 -6.45 31.38 -5.63
CA TYR A 341 -7.80 31.06 -5.19
C TYR A 341 -7.91 29.57 -4.83
N GLU A 342 -8.46 29.31 -3.65
CA GLU A 342 -8.76 27.95 -3.21
C GLU A 342 -10.05 27.42 -3.83
N VAL A 343 -10.18 26.10 -3.84
CA VAL A 343 -11.29 25.38 -4.45
C VAL A 343 -12.66 25.90 -3.99
N PRO A 344 -12.95 26.09 -2.68
CA PRO A 344 -14.26 26.58 -2.25
C PRO A 344 -14.56 27.99 -2.75
N PHE A 345 -13.53 28.85 -2.83
CA PHE A 345 -13.69 30.21 -3.35
C PHE A 345 -14.03 30.18 -4.84
N ILE A 346 -13.30 29.38 -5.64
CA ILE A 346 -13.58 29.21 -7.07
C ILE A 346 -15.00 28.65 -7.27
N TRP A 347 -15.35 27.61 -6.50
CA TRP A 347 -16.64 26.95 -6.58
C TRP A 347 -17.81 27.87 -6.21
N THR A 348 -17.62 28.82 -5.29
CA THR A 348 -18.69 29.72 -4.84
C THR A 348 -18.76 30.99 -5.69
N HIS A 349 -17.61 31.64 -5.94
CA HIS A 349 -17.53 33.01 -6.48
C HIS A 349 -17.01 33.10 -7.92
N ARG A 350 -16.55 32.00 -8.52
CA ARG A 350 -16.12 31.94 -9.93
C ARG A 350 -16.93 30.95 -10.76
N ARG A 351 -18.16 30.62 -10.32
CA ARG A 351 -19.08 29.67 -10.98
C ARG A 351 -19.33 29.97 -12.45
N ASP A 352 -19.37 31.24 -12.83
CA ASP A 352 -19.57 31.67 -14.22
C ASP A 352 -18.52 31.09 -15.20
N PHE A 353 -17.31 30.79 -14.71
CA PHE A 353 -16.24 30.19 -15.53
C PHE A 353 -16.31 28.66 -15.59
N LEU A 354 -17.16 28.03 -14.78
CA LEU A 354 -17.38 26.58 -14.73
C LEU A 354 -18.57 26.12 -15.58
N LEU A 355 -19.30 27.08 -16.15
CA LEU A 355 -20.54 26.88 -16.90
C LEU A 355 -20.36 27.34 -18.35
N TYR A 356 -21.05 26.67 -19.26
CA TYR A 356 -21.19 27.11 -20.65
C TYR A 356 -22.67 27.29 -20.98
N SER A 357 -23.02 28.43 -21.58
CA SER A 357 -24.41 28.71 -21.98
C SER A 357 -24.53 28.86 -23.49
N GLU A 358 -25.56 28.22 -24.07
CA GLU A 358 -25.86 28.27 -25.50
C GLU A 358 -27.29 28.76 -25.74
N GLU A 359 -27.49 29.59 -26.76
CA GLU A 359 -28.80 30.05 -27.22
C GLU A 359 -29.42 29.09 -28.24
N ILE A 360 -30.44 28.35 -27.82
CA ILE A 360 -31.24 27.50 -28.71
C ILE A 360 -32.41 28.34 -29.22
N LYS A 361 -32.43 28.61 -30.53
CA LYS A 361 -33.57 29.24 -31.20
C LYS A 361 -34.62 28.17 -31.50
N ASN A 362 -35.74 28.21 -30.78
CA ASN A 362 -36.86 27.32 -31.03
C ASN A 362 -37.60 27.73 -32.31
N GLU A 363 -38.36 26.79 -32.88
CA GLU A 363 -39.12 26.99 -34.12
C GLU A 363 -40.10 28.18 -34.03
N ASP A 364 -40.59 28.49 -32.83
CA ASP A 364 -41.51 29.58 -32.51
C ASP A 364 -40.86 30.97 -32.63
N GLY A 365 -39.54 31.04 -32.80
CA GLY A 365 -38.73 32.26 -32.71
C GLY A 365 -38.36 32.65 -31.27
N SER A 366 -38.75 31.84 -30.27
CA SER A 366 -38.30 31.99 -28.89
C SER A 366 -36.83 31.56 -28.75
N VAL A 367 -36.06 32.29 -27.95
CA VAL A 367 -34.66 31.94 -27.63
C VAL A 367 -34.65 31.34 -26.23
N THR A 368 -34.23 30.09 -26.11
CA THR A 368 -34.02 29.42 -24.81
C THR A 368 -32.52 29.25 -24.57
N ASN A 369 -32.04 29.69 -23.42
CA ASN A 369 -30.66 29.44 -23.01
C ASN A 369 -30.56 28.06 -22.38
N SER A 370 -29.70 27.19 -22.92
CA SER A 370 -29.27 25.95 -22.28
C SER A 370 -27.99 26.21 -21.51
N VAL A 371 -27.91 25.79 -20.25
CA VAL A 371 -26.71 25.94 -19.42
C VAL A 371 -26.13 24.56 -19.13
N HIS A 372 -24.87 24.36 -19.51
CA HIS A 372 -24.11 23.14 -19.35
C HIS A 372 -23.10 23.32 -18.21
N LYS A 373 -23.13 22.40 -17.23
CA LYS A 373 -22.12 22.34 -16.17
C LYS A 373 -20.89 21.62 -16.69
N LEU A 374 -19.76 22.32 -16.82
CA LEU A 374 -18.53 21.76 -17.35
C LEU A 374 -17.69 21.12 -16.25
N LEU A 375 -17.54 21.83 -15.13
CA LEU A 375 -16.72 21.41 -13.99
C LEU A 375 -17.56 21.37 -12.71
N PHE A 376 -17.23 20.40 -11.85
CA PHE A 376 -17.76 20.21 -10.51
C PHE A 376 -16.66 20.45 -9.48
N GLU A 377 -17.03 20.58 -8.20
CA GLU A 377 -16.09 20.85 -7.10
C GLU A 377 -14.96 19.80 -7.02
N ASP A 378 -15.27 18.52 -7.20
CA ASP A 378 -14.29 17.43 -7.26
C ASP A 378 -13.26 17.61 -8.38
N ASP A 379 -13.65 18.25 -9.49
CA ASP A 379 -12.75 18.51 -10.61
C ASP A 379 -11.76 19.61 -10.29
N LEU A 380 -12.16 20.59 -9.47
CA LEU A 380 -11.29 21.68 -9.04
C LEU A 380 -10.17 21.13 -8.15
N TRP A 381 -10.49 20.21 -7.24
CA TRP A 381 -9.48 19.47 -6.47
C TRP A 381 -8.56 18.64 -7.38
N ARG A 382 -9.11 17.99 -8.41
CA ARG A 382 -8.27 17.25 -9.37
C ARG A 382 -7.36 18.17 -10.18
N ILE A 383 -7.85 19.33 -10.59
CA ILE A 383 -7.04 20.35 -11.29
C ILE A 383 -5.91 20.84 -10.38
N PHE A 384 -6.19 21.08 -9.11
CA PHE A 384 -5.16 21.44 -8.12
C PHE A 384 -4.08 20.37 -7.97
N GLN A 385 -4.46 19.09 -7.91
CA GLN A 385 -3.49 17.98 -7.86
C GLN A 385 -2.66 17.91 -9.15
N LEU A 386 -3.29 18.08 -10.31
CA LEU A 386 -2.61 18.09 -11.60
C LEU A 386 -1.66 19.28 -11.77
N ASP A 387 -2.01 20.45 -11.23
CA ASP A 387 -1.12 21.62 -11.14
C ASP A 387 0.17 21.28 -10.37
N ILE A 388 0.07 20.64 -9.20
CA ILE A 388 1.25 20.21 -8.42
C ILE A 388 2.08 19.17 -9.19
N GLU A 389 1.43 18.20 -9.82
CA GLU A 389 2.08 17.19 -10.66
C GLU A 389 2.82 17.84 -11.83
N TYR A 390 2.21 18.82 -12.49
CA TYR A 390 2.81 19.55 -13.61
C TYR A 390 4.01 20.39 -13.18
N HIS A 391 3.92 21.12 -12.06
CA HIS A 391 5.05 21.91 -11.56
C HIS A 391 6.25 21.03 -11.18
N SER A 392 6.00 19.86 -10.58
CA SER A 392 7.04 18.86 -10.30
C SER A 392 7.71 18.36 -11.59
N LEU A 393 6.92 18.17 -12.64
CA LEU A 393 7.40 17.78 -13.97
C LEU A 393 8.20 18.90 -14.63
N TYR A 394 7.71 20.13 -14.55
CA TYR A 394 8.33 21.32 -15.12
C TYR A 394 9.71 21.58 -14.51
N GLU A 395 9.83 21.56 -13.17
CA GLU A 395 11.10 21.78 -12.48
C GLU A 395 12.17 20.77 -12.91
N LYS A 396 11.78 19.48 -12.99
CA LYS A 396 12.70 18.44 -13.44
C LYS A 396 13.13 18.63 -14.90
N ARG A 397 12.19 19.05 -15.77
CA ARG A 397 12.49 19.35 -17.18
C ARG A 397 13.49 20.49 -17.30
N VAL A 398 13.27 21.60 -16.59
CA VAL A 398 14.18 22.76 -16.57
C VAL A 398 15.57 22.37 -16.07
N ASN A 399 15.66 21.50 -15.06
CA ASN A 399 16.96 21.02 -14.57
C ASN A 399 17.72 20.20 -15.63
N ILE A 400 17.02 19.42 -16.45
CA ILE A 400 17.63 18.70 -17.58
C ILE A 400 18.01 19.68 -18.70
N GLU A 401 17.17 20.66 -19.02
CA GLU A 401 17.49 21.71 -20.00
C GLU A 401 18.79 22.43 -19.65
N LYS A 402 18.94 22.87 -18.39
CA LYS A 402 20.18 23.48 -17.89
C LYS A 402 21.38 22.54 -18.03
N LEU A 403 21.21 21.24 -17.79
CA LEU A 403 22.29 20.26 -17.95
C LEU A 403 22.69 20.13 -19.44
N ILE A 404 21.72 20.05 -20.35
CA ILE A 404 21.95 19.97 -21.80
C ILE A 404 22.71 21.21 -22.29
N GLU A 405 22.29 22.39 -21.86
CA GLU A 405 22.94 23.67 -22.19
C GLU A 405 24.37 23.72 -21.64
N SER A 406 24.58 23.28 -20.39
CA SER A 406 25.91 23.26 -19.76
C SER A 406 26.90 22.33 -20.48
N LEU A 407 26.39 21.24 -21.05
CA LEU A 407 27.18 20.26 -21.82
C LEU A 407 27.32 20.64 -23.30
N ASN A 408 26.56 21.64 -23.78
CA ASN A 408 26.49 22.04 -25.19
C ASN A 408 26.25 20.85 -26.14
N LEU A 409 25.26 20.00 -25.81
CA LEU A 409 24.97 18.77 -26.55
C LEU A 409 24.26 19.08 -27.89
N ASP A 410 24.83 18.60 -29.01
CA ASP A 410 24.15 18.54 -30.31
C ASP A 410 23.71 17.10 -30.60
N ASP A 411 22.58 16.69 -30.03
CA ASP A 411 21.98 15.37 -30.24
C ASP A 411 20.48 15.46 -30.48
N ASP A 412 20.02 14.89 -31.60
CA ASP A 412 18.61 14.87 -32.00
C ASP A 412 17.68 14.19 -30.98
N LEU A 413 18.19 13.26 -30.15
CA LEU A 413 17.38 12.66 -29.08
C LEU A 413 17.11 13.62 -27.92
N VAL A 414 17.89 14.70 -27.81
CA VAL A 414 17.90 15.65 -26.70
C VAL A 414 17.22 16.97 -27.08
N LYS A 415 17.21 17.33 -28.38
CA LYS A 415 16.65 18.60 -28.91
C LYS A 415 15.19 18.84 -28.50
N ASP A 416 14.39 17.78 -28.44
CA ASP A 416 12.94 17.87 -28.19
C ASP A 416 12.56 17.77 -26.70
N VAL A 417 13.48 18.05 -25.76
CA VAL A 417 13.24 17.97 -24.30
C VAL A 417 11.98 18.73 -23.85
N LYS A 418 11.67 19.87 -24.49
CA LYS A 418 10.47 20.67 -24.20
C LYS A 418 9.16 19.98 -24.53
N SER A 419 9.18 19.00 -25.44
CA SER A 419 8.00 18.21 -25.83
C SER A 419 7.68 17.06 -24.87
N LEU A 420 8.50 16.83 -23.84
CA LEU A 420 8.29 15.74 -22.89
C LEU A 420 7.17 16.08 -21.90
N GLU A 421 6.12 15.27 -21.91
CA GLU A 421 4.89 15.46 -21.12
C GLU A 421 4.76 14.51 -19.92
N THR A 422 5.74 13.62 -19.68
CA THR A 422 5.67 12.65 -18.56
C THR A 422 6.96 12.60 -17.77
N MET A 423 6.83 12.42 -16.44
CA MET A 423 7.96 12.28 -15.50
C MET A 423 8.93 11.16 -15.91
N VAL A 424 8.39 10.05 -16.42
CA VAL A 424 9.20 8.90 -16.83
C VAL A 424 9.98 9.19 -18.12
N ALA A 425 9.40 9.90 -19.09
CA ALA A 425 10.12 10.27 -20.31
C ALA A 425 11.27 11.25 -20.03
N ILE A 426 11.06 12.17 -19.08
CA ILE A 426 12.11 13.07 -18.57
C ILE A 426 13.22 12.26 -17.88
N GLN A 427 12.87 11.27 -17.05
CA GLN A 427 13.85 10.37 -16.45
C GLN A 427 14.60 9.54 -17.50
N ASP A 428 13.93 9.05 -18.54
CA ASP A 428 14.58 8.29 -19.62
C ASP A 428 15.62 9.15 -20.35
N LEU A 429 15.29 10.42 -20.60
CA LEU A 429 16.25 11.37 -21.19
C LEU A 429 17.41 11.66 -20.25
N GLN A 430 17.15 11.82 -18.95
CA GLN A 430 18.19 11.99 -17.94
C GLN A 430 19.14 10.79 -17.89
N ASP A 431 18.60 9.57 -17.89
CA ASP A 431 19.36 8.32 -17.91
C ASP A 431 20.20 8.22 -19.18
N TYR A 432 19.63 8.58 -20.33
CA TYR A 432 20.33 8.62 -21.60
C TYR A 432 21.50 9.61 -21.60
N ILE A 433 21.28 10.84 -21.11
CA ILE A 433 22.34 11.86 -21.01
C ILE A 433 23.45 11.39 -20.07
N ASN A 434 23.06 10.90 -18.89
CA ASN A 434 23.99 10.40 -17.88
C ASN A 434 24.83 9.21 -18.35
N PHE A 435 24.28 8.35 -19.20
CA PHE A 435 24.99 7.21 -19.78
C PHE A 435 25.86 7.62 -20.97
N THR A 436 25.30 8.36 -21.93
CA THR A 436 25.95 8.67 -23.21
C THR A 436 27.06 9.70 -23.08
N TYR A 437 26.88 10.68 -22.18
CA TYR A 437 27.77 11.81 -21.94
C TYR A 437 28.39 11.80 -20.54
N SER A 438 28.54 10.61 -19.95
CA SER A 438 29.05 10.44 -18.58
C SER A 438 30.46 11.02 -18.38
N THR A 439 31.29 11.01 -19.43
CA THR A 439 32.65 11.57 -19.41
C THR A 439 32.66 13.10 -19.42
N GLU A 440 31.78 13.70 -20.20
CA GLU A 440 31.60 15.15 -20.35
C GLU A 440 31.00 15.73 -19.08
N ILE A 441 30.00 15.05 -18.49
CA ILE A 441 29.42 15.40 -17.20
C ILE A 441 30.48 15.41 -16.10
N ARG A 442 31.36 14.40 -16.06
CA ARG A 442 32.45 14.37 -15.07
C ARG A 442 33.40 15.54 -15.25
N LYS A 443 33.80 15.83 -16.50
CA LYS A 443 34.67 16.98 -16.79
C LYS A 443 34.02 18.29 -16.37
N LEU A 444 32.72 18.49 -16.62
CA LEU A 444 32.01 19.68 -16.16
C LEU A 444 32.02 19.82 -14.64
N TYR A 445 31.83 18.73 -13.90
CA TYR A 445 31.90 18.77 -12.44
C TYR A 445 33.32 19.02 -11.93
N ASP A 446 34.32 18.36 -12.53
CA ASP A 446 35.74 18.59 -12.19
C ASP A 446 36.15 20.04 -12.49
N ASP A 447 35.70 20.62 -13.61
CA ASP A 447 35.96 22.01 -13.99
C ASP A 447 35.29 22.99 -12.99
N LYS A 448 34.05 22.71 -12.55
CA LYS A 448 33.36 23.51 -11.51
C LYS A 448 34.05 23.44 -10.14
N GLU A 449 34.55 22.27 -9.73
CA GLU A 449 35.38 22.16 -8.51
C GLU A 449 36.65 23.02 -8.61
N THR A 450 37.24 23.11 -9.81
CA THR A 450 38.48 23.87 -10.04
C THR A 450 38.25 25.39 -9.95
N GLU A 451 37.05 25.86 -10.28
CA GLU A 451 36.65 27.28 -10.16
C GLU A 451 36.26 27.69 -8.72
N GLY A 452 36.43 26.81 -7.73
CA GLY A 452 36.29 27.15 -6.32
C GLY A 452 34.86 27.11 -5.78
N ILE A 453 33.91 26.62 -6.58
CA ILE A 453 32.52 26.42 -6.17
C ILE A 453 32.39 24.92 -5.82
N ASP A 454 32.27 24.62 -4.53
CA ASP A 454 32.04 23.28 -3.94
C ASP A 454 33.21 22.28 -3.95
N ALA A 455 34.23 22.50 -3.11
CA ALA A 455 35.33 21.54 -2.87
C ALA A 455 34.94 20.23 -2.13
N ASN A 456 33.65 19.89 -2.04
CA ASN A 456 33.15 18.75 -1.27
C ASN A 456 32.57 17.59 -2.11
N ILE A 457 32.66 17.62 -3.43
CA ILE A 457 32.17 16.52 -4.28
C ILE A 457 33.29 15.50 -4.51
N THR A 458 33.58 14.67 -3.50
CA THR A 458 34.46 13.50 -3.60
C THR A 458 34.36 12.83 -4.98
N LYS A 459 35.48 12.71 -5.73
CA LYS A 459 35.58 12.07 -7.05
C LYS A 459 34.76 10.79 -7.14
N LYS A 460 33.49 10.90 -7.53
CA LYS A 460 32.59 9.74 -7.58
C LYS A 460 33.04 8.86 -8.75
N HIS A 461 33.37 7.60 -8.45
CA HIS A 461 33.55 6.59 -9.48
C HIS A 461 32.27 6.52 -10.33
N SER A 462 32.40 6.68 -11.64
CA SER A 462 31.26 6.56 -12.55
C SER A 462 30.75 5.14 -12.58
N LYS A 463 29.43 4.99 -12.42
CA LYS A 463 28.71 3.74 -12.63
C LYS A 463 28.92 3.18 -14.05
N TYR A 464 29.27 4.04 -15.01
CA TYR A 464 29.45 3.70 -16.42
C TYR A 464 30.92 3.58 -16.83
N ALA A 465 31.87 3.61 -15.89
CA ALA A 465 33.31 3.64 -16.18
C ALA A 465 33.81 2.49 -17.09
N ILE A 466 33.21 1.30 -17.01
CA ILE A 466 33.56 0.16 -17.88
C ILE A 466 33.16 0.45 -19.33
N PHE A 467 31.94 0.96 -19.54
CA PHE A 467 31.42 1.30 -20.87
C PHE A 467 32.17 2.49 -21.48
N GLU A 468 32.56 3.47 -20.65
CA GLU A 468 33.42 4.59 -21.08
C GLU A 468 34.75 4.08 -21.63
N ARG A 469 35.40 3.15 -20.89
CA ARG A 469 36.66 2.53 -21.32
C ARG A 469 36.46 1.80 -22.64
N ILE A 470 35.41 1.00 -22.78
CA ILE A 470 35.11 0.26 -24.01
C ILE A 470 34.86 1.22 -25.18
N LYS A 471 34.07 2.29 -24.97
CA LYS A 471 33.79 3.34 -25.97
C LYS A 471 35.06 4.04 -26.47
N SER A 472 36.07 4.17 -25.60
CA SER A 472 37.39 4.71 -25.95
C SER A 472 38.41 3.68 -26.45
N ASN A 473 38.03 2.40 -26.56
CA ASN A 473 38.93 1.29 -26.89
C ASN A 473 38.65 0.72 -28.29
N VAL A 474 39.64 0.00 -28.85
CA VAL A 474 39.52 -0.72 -30.13
C VAL A 474 38.35 -1.71 -30.18
N LEU A 475 37.90 -2.24 -29.03
CA LEU A 475 36.72 -3.11 -28.95
C LEU A 475 35.42 -2.43 -29.39
N TYR A 476 35.35 -1.09 -29.39
CA TYR A 476 34.17 -0.38 -29.87
C TYR A 476 33.95 -0.56 -31.38
N ASP A 477 34.98 -0.91 -32.16
CA ASP A 477 34.82 -1.27 -33.57
C ASP A 477 33.91 -2.49 -33.74
N ALA A 478 33.93 -3.45 -32.81
CA ALA A 478 33.00 -4.57 -32.81
C ALA A 478 31.58 -4.18 -32.37
N VAL A 479 31.41 -3.11 -31.58
CA VAL A 479 30.08 -2.53 -31.29
C VAL A 479 29.52 -1.87 -32.56
N ASN A 480 30.34 -1.11 -33.29
CA ASN A 480 29.97 -0.52 -34.57
C ASN A 480 29.64 -1.56 -35.65
N ALA A 481 30.29 -2.73 -35.61
CA ALA A 481 30.06 -3.82 -36.55
C ALA A 481 28.67 -4.49 -36.43
N PHE A 482 27.86 -4.15 -35.42
CA PHE A 482 26.44 -4.52 -35.40
C PHE A 482 25.65 -3.89 -36.55
N GLY A 483 26.16 -2.81 -37.16
CA GLY A 483 25.71 -2.29 -38.45
C GLY A 483 24.80 -1.07 -38.39
N ILE A 484 24.17 -0.82 -37.26
CA ILE A 484 23.49 0.45 -36.92
C ILE A 484 23.71 0.73 -35.44
N SER A 485 23.78 2.01 -35.11
CA SER A 485 23.84 2.48 -33.72
C SER A 485 22.51 2.21 -32.99
N ALA A 486 22.56 2.20 -31.65
CA ALA A 486 21.33 2.10 -30.84
C ALA A 486 20.37 3.27 -31.10
N LYS A 487 20.88 4.46 -31.47
CA LYS A 487 20.09 5.63 -31.85
C LYS A 487 19.30 5.39 -33.14
N GLU A 488 19.98 4.95 -34.20
CA GLU A 488 19.37 4.61 -35.50
C GLU A 488 18.39 3.44 -35.36
N PHE A 489 18.70 2.45 -34.52
CA PHE A 489 17.78 1.37 -34.20
C PHE A 489 16.51 1.89 -33.51
N GLY A 490 16.63 2.80 -32.53
CA GLY A 490 15.49 3.45 -31.89
C GLY A 490 14.62 4.25 -32.87
N GLU A 491 15.23 4.91 -33.87
CA GLU A 491 14.52 5.59 -34.95
C GLU A 491 13.76 4.63 -35.86
N ASN A 492 14.38 3.51 -36.25
CA ASN A 492 13.70 2.45 -36.99
C ASN A 492 12.49 1.91 -36.21
N VAL A 493 12.64 1.67 -34.90
CA VAL A 493 11.55 1.18 -34.03
C VAL A 493 10.40 2.18 -33.98
N GLN A 494 10.68 3.45 -33.74
CA GLN A 494 9.65 4.49 -33.66
C GLN A 494 8.90 4.65 -35.00
N ASP A 495 9.62 4.67 -36.13
CA ASP A 495 9.03 4.77 -37.46
C ASP A 495 8.15 3.56 -37.79
N GLN A 496 8.63 2.36 -37.48
CA GLN A 496 7.87 1.11 -37.69
C GLN A 496 6.64 1.02 -36.78
N SER A 497 6.76 1.39 -35.51
CA SER A 497 5.65 1.43 -34.57
C SER A 497 4.52 2.35 -35.04
N SER A 498 4.86 3.54 -35.54
CA SER A 498 3.87 4.47 -36.12
C SER A 498 3.11 3.89 -37.33
N LYS A 499 3.68 2.88 -37.98
CA LYS A 499 3.14 2.15 -39.13
C LYS A 499 2.69 0.72 -38.76
N LYS A 500 2.54 0.44 -37.46
CA LYS A 500 2.11 -0.87 -36.91
C LYS A 500 2.95 -2.05 -37.38
N PHE A 501 4.24 -1.82 -37.66
CA PHE A 501 5.18 -2.83 -38.15
C PHE A 501 4.73 -3.52 -39.46
N GLU A 502 3.86 -2.89 -40.26
CA GLU A 502 3.36 -3.45 -41.53
C GLU A 502 4.29 -3.15 -42.73
N VAL A 503 5.26 -2.26 -42.55
CA VAL A 503 6.06 -1.71 -43.66
C VAL A 503 7.43 -2.40 -43.74
N PRO A 504 7.85 -2.90 -44.91
CA PRO A 504 9.06 -3.73 -45.01
C PRO A 504 10.37 -2.96 -45.02
N TYR A 505 10.36 -1.64 -45.22
CA TYR A 505 11.58 -0.82 -45.34
C TYR A 505 11.91 -0.10 -44.03
N ARG A 506 13.20 0.10 -43.78
CA ARG A 506 13.75 0.80 -42.61
C ARG A 506 14.35 2.14 -43.04
N ILE A 507 14.42 3.10 -42.12
CA ILE A 507 15.09 4.38 -42.36
C ILE A 507 16.59 4.13 -42.48
N HIS A 508 17.13 3.36 -41.53
CA HIS A 508 18.52 2.97 -41.45
C HIS A 508 18.64 1.48 -41.76
N ALA A 509 19.29 1.15 -42.86
CA ALA A 509 19.58 -0.23 -43.22
C ALA A 509 20.75 -0.73 -42.37
N THR A 510 20.70 -1.99 -41.91
CA THR A 510 21.78 -2.60 -41.16
C THR A 510 22.97 -2.89 -42.07
N ASP A 511 24.08 -2.18 -41.88
CA ASP A 511 25.31 -2.44 -42.62
C ASP A 511 26.00 -3.70 -42.07
N ASP A 512 26.19 -4.70 -42.91
CA ASP A 512 26.85 -5.93 -42.47
C ASP A 512 28.37 -5.86 -42.60
N HIS A 513 29.04 -6.33 -41.56
CA HIS A 513 30.49 -6.50 -41.55
C HIS A 513 30.92 -7.69 -42.45
N ILE A 514 32.09 -7.56 -43.08
CA ILE A 514 32.63 -8.55 -44.02
C ILE A 514 33.20 -9.78 -43.29
N GLU A 515 33.77 -9.56 -42.10
CA GLU A 515 34.31 -10.62 -41.22
C GLU A 515 33.21 -11.15 -40.29
N SER A 516 33.32 -12.42 -39.88
CA SER A 516 32.43 -12.98 -38.87
C SER A 516 32.67 -12.34 -37.49
N PRO A 517 31.67 -12.37 -36.57
CA PRO A 517 31.84 -11.79 -35.23
C PRO A 517 33.04 -12.39 -34.49
N GLU A 518 33.29 -13.69 -34.65
CA GLU A 518 34.40 -14.38 -34.00
C GLU A 518 35.76 -13.91 -34.55
N ASP A 519 35.91 -13.85 -35.88
CA ASP A 519 37.16 -13.42 -36.53
C ASP A 519 37.48 -11.95 -36.21
N LEU A 520 36.46 -11.08 -36.19
CA LEU A 520 36.61 -9.66 -35.86
C LEU A 520 37.11 -9.49 -34.42
N ILE A 521 36.51 -10.20 -33.46
CA ILE A 521 36.92 -10.11 -32.05
C ILE A 521 38.32 -10.68 -31.85
N GLU A 522 38.64 -11.83 -32.44
CA GLU A 522 39.99 -12.41 -32.35
C GLU A 522 41.05 -11.41 -32.86
N ARG A 523 40.79 -10.75 -34.00
CA ARG A 523 41.67 -9.72 -34.56
C ARG A 523 41.81 -8.50 -33.65
N LEU A 524 40.71 -7.98 -33.08
CA LEU A 524 40.76 -6.84 -32.16
C LEU A 524 41.48 -7.19 -30.84
N CYS A 525 41.42 -8.45 -30.41
CA CYS A 525 42.15 -8.96 -29.25
C CYS A 525 43.67 -9.09 -29.48
N GLU A 526 44.16 -9.01 -30.72
CA GLU A 526 45.60 -8.96 -31.03
C GLU A 526 46.22 -7.58 -30.78
N ASP A 527 45.40 -6.53 -30.62
CA ASP A 527 45.88 -5.19 -30.34
C ASP A 527 46.50 -5.09 -28.93
N ASP A 528 47.66 -4.44 -28.82
CA ASP A 528 48.40 -4.30 -27.56
C ASP A 528 47.62 -3.49 -26.50
N GLU A 529 46.73 -2.60 -26.93
CA GLU A 529 45.91 -1.72 -26.08
C GLU A 529 44.49 -2.27 -25.83
N VAL A 530 44.17 -3.50 -26.25
CA VAL A 530 42.85 -4.09 -26.02
C VAL A 530 42.54 -4.26 -24.53
N LEU A 531 41.32 -3.90 -24.10
CA LEU A 531 40.91 -4.05 -22.70
C LEU A 531 40.82 -5.51 -22.24
N PHE A 532 40.37 -6.40 -23.12
CA PHE A 532 40.17 -7.82 -22.84
C PHE A 532 40.92 -8.67 -23.86
N LYS A 533 41.96 -9.39 -23.41
CA LYS A 533 42.78 -10.26 -24.26
C LYS A 533 42.13 -11.60 -24.61
N ASP A 534 41.17 -12.04 -23.78
CA ASP A 534 40.43 -13.28 -24.03
C ASP A 534 39.23 -12.98 -24.96
N PRO A 535 39.15 -13.60 -26.15
CA PRO A 535 38.09 -13.33 -27.13
C PRO A 535 36.68 -13.51 -26.57
N LYS A 536 36.46 -14.47 -25.67
CA LYS A 536 35.12 -14.69 -25.07
C LYS A 536 34.71 -13.54 -24.16
N ASN A 537 35.63 -13.07 -23.31
CA ASN A 537 35.38 -11.92 -22.44
C ASN A 537 35.23 -10.62 -23.24
N ALA A 538 36.03 -10.44 -24.29
CA ALA A 538 35.91 -9.30 -25.21
C ALA A 538 34.55 -9.26 -25.91
N LEU A 539 34.11 -10.38 -26.51
CA LEU A 539 32.80 -10.49 -27.15
C LEU A 539 31.66 -10.25 -26.14
N ASN A 540 31.75 -10.77 -24.93
CA ASN A 540 30.76 -10.51 -23.88
C ASN A 540 30.71 -9.04 -23.45
N ALA A 541 31.87 -8.37 -23.37
CA ALA A 541 31.95 -6.94 -23.08
C ALA A 541 31.32 -6.09 -24.20
N VAL A 542 31.58 -6.45 -25.46
CA VAL A 542 30.95 -5.84 -26.64
C VAL A 542 29.43 -6.02 -26.62
N ARG A 543 28.95 -7.26 -26.39
CA ARG A 543 27.50 -7.56 -26.26
C ARG A 543 26.84 -6.74 -25.16
N LYS A 544 27.45 -6.68 -23.97
CA LYS A 544 26.95 -5.88 -22.83
C LYS A 544 26.92 -4.40 -23.16
N THR A 545 27.93 -3.88 -23.86
CA THR A 545 28.01 -2.46 -24.22
C THR A 545 26.88 -2.08 -25.15
N PHE A 546 26.67 -2.83 -26.24
CA PHE A 546 25.58 -2.55 -27.17
C PHE A 546 24.19 -2.77 -26.54
N ALA A 547 24.05 -3.77 -25.66
CA ALA A 547 22.82 -3.96 -24.87
C ALA A 547 22.53 -2.74 -23.97
N GLU A 548 23.56 -2.15 -23.37
CA GLU A 548 23.43 -0.97 -22.49
C GLU A 548 23.06 0.29 -23.29
N GLU A 549 23.60 0.45 -24.50
CA GLU A 549 23.21 1.54 -25.42
C GLU A 549 21.74 1.42 -25.85
N ILE A 550 21.27 0.20 -26.16
CA ILE A 550 19.85 -0.07 -26.45
C ILE A 550 18.99 0.21 -25.20
N PHE A 551 19.43 -0.23 -24.03
CA PHE A 551 18.67 -0.08 -22.78
C PHE A 551 18.47 1.39 -22.38
N HIS A 552 19.45 2.26 -22.64
CA HIS A 552 19.35 3.69 -22.32
C HIS A 552 18.69 4.53 -23.42
N ASN A 553 18.30 3.94 -24.55
CA ASN A 553 17.68 4.69 -25.63
C ASN A 553 16.23 5.13 -25.28
N PRO A 554 15.90 6.43 -25.27
CA PRO A 554 14.57 6.92 -24.91
C PRO A 554 13.45 6.47 -25.87
N LYS A 555 13.72 6.37 -27.18
CA LYS A 555 12.72 5.94 -28.18
C LYS A 555 12.32 4.49 -27.98
N ILE A 556 13.29 3.62 -27.68
CA ILE A 556 13.04 2.20 -27.41
C ILE A 556 12.27 2.03 -26.09
N ARG A 557 12.67 2.74 -25.02
CA ARG A 557 11.93 2.73 -23.75
C ARG A 557 10.50 3.21 -23.90
N HIS A 558 10.27 4.26 -24.69
CA HIS A 558 8.94 4.76 -25.01
C HIS A 558 8.08 3.69 -25.70
N GLU A 559 8.61 3.01 -26.73
CA GLU A 559 7.88 1.93 -27.43
C GLU A 559 7.48 0.79 -26.48
N VAL A 560 8.40 0.33 -25.63
CA VAL A 560 8.10 -0.74 -24.65
C VAL A 560 7.02 -0.28 -23.68
N ARG A 561 7.08 0.96 -23.19
CA ARG A 561 6.07 1.51 -22.28
C ARG A 561 4.69 1.64 -22.93
N THR A 562 4.63 2.14 -24.16
CA THR A 562 3.38 2.25 -24.92
C THR A 562 2.76 0.87 -25.16
N THR A 563 3.58 -0.13 -25.51
CA THR A 563 3.11 -1.51 -25.65
C THR A 563 2.50 -2.05 -24.36
N PHE A 564 3.13 -1.81 -23.20
CA PHE A 564 2.58 -2.22 -21.91
C PHE A 564 1.30 -1.46 -21.53
N LYS A 565 1.23 -0.15 -21.82
CA LYS A 565 0.03 0.64 -21.57
C LYS A 565 -1.19 0.06 -22.30
N ASP A 566 -1.00 -0.36 -23.54
CA ASP A 566 -2.11 -0.82 -24.41
C ASP A 566 -2.40 -2.32 -24.28
N PHE A 567 -1.36 -3.14 -24.07
CA PHE A 567 -1.46 -4.61 -24.17
C PHE A 567 -0.98 -5.38 -22.92
N ALA A 568 -0.70 -4.70 -21.80
CA ALA A 568 -0.37 -5.40 -20.56
C ALA A 568 -1.50 -6.32 -20.10
N SER A 569 -1.08 -7.46 -19.54
CA SER A 569 -1.90 -8.50 -18.96
C SER A 569 -1.35 -8.80 -17.57
N ILE A 570 -2.15 -8.49 -16.56
CA ILE A 570 -1.84 -8.71 -15.15
C ILE A 570 -2.43 -10.06 -14.72
N ARG A 571 -1.60 -10.90 -14.11
CA ARG A 571 -1.99 -12.21 -13.57
C ARG A 571 -1.38 -12.48 -12.21
N VAL A 572 -2.03 -13.37 -11.46
CA VAL A 572 -1.65 -13.78 -10.12
C VAL A 572 -1.06 -15.19 -10.17
N ALA A 573 0.14 -15.37 -9.62
CA ALA A 573 0.75 -16.69 -9.41
C ALA A 573 0.70 -17.04 -7.91
N VAL A 574 -0.02 -18.11 -7.56
CA VAL A 574 -0.20 -18.55 -6.16
C VAL A 574 1.10 -19.14 -5.60
N THR A 575 1.54 -18.68 -4.44
CA THR A 575 2.70 -19.24 -3.73
C THR A 575 2.31 -20.47 -2.90
N GLU A 576 3.28 -21.20 -2.35
CA GLU A 576 3.00 -22.30 -1.42
C GLU A 576 2.18 -21.84 -0.18
N LYS A 577 2.44 -20.62 0.33
CA LYS A 577 1.63 -20.01 1.41
C LYS A 577 0.22 -19.64 0.93
N GLY A 578 0.09 -19.10 -0.29
CA GLY A 578 -1.20 -18.72 -0.88
C GLY A 578 -2.17 -19.86 -1.13
N LYS A 579 -1.71 -21.11 -1.12
CA LYS A 579 -2.60 -22.27 -1.22
C LYS A 579 -3.63 -22.32 -0.08
N ALA A 580 -3.29 -21.75 1.09
CA ALA A 580 -4.17 -21.63 2.24
C ALA A 580 -5.35 -20.67 2.07
N ILE A 581 -5.38 -19.84 1.01
CA ILE A 581 -6.53 -18.98 0.68
C ILE A 581 -7.76 -19.86 0.42
N ASP A 582 -8.75 -19.78 1.29
CA ASP A 582 -10.02 -20.51 1.17
C ASP A 582 -11.13 -19.63 0.54
N ASN A 583 -12.37 -20.12 0.53
CA ASN A 583 -13.51 -19.38 -0.02
C ASN A 583 -14.01 -18.22 0.86
N HIS A 584 -13.54 -18.12 2.11
CA HIS A 584 -13.90 -17.08 3.07
C HIS A 584 -12.84 -15.98 3.17
N SER A 585 -11.66 -16.22 2.60
CA SER A 585 -10.58 -15.24 2.49
C SER A 585 -10.98 -14.03 1.65
N PRO A 586 -10.52 -12.81 1.99
CA PRO A 586 -10.73 -11.60 1.17
C PRO A 586 -10.05 -11.66 -0.21
N TYR A 587 -9.16 -12.64 -0.43
CA TYR A 587 -8.42 -12.85 -1.68
C TYR A 587 -8.99 -14.00 -2.51
N ALA A 588 -10.12 -14.59 -2.11
CA ALA A 588 -10.67 -15.78 -2.74
C ALA A 588 -11.00 -15.58 -4.23
N ASP A 589 -11.51 -14.42 -4.61
CA ASP A 589 -11.91 -14.01 -5.97
C ASP A 589 -10.73 -13.62 -6.87
N ILE A 590 -9.53 -13.41 -6.30
CA ILE A 590 -8.30 -13.08 -7.05
C ILE A 590 -7.26 -14.19 -7.05
N LYS A 591 -7.45 -15.27 -6.25
CA LYS A 591 -6.50 -16.38 -6.09
C LYS A 591 -5.97 -16.92 -7.42
N TYR A 592 -6.85 -17.09 -8.43
CA TYR A 592 -6.49 -17.60 -9.76
C TYR A 592 -6.73 -16.57 -10.87
N ALA A 593 -6.59 -15.28 -10.57
CA ALA A 593 -6.83 -14.21 -11.53
C ALA A 593 -5.80 -14.20 -12.68
N ILE A 594 -6.30 -14.10 -13.91
CA ILE A 594 -5.50 -14.00 -15.13
C ILE A 594 -6.09 -12.96 -16.09
N ASN A 595 -5.31 -12.55 -17.10
CA ASN A 595 -5.76 -11.73 -18.23
C ASN A 595 -6.45 -10.42 -17.83
N ARG A 596 -6.04 -9.79 -16.72
CA ARG A 596 -6.58 -8.49 -16.32
C ARG A 596 -5.88 -7.39 -17.10
N SER A 597 -6.63 -6.55 -17.81
CA SER A 597 -6.07 -5.38 -18.49
C SER A 597 -5.94 -4.19 -17.52
N PRO A 598 -5.06 -3.20 -17.80
CA PRO A 598 -5.06 -1.91 -17.11
C PRO A 598 -6.47 -1.30 -16.95
N ALA A 599 -7.27 -1.30 -18.02
CA ALA A 599 -8.62 -0.76 -18.01
C ALA A 599 -9.61 -1.55 -17.13
N ASP A 600 -9.41 -2.87 -16.97
CA ASP A 600 -10.23 -3.67 -16.05
C ASP A 600 -9.97 -3.31 -14.58
N LEU A 601 -8.71 -3.00 -14.26
CA LEU A 601 -8.25 -2.68 -12.90
C LEU A 601 -8.61 -1.25 -12.51
N VAL A 602 -8.48 -0.28 -13.42
CA VAL A 602 -8.96 1.10 -13.18
C VAL A 602 -10.47 1.12 -12.93
N ARG A 603 -11.24 0.25 -13.58
CA ARG A 603 -12.69 0.13 -13.35
C ARG A 603 -13.04 -0.47 -11.97
N ASN A 604 -12.20 -1.37 -11.46
CA ASN A 604 -12.39 -2.00 -10.15
C ASN A 604 -11.06 -1.89 -9.36
N PRO A 605 -10.75 -0.69 -8.83
CA PRO A 605 -9.43 -0.36 -8.31
C PRO A 605 -9.02 -1.19 -7.09
N ASP A 606 -10.00 -1.68 -6.32
CA ASP A 606 -9.76 -2.56 -5.17
C ASP A 606 -9.04 -3.86 -5.56
N VAL A 607 -9.31 -4.38 -6.77
CA VAL A 607 -8.80 -5.68 -7.21
C VAL A 607 -7.28 -5.67 -7.28
N LEU A 608 -6.68 -4.63 -7.86
CA LEU A 608 -5.22 -4.53 -7.93
C LEU A 608 -4.62 -4.33 -6.54
N LEU A 609 -5.21 -3.47 -5.71
CA LEU A 609 -4.68 -3.22 -4.37
C LEU A 609 -4.75 -4.47 -3.48
N ARG A 610 -5.81 -5.28 -3.59
CA ARG A 610 -5.89 -6.60 -2.92
C ARG A 610 -4.87 -7.59 -3.46
N MET A 611 -4.56 -7.57 -4.76
CA MET A 611 -3.47 -8.36 -5.33
C MET A 611 -2.10 -7.95 -4.74
N LEU A 612 -1.87 -6.65 -4.57
CA LEU A 612 -0.62 -6.12 -3.99
C LEU A 612 -0.52 -6.40 -2.48
N GLU A 613 -1.62 -6.32 -1.73
CA GLU A 613 -1.66 -6.71 -0.31
C GLU A 613 -1.36 -8.21 -0.14
N ALA A 614 -1.96 -9.06 -0.99
CA ALA A 614 -1.67 -10.49 -1.00
C ALA A 614 -0.22 -10.81 -1.43
N GLU A 615 0.37 -10.00 -2.32
CA GLU A 615 1.79 -10.07 -2.69
C GLU A 615 2.70 -9.71 -1.51
N ALA A 616 2.40 -8.61 -0.80
CA ALA A 616 3.11 -8.20 0.41
C ALA A 616 3.01 -9.24 1.53
N ALA A 617 1.86 -9.92 1.66
CA ALA A 617 1.68 -11.05 2.59
C ALA A 617 2.38 -12.36 2.14
N GLY A 618 3.00 -12.38 0.95
CA GLY A 618 3.68 -13.55 0.38
C GLY A 618 2.72 -14.68 -0.03
N LEU A 619 1.43 -14.38 -0.20
CA LEU A 619 0.42 -15.34 -0.66
C LEU A 619 0.43 -15.50 -2.18
N VAL A 620 0.75 -14.44 -2.90
CA VAL A 620 0.77 -14.46 -4.37
C VAL A 620 1.96 -13.67 -4.92
N VAL A 621 2.22 -13.82 -6.22
CA VAL A 621 3.13 -12.97 -6.98
C VAL A 621 2.36 -12.36 -8.13
N VAL A 622 2.36 -11.03 -8.23
CA VAL A 622 1.68 -10.28 -9.29
C VAL A 622 2.63 -10.13 -10.47
N LYS A 623 2.25 -10.70 -11.61
CA LYS A 623 3.03 -10.63 -12.85
C LYS A 623 2.34 -9.69 -13.83
N VAL A 624 3.11 -8.73 -14.34
CA VAL A 624 2.70 -7.82 -15.42
C VAL A 624 3.51 -8.20 -16.66
N GLU A 625 2.82 -8.72 -17.67
CA GLU A 625 3.43 -9.20 -18.91
C GLU A 625 2.67 -8.61 -20.09
N THR A 626 3.32 -8.46 -21.25
CA THR A 626 2.62 -8.07 -22.49
C THR A 626 2.04 -9.29 -23.20
N LYS A 627 0.90 -9.13 -23.86
CA LYS A 627 0.33 -10.17 -24.74
C LYS A 627 1.21 -10.34 -25.97
N ASP A 628 1.32 -11.58 -26.46
CA ASP A 628 2.06 -11.93 -27.69
C ASP A 628 3.51 -11.41 -27.73
N TYR A 629 4.21 -11.45 -26.58
CA TYR A 629 5.59 -10.97 -26.43
C TYR A 629 6.52 -11.45 -27.55
N ASP A 630 6.49 -12.74 -27.89
CA ASP A 630 7.37 -13.31 -28.91
C ASP A 630 7.13 -12.68 -30.29
N SER A 631 5.87 -12.45 -30.66
CA SER A 631 5.52 -11.81 -31.94
C SER A 631 5.97 -10.35 -31.97
N TRP A 632 5.71 -9.61 -30.89
CA TRP A 632 6.14 -8.22 -30.77
C TRP A 632 7.66 -8.09 -30.76
N PHE A 633 8.36 -8.94 -30.00
CA PHE A 633 9.82 -8.99 -29.96
C PHE A 633 10.41 -9.26 -31.35
N GLN A 634 9.80 -10.17 -32.12
CA GLN A 634 10.25 -10.42 -33.50
C GLN A 634 10.02 -9.21 -34.43
N CYS A 635 8.92 -8.47 -34.27
CA CYS A 635 8.72 -7.20 -34.99
C CYS A 635 9.81 -6.18 -34.66
N ILE A 636 10.16 -6.03 -33.38
CA ILE A 636 11.25 -5.15 -32.95
C ILE A 636 12.61 -5.64 -33.47
N PHE A 637 12.87 -6.95 -33.42
CA PHE A 637 14.11 -7.53 -33.92
C PHE A 637 14.28 -7.29 -35.42
N ASN A 638 13.20 -7.33 -36.21
CA ASN A 638 13.25 -7.00 -37.64
C ASN A 638 13.72 -5.56 -37.91
N CYS A 639 13.60 -4.64 -36.94
CA CYS A 639 14.15 -3.29 -37.05
C CYS A 639 15.70 -3.25 -36.95
N LEU A 640 16.32 -4.28 -36.35
CA LEU A 640 17.78 -4.43 -36.18
C LEU A 640 18.41 -5.42 -37.17
N LYS A 641 17.65 -6.43 -37.59
CA LYS A 641 18.09 -7.58 -38.38
C LYS A 641 18.56 -7.20 -39.79
N SER A 642 19.66 -7.76 -40.28
CA SER A 642 20.05 -7.61 -41.69
C SER A 642 19.27 -8.54 -42.63
N ASP A 643 19.03 -8.06 -43.86
CA ASP A 643 18.39 -8.78 -44.98
C ASP A 643 19.38 -9.64 -45.79
N GLY A 644 20.64 -9.76 -45.36
CA GLY A 644 21.66 -10.60 -45.98
C GLY A 644 21.38 -12.11 -45.85
N SER A 645 21.95 -12.92 -46.75
CA SER A 645 21.78 -14.40 -46.82
C SER A 645 23.09 -15.23 -46.70
N SER A 646 24.22 -14.61 -46.38
CA SER A 646 25.51 -15.28 -46.13
C SER A 646 25.56 -15.86 -44.72
N GLU A 647 26.35 -16.92 -44.51
CA GLU A 647 26.63 -17.51 -43.19
C GLU A 647 27.19 -16.45 -42.20
N ILE A 648 27.99 -15.51 -42.71
CA ILE A 648 28.52 -14.38 -41.92
C ILE A 648 27.38 -13.48 -41.41
N PHE A 649 26.38 -13.20 -42.26
CA PHE A 649 25.23 -12.38 -41.90
C PHE A 649 24.30 -13.11 -40.92
N GLU A 650 24.16 -14.44 -41.06
CA GLU A 650 23.43 -15.25 -40.07
C GLU A 650 24.09 -15.22 -38.69
N LYS A 651 25.42 -15.28 -38.63
CA LYS A 651 26.17 -15.14 -37.36
C LYS A 651 25.96 -13.76 -36.73
N TRP A 652 26.10 -12.68 -37.49
CA TRP A 652 25.81 -11.32 -36.98
C TRP A 652 24.34 -11.14 -36.56
N ASN A 653 23.39 -11.74 -37.28
CA ASN A 653 21.98 -11.70 -36.89
C ASN A 653 21.72 -12.47 -35.57
N LYS A 654 22.42 -13.58 -35.32
CA LYS A 654 22.37 -14.27 -34.01
C LYS A 654 22.92 -13.40 -32.89
N GLU A 655 24.03 -12.69 -33.14
CA GLU A 655 24.59 -11.74 -32.16
C GLU A 655 23.62 -10.57 -31.88
N ARG A 656 22.98 -10.03 -32.93
CA ARG A 656 21.94 -8.98 -32.81
C ARG A 656 20.77 -9.45 -31.95
N GLU A 657 20.24 -10.65 -32.22
CA GLU A 657 19.13 -11.22 -31.44
C GLU A 657 19.54 -11.47 -29.98
N PHE A 658 20.77 -11.93 -29.75
CA PHE A 658 21.31 -12.17 -28.42
C PHE A 658 21.42 -10.88 -27.60
N VAL A 659 22.01 -9.83 -28.17
CA VAL A 659 22.13 -8.52 -27.51
C VAL A 659 20.77 -7.89 -27.26
N LEU A 660 19.85 -7.97 -28.23
CA LEU A 660 18.49 -7.45 -28.07
C LEU A 660 17.77 -8.16 -26.91
N ASN A 661 17.88 -9.48 -26.81
CA ASN A 661 17.34 -10.25 -25.68
C ASN A 661 17.94 -9.81 -24.34
N MET A 662 19.25 -9.55 -24.27
CA MET A 662 19.89 -9.05 -23.04
C MET A 662 19.31 -7.69 -22.62
N ALA A 663 19.12 -6.76 -23.56
CA ALA A 663 18.52 -5.45 -23.29
C ALA A 663 17.05 -5.58 -22.87
N PHE A 664 16.24 -6.33 -23.63
CA PHE A 664 14.79 -6.45 -23.42
C PHE A 664 14.44 -7.21 -22.13
N LYS A 665 15.28 -8.13 -21.68
CA LYS A 665 15.11 -8.77 -20.36
C LYS A 665 15.08 -7.74 -19.23
N ARG A 666 15.94 -6.72 -19.29
CA ARG A 666 15.97 -5.62 -18.31
C ARG A 666 14.90 -4.57 -18.59
N LEU A 667 14.71 -4.21 -19.86
CA LEU A 667 13.76 -3.17 -20.27
C LEU A 667 12.32 -3.54 -19.90
N THR A 668 11.89 -4.76 -20.20
CA THR A 668 10.55 -5.24 -19.89
C THR A 668 10.33 -5.40 -18.39
N SER A 669 11.35 -5.81 -17.63
CA SER A 669 11.29 -5.85 -16.16
C SER A 669 11.14 -4.45 -15.55
N MET A 670 11.87 -3.46 -16.05
CA MET A 670 11.77 -2.07 -15.60
C MET A 670 10.38 -1.50 -15.93
N VAL A 671 9.92 -1.66 -17.17
CA VAL A 671 8.61 -1.15 -17.59
C VAL A 671 7.47 -1.87 -16.87
N SER A 672 7.57 -3.19 -16.68
CA SER A 672 6.62 -3.97 -15.87
C SER A 672 6.46 -3.41 -14.46
N MET A 673 7.58 -3.01 -13.82
CA MET A 673 7.56 -2.41 -12.49
C MET A 673 6.89 -1.04 -12.51
N ASN A 674 7.25 -0.19 -13.48
CA ASN A 674 6.64 1.14 -13.63
C ASN A 674 5.14 1.05 -13.91
N THR A 675 4.70 0.16 -14.81
CA THR A 675 3.28 -0.06 -15.08
C THR A 675 2.53 -0.54 -13.84
N LYS A 676 3.14 -1.41 -13.02
CA LYS A 676 2.54 -1.84 -11.75
C LYS A 676 2.37 -0.68 -10.78
N GLU A 677 3.38 0.18 -10.68
CA GLU A 677 3.41 1.36 -9.82
C GLU A 677 2.41 2.45 -10.29
N ASP A 678 2.35 2.73 -11.59
CA ASP A 678 1.41 3.68 -12.18
C ASP A 678 -0.04 3.25 -11.94
N LEU A 679 -0.33 1.96 -12.14
CA LEU A 679 -1.65 1.40 -11.86
C LEU A 679 -1.98 1.43 -10.36
N ARG A 680 -1.00 1.17 -9.48
CA ARG A 680 -1.18 1.28 -8.03
C ARG A 680 -1.61 2.70 -7.67
N ARG A 681 -0.85 3.72 -8.08
CA ARG A 681 -1.15 5.13 -7.79
C ARG A 681 -2.54 5.53 -8.27
N GLU A 682 -2.90 5.12 -9.49
CA GLU A 682 -4.21 5.42 -10.04
C GLU A 682 -5.34 4.72 -9.26
N CYS A 683 -5.15 3.46 -8.86
CA CYS A 683 -6.13 2.75 -8.04
C CYS A 683 -6.26 3.38 -6.64
N GLU A 684 -5.15 3.77 -6.00
CA GLU A 684 -5.16 4.45 -4.69
C GLU A 684 -5.95 5.77 -4.76
N ARG A 685 -5.71 6.57 -5.81
CA ARG A 685 -6.43 7.82 -6.07
C ARG A 685 -7.94 7.60 -6.20
N LEU A 686 -8.35 6.59 -6.96
CA LEU A 686 -9.77 6.27 -7.14
C LEU A 686 -10.44 5.78 -5.85
N ILE A 687 -9.73 5.00 -5.03
CA ILE A 687 -10.22 4.58 -3.71
C ILE A 687 -10.31 5.77 -2.75
N ALA A 688 -9.34 6.68 -2.76
CA ALA A 688 -9.39 7.91 -1.97
C ALA A 688 -10.58 8.80 -2.36
N SER A 689 -10.84 8.94 -3.66
CA SER A 689 -12.03 9.65 -4.18
C SER A 689 -13.34 9.00 -3.70
N GLU A 690 -13.40 7.66 -3.70
CA GLU A 690 -14.56 6.93 -3.18
C GLU A 690 -14.74 7.12 -1.66
N VAL A 691 -13.66 7.10 -0.89
CA VAL A 691 -13.67 7.43 0.56
C VAL A 691 -14.21 8.82 0.79
N ARG A 692 -13.66 9.83 0.09
CA ARG A 692 -14.11 11.23 0.15
C ARG A 692 -15.61 11.33 -0.11
N ARG A 693 -16.08 10.69 -1.19
CA ARG A 693 -17.50 10.71 -1.58
C ARG A 693 -18.42 10.07 -0.53
N ARG A 694 -18.01 8.95 0.08
CA ARG A 694 -18.78 8.30 1.16
C ARG A 694 -18.79 9.15 2.43
N PHE A 695 -17.67 9.81 2.73
CA PHE A 695 -17.57 10.70 3.88
C PHE A 695 -18.41 11.97 3.69
N LEU A 696 -18.38 12.59 2.50
CA LEU A 696 -19.26 13.71 2.14
C LEU A 696 -20.74 13.35 2.38
N ALA A 697 -21.18 12.16 2.02
CA ALA A 697 -22.55 11.72 2.29
C ALA A 697 -22.90 11.62 3.80
N ARG A 698 -21.90 11.55 4.69
CA ARG A 698 -22.09 11.56 6.15
C ARG A 698 -22.14 12.98 6.73
N ILE A 699 -21.44 13.95 6.14
CA ILE A 699 -21.35 15.32 6.65
C ILE A 699 -22.21 16.35 5.88
N ASP A 700 -22.62 16.03 4.65
CA ASP A 700 -23.63 16.75 3.85
C ASP A 700 -25.04 16.48 4.40
N GLN A 701 -25.24 16.91 5.65
CA GLN A 701 -26.53 16.94 6.30
C GLN A 701 -26.58 18.07 7.34
N ALA A 702 -27.73 18.73 7.38
CA ALA A 702 -28.09 19.74 8.36
C ALA A 702 -28.34 19.10 9.74
N PRO A 703 -28.39 19.90 10.80
CA PRO A 703 -28.98 19.50 12.09
C PRO A 703 -30.40 18.95 11.90
N PHE A 704 -30.85 18.10 12.84
CA PHE A 704 -32.24 17.65 12.83
C PHE A 704 -33.16 18.86 12.95
N THR A 705 -34.01 19.06 11.94
CA THR A 705 -34.93 20.20 11.88
C THR A 705 -36.15 19.95 12.77
N PRO A 706 -36.35 20.73 13.85
CA PRO A 706 -37.55 20.65 14.66
C PRO A 706 -38.81 20.94 13.84
N PHE A 707 -39.96 20.42 14.30
CA PHE A 707 -41.22 20.67 13.62
C PHE A 707 -41.61 22.16 13.67
N GLY A 708 -41.75 22.78 12.49
CA GLY A 708 -42.14 24.18 12.33
C GLY A 708 -40.99 25.19 12.41
N PHE A 709 -39.76 24.72 12.55
CA PHE A 709 -38.57 25.56 12.48
C PHE A 709 -37.92 25.48 11.10
N ASP A 710 -37.12 26.50 10.79
CA ASP A 710 -36.33 26.52 9.58
C ASP A 710 -35.19 25.50 9.64
N LYS A 711 -34.81 25.02 8.46
CA LYS A 711 -33.72 24.07 8.32
C LYS A 711 -32.41 24.74 8.74
N GLY A 712 -31.62 24.04 9.55
CA GLY A 712 -30.40 24.59 10.16
C GLY A 712 -30.58 24.99 11.62
N THR A 713 -31.82 25.20 12.10
CA THR A 713 -32.07 25.45 13.52
C THR A 713 -31.64 24.25 14.36
N LYS A 714 -30.85 24.51 15.42
CA LYS A 714 -30.36 23.47 16.34
C LYS A 714 -31.49 22.99 17.25
N PRO A 715 -31.80 21.68 17.30
CA PRO A 715 -32.86 21.15 18.16
C PRO A 715 -32.45 21.10 19.63
N ASN A 716 -33.43 21.14 20.54
CA ASN A 716 -33.29 20.65 21.90
C ASN A 716 -33.42 19.13 21.92
N VAL A 717 -32.41 18.41 22.40
CA VAL A 717 -32.30 16.96 22.23
C VAL A 717 -32.28 16.25 23.57
N LEU A 718 -33.18 15.28 23.76
CA LEU A 718 -33.07 14.31 24.86
C LEU A 718 -32.52 12.99 24.33
N ALA A 719 -31.27 12.68 24.65
CA ALA A 719 -30.66 11.39 24.31
C ALA A 719 -30.85 10.39 25.46
N LEU A 720 -31.19 9.14 25.15
CA LEU A 720 -31.38 8.05 26.11
C LEU A 720 -30.63 6.78 25.67
N SER A 721 -29.96 6.13 26.61
CA SER A 721 -29.29 4.85 26.41
C SER A 721 -29.16 4.07 27.71
N PHE A 722 -29.08 2.74 27.62
CA PHE A 722 -28.73 1.84 28.73
C PHE A 722 -27.45 1.04 28.46
N GLY A 723 -26.63 1.49 27.51
CA GLY A 723 -25.40 0.82 27.10
C GLY A 723 -25.64 -0.58 26.55
N LYS A 724 -25.25 -1.61 27.31
CA LYS A 724 -25.36 -3.03 26.91
C LYS A 724 -26.78 -3.58 27.01
N GLY A 725 -27.65 -2.98 27.82
CA GLY A 725 -29.03 -3.46 28.01
C GLY A 725 -29.16 -4.73 28.85
N ASP A 726 -28.20 -5.00 29.75
CA ASP A 726 -28.34 -6.07 30.76
C ASP A 726 -29.50 -5.77 31.72
N PHE A 727 -30.09 -6.77 32.37
CA PHE A 727 -31.28 -6.60 33.23
C PHE A 727 -31.09 -5.61 34.39
N ASP A 728 -29.86 -5.41 34.85
CA ASP A 728 -29.49 -4.46 35.92
C ASP A 728 -28.98 -3.11 35.38
N SER A 729 -28.94 -2.92 34.06
CA SER A 729 -28.48 -1.67 33.45
C SER A 729 -29.48 -0.55 33.71
N ALA A 730 -29.00 0.54 34.29
CA ALA A 730 -29.79 1.77 34.40
C ALA A 730 -29.95 2.44 33.02
N VAL A 731 -31.10 3.07 32.79
CA VAL A 731 -31.28 3.96 31.65
C VAL A 731 -30.74 5.34 32.03
N ILE A 732 -29.81 5.85 31.24
CA ILE A 732 -29.19 7.17 31.39
C ILE A 732 -29.65 8.05 30.23
N GLY A 733 -29.76 9.35 30.46
CA GLY A 733 -29.98 10.32 29.42
C GLY A 733 -29.32 11.66 29.68
N ALA A 734 -29.21 12.45 28.62
CA ALA A 734 -28.73 13.83 28.65
C ALA A 734 -29.68 14.70 27.82
N PHE A 735 -30.13 15.80 28.41
CA PHE A 735 -30.92 16.82 27.74
C PHE A 735 -30.03 18.00 27.38
N LEU A 736 -29.86 18.25 26.09
CA LEU A 736 -29.07 19.37 25.55
C LEU A 736 -30.02 20.42 24.98
N ARG A 737 -29.72 21.69 25.28
CA ARG A 737 -30.40 22.83 24.65
C ARG A 737 -29.80 23.14 23.29
N GLU A 738 -30.52 23.89 22.46
CA GLU A 738 -30.07 24.40 21.15
C GLU A 738 -28.66 25.04 21.17
N SER A 739 -28.24 25.62 22.30
CA SER A 739 -26.91 26.20 22.52
C SER A 739 -25.78 25.16 22.62
N GLY A 740 -26.08 23.86 22.62
CA GLY A 740 -25.13 22.77 22.81
C GLY A 740 -24.78 22.48 24.28
N LYS A 741 -25.26 23.31 25.21
CA LYS A 741 -25.07 23.11 26.66
C LYS A 741 -26.00 22.04 27.20
N VAL A 742 -25.48 21.18 28.08
CA VAL A 742 -26.27 20.19 28.81
C VAL A 742 -27.08 20.90 29.89
N ASP A 743 -28.39 20.77 29.84
CA ASP A 743 -29.31 21.34 30.83
C ASP A 743 -29.49 20.41 32.02
N GLU A 744 -29.81 19.14 31.75
CA GLU A 744 -30.01 18.15 32.81
C GLU A 744 -29.70 16.72 32.34
N PHE A 745 -29.32 15.87 33.29
CA PHE A 745 -29.15 14.43 33.08
C PHE A 745 -30.33 13.66 33.64
N PHE A 746 -30.71 12.60 32.93
CA PHE A 746 -31.74 11.64 33.35
C PHE A 746 -31.08 10.33 33.81
N LYS A 747 -31.62 9.72 34.87
CA LYS A 747 -31.23 8.38 35.32
C LYS A 747 -32.44 7.63 35.87
N SER A 748 -32.62 6.40 35.41
CA SER A 748 -33.57 5.42 35.93
C SER A 748 -32.84 4.12 36.26
N GLU A 749 -32.91 3.66 37.51
CA GLU A 749 -32.39 2.35 37.92
C GLU A 749 -33.35 1.20 37.56
N ASP A 750 -34.58 1.53 37.16
CA ASP A 750 -35.60 0.57 36.74
C ASP A 750 -35.50 0.33 35.24
N ASN A 751 -34.81 -0.74 34.82
CA ASN A 751 -34.70 -1.10 33.41
C ASN A 751 -36.06 -1.57 32.84
N PRO A 752 -36.59 -0.97 31.76
CA PRO A 752 -37.87 -1.36 31.19
C PRO A 752 -37.90 -2.79 30.61
N ILE A 753 -36.75 -3.41 30.33
CA ILE A 753 -36.69 -4.78 29.79
C ILE A 753 -36.91 -5.85 30.88
N ARG A 754 -36.68 -5.51 32.16
CA ARG A 754 -36.64 -6.49 33.25
C ARG A 754 -38.00 -7.15 33.47
N ASP A 755 -39.02 -6.34 33.68
CA ASP A 755 -40.40 -6.76 33.88
C ASP A 755 -41.35 -5.56 33.69
N ARG A 756 -42.65 -5.84 33.66
CA ARG A 756 -43.69 -4.83 33.48
C ARG A 756 -43.71 -3.78 34.60
N GLU A 757 -43.39 -4.17 35.84
CA GLU A 757 -43.36 -3.22 36.96
C GLU A 757 -42.24 -2.19 36.79
N SER A 758 -41.09 -2.65 36.29
CA SER A 758 -39.92 -1.82 35.99
C SER A 758 -40.18 -0.89 34.80
N GLU A 759 -40.86 -1.37 33.76
CA GLU A 759 -41.32 -0.54 32.63
C GLU A 759 -42.28 0.56 33.08
N ASP A 760 -43.28 0.22 33.93
CA ASP A 760 -44.23 1.20 34.48
C ASP A 760 -43.51 2.26 35.35
N LYS A 761 -42.53 1.85 36.16
CA LYS A 761 -41.70 2.76 36.98
C LYS A 761 -40.80 3.66 36.13
N PHE A 762 -40.12 3.09 35.13
CA PHE A 762 -39.32 3.84 34.16
C PHE A 762 -40.16 4.91 33.46
N SER A 763 -41.31 4.52 32.91
CA SER A 763 -42.26 5.44 32.27
C SER A 763 -42.73 6.52 33.25
N GLY A 764 -42.98 6.19 34.51
CA GLY A 764 -43.34 7.16 35.55
C GLY A 764 -42.22 8.17 35.84
N GLN A 765 -40.98 7.72 35.97
CA GLN A 765 -39.80 8.57 36.20
C GLN A 765 -39.50 9.47 35.00
N LEU A 766 -39.64 8.93 33.77
CA LEU A 766 -39.46 9.71 32.55
C LEU A 766 -40.55 10.79 32.44
N LYS A 767 -41.80 10.47 32.77
CA LYS A 767 -42.87 11.47 32.85
C LYS A 767 -42.57 12.57 33.86
N GLU A 768 -42.12 12.18 35.05
CA GLU A 768 -41.74 13.12 36.11
C GLU A 768 -40.60 14.05 35.67
N PHE A 769 -39.62 13.54 34.93
CA PHE A 769 -38.55 14.32 34.33
C PHE A 769 -39.10 15.37 33.34
N PHE A 770 -39.96 14.97 32.40
CA PHE A 770 -40.62 15.91 31.48
C PHE A 770 -41.46 16.97 32.22
N ASP A 771 -42.27 16.55 33.20
CA ASP A 771 -43.22 17.42 33.91
C ASP A 771 -42.55 18.37 34.91
N LYS A 772 -41.40 18.02 35.48
CA LYS A 772 -40.70 18.84 36.48
C LYS A 772 -39.64 19.73 35.87
N ASN A 773 -38.80 19.17 35.02
CA ASN A 773 -37.55 19.78 34.60
C ASN A 773 -37.70 20.51 33.26
N LEU A 774 -38.50 19.96 32.35
CA LEU A 774 -38.68 20.47 30.99
C LEU A 774 -39.89 21.41 30.87
N ARG A 775 -40.30 22.05 31.98
CA ARG A 775 -41.47 22.95 32.02
C ARG A 775 -41.31 24.18 31.14
N ASN A 776 -40.10 24.72 31.08
CA ASN A 776 -39.83 25.96 30.35
C ASN A 776 -39.50 25.70 28.87
N GLN A 777 -38.86 24.57 28.56
CA GLN A 777 -38.54 24.12 27.20
C GLN A 777 -38.53 22.59 27.15
N LYS A 778 -39.33 22.01 26.25
CA LYS A 778 -39.38 20.57 26.00
C LYS A 778 -38.35 20.19 24.92
N PRO A 779 -37.90 18.93 24.86
CA PRO A 779 -37.10 18.46 23.73
C PRO A 779 -37.92 18.54 22.45
N ASP A 780 -37.23 18.79 21.34
CA ASP A 780 -37.77 18.76 19.98
C ASP A 780 -37.68 17.36 19.37
N VAL A 781 -36.74 16.55 19.88
CA VAL A 781 -36.53 15.16 19.46
C VAL A 781 -35.98 14.32 20.61
N ILE A 782 -36.41 13.06 20.68
CA ILE A 782 -35.83 12.05 21.57
C ILE A 782 -34.98 11.10 20.75
N VAL A 783 -33.72 10.94 21.15
CA VAL A 783 -32.75 10.10 20.46
C VAL A 783 -32.45 8.89 21.33
N VAL A 784 -32.62 7.69 20.78
CA VAL A 784 -32.31 6.44 21.48
C VAL A 784 -31.22 5.70 20.75
N SER A 785 -30.21 5.22 21.47
CA SER A 785 -29.17 4.33 20.93
C SER A 785 -28.57 3.46 22.02
N GLY A 786 -27.69 2.52 21.64
CA GLY A 786 -26.98 1.67 22.59
C GLY A 786 -25.96 0.79 21.88
N TYR A 787 -25.40 -0.20 22.58
CA TYR A 787 -24.22 -0.92 22.09
C TYR A 787 -24.53 -2.18 21.28
N ASN A 788 -25.79 -2.63 21.30
CA ASN A 788 -26.19 -3.86 20.61
C ASN A 788 -27.69 -3.86 20.26
N ALA A 789 -28.14 -4.93 19.59
CA ALA A 789 -29.53 -5.13 19.16
C ALA A 789 -30.58 -5.09 20.29
N ILE A 790 -30.20 -5.30 21.56
CA ILE A 790 -31.14 -5.28 22.70
C ILE A 790 -31.74 -3.88 22.89
N SER A 791 -31.01 -2.83 22.47
CA SER A 791 -31.46 -1.43 22.46
C SER A 791 -32.82 -1.22 21.78
N LYS A 792 -33.21 -2.11 20.86
CA LYS A 792 -34.54 -2.08 20.22
C LYS A 792 -35.68 -2.07 21.23
N LYS A 793 -35.53 -2.78 22.34
CA LYS A 793 -36.56 -2.82 23.38
C LYS A 793 -36.69 -1.48 24.12
N LEU A 794 -35.58 -0.78 24.39
CA LEU A 794 -35.63 0.57 24.96
C LEU A 794 -36.29 1.54 23.99
N PHE A 795 -35.90 1.47 22.72
CA PHE A 795 -36.51 2.27 21.66
C PHE A 795 -38.03 2.10 21.63
N ASP A 796 -38.51 0.85 21.66
CA ASP A 796 -39.94 0.54 21.65
C ASP A 796 -40.66 1.02 22.93
N SER A 797 -40.05 0.85 24.11
CA SER A 797 -40.61 1.36 25.37
C SER A 797 -40.68 2.89 25.39
N VAL A 798 -39.67 3.61 24.87
CA VAL A 798 -39.68 5.07 24.77
C VAL A 798 -40.72 5.55 23.74
N LYS A 799 -40.85 4.87 22.61
CA LYS A 799 -41.88 5.16 21.62
C LYS A 799 -43.29 4.97 22.19
N SER A 800 -43.52 3.85 22.88
CA SER A 800 -44.77 3.56 23.59
C SER A 800 -45.08 4.61 24.67
N PHE A 801 -44.06 5.09 25.39
CA PHE A 801 -44.19 6.18 26.36
C PHE A 801 -44.69 7.47 25.72
N VAL A 802 -44.10 7.89 24.58
CA VAL A 802 -44.51 9.10 23.85
C VAL A 802 -45.95 9.00 23.37
N GLU A 803 -46.33 7.86 22.79
CA GLU A 803 -47.69 7.60 22.29
C GLU A 803 -48.71 7.57 23.44
N THR A 804 -48.39 6.89 24.55
CA THR A 804 -49.30 6.72 25.70
C THR A 804 -49.52 8.04 26.45
N ASN A 805 -48.49 8.87 26.57
CA ASN A 805 -48.57 10.14 27.29
C ASN A 805 -48.90 11.35 26.40
N ASN A 806 -49.09 11.17 25.08
CA ASN A 806 -49.28 12.24 24.10
C ASN A 806 -48.23 13.35 24.24
N VAL A 807 -46.94 12.97 24.19
CA VAL A 807 -45.85 13.96 24.20
C VAL A 807 -45.75 14.57 22.80
N THR A 808 -46.22 15.80 22.65
CA THR A 808 -46.28 16.51 21.35
C THR A 808 -45.07 17.42 21.14
N ALA A 809 -44.76 17.71 19.87
CA ALA A 809 -43.75 18.70 19.49
C ALA A 809 -44.07 20.09 20.06
N ASN A 810 -43.04 20.92 20.24
CA ASN A 810 -43.22 22.31 20.64
C ASN A 810 -43.83 23.10 19.46
N THR A 811 -44.96 23.77 19.71
CA THR A 811 -45.64 24.59 18.70
C THR A 811 -46.09 25.92 19.28
N GLU A 812 -45.52 26.36 20.41
CA GLU A 812 -45.90 27.61 21.09
C GLU A 812 -45.68 28.85 20.19
N GLU A 813 -44.69 28.77 19.29
CA GLU A 813 -44.34 29.83 18.34
C GLU A 813 -45.12 29.73 17.01
N LEU A 814 -45.89 28.66 16.79
CA LEU A 814 -46.63 28.42 15.55
C LEU A 814 -48.11 28.80 15.72
N THR A 815 -48.57 29.78 14.95
CA THR A 815 -49.91 30.37 15.09
C THR A 815 -51.04 29.51 14.51
N ASP A 816 -50.73 28.48 13.69
CA ASP A 816 -51.71 27.74 12.87
C ASP A 816 -51.82 26.22 13.16
N VAL A 817 -51.20 25.71 14.23
CA VAL A 817 -51.19 24.25 14.50
C VAL A 817 -52.26 23.86 15.52
N GLN A 818 -53.40 23.34 15.05
CA GLN A 818 -54.51 22.89 15.93
C GLN A 818 -54.22 21.57 16.67
N ASN A 819 -53.50 20.65 16.03
CA ASN A 819 -53.14 19.35 16.58
C ASN A 819 -51.64 19.11 16.35
N PRO A 820 -50.78 19.44 17.34
CA PRO A 820 -49.34 19.25 17.18
C PRO A 820 -49.02 17.75 17.06
N PRO A 821 -48.09 17.36 16.16
CA PRO A 821 -47.69 15.96 16.03
C PRO A 821 -46.97 15.48 17.30
N LEU A 822 -46.91 14.16 17.48
CA LEU A 822 -46.08 13.57 18.53
C LEU A 822 -44.60 13.89 18.27
N ILE A 823 -43.84 14.09 19.35
CA ILE A 823 -42.38 14.23 19.26
C ILE A 823 -41.77 12.99 18.62
N GLN A 824 -40.76 13.19 17.76
CA GLN A 824 -40.13 12.05 17.10
C GLN A 824 -39.18 11.33 18.05
N VAL A 825 -39.24 9.99 18.03
CA VAL A 825 -38.25 9.11 18.67
C VAL A 825 -37.43 8.49 17.55
N ILE A 826 -36.15 8.85 17.47
CA ILE A 826 -35.25 8.45 16.38
C ILE A 826 -34.05 7.66 16.89
N TRP A 827 -33.46 6.86 16.02
CA TRP A 827 -32.20 6.18 16.31
C TRP A 827 -31.04 7.17 16.21
N GLY A 828 -30.19 7.22 17.24
CA GLY A 828 -28.99 8.04 17.23
C GLY A 828 -27.81 7.32 16.61
N GLN A 829 -27.16 7.95 15.62
CA GLN A 829 -25.88 7.49 15.09
C GLN A 829 -24.84 7.49 16.21
N SER A 830 -24.22 6.35 16.46
CA SER A 830 -23.45 6.10 17.68
C SER A 830 -21.94 6.13 17.49
N GLU A 831 -21.42 6.14 16.25
CA GLU A 831 -19.98 6.02 15.99
C GLU A 831 -19.17 7.17 16.60
N THR A 832 -19.60 8.43 16.44
CA THR A 832 -18.93 9.60 17.04
C THR A 832 -19.05 9.58 18.57
N ALA A 833 -20.24 9.28 19.08
CA ALA A 833 -20.51 9.18 20.52
C ALA A 833 -19.69 8.07 21.20
N THR A 834 -19.44 6.96 20.50
CA THR A 834 -18.66 5.82 20.98
C THR A 834 -17.18 6.16 21.16
N LEU A 835 -16.63 6.99 20.26
CA LEU A 835 -15.29 7.53 20.39
C LEU A 835 -15.23 8.65 21.43
N PHE A 836 -16.22 9.57 21.41
CA PHE A 836 -16.29 10.71 22.32
C PHE A 836 -16.34 10.28 23.80
N GLN A 837 -17.14 9.28 24.17
CA GLN A 837 -17.33 8.90 25.59
C GLN A 837 -16.03 8.54 26.34
N ASN A 838 -14.98 8.12 25.63
CA ASN A 838 -13.67 7.76 26.19
C ASN A 838 -12.57 8.76 25.78
N SER A 839 -12.91 9.82 25.03
CA SER A 839 -11.96 10.85 24.60
C SER A 839 -11.51 11.73 25.76
N GLU A 840 -10.34 12.38 25.61
CA GLU A 840 -9.84 13.32 26.61
C GLU A 840 -10.79 14.51 26.80
N ARG A 841 -11.36 15.02 25.71
CA ARG A 841 -12.36 16.08 25.74
C ARG A 841 -13.53 15.76 26.66
N ALA A 842 -14.10 14.56 26.54
CA ALA A 842 -15.21 14.14 27.40
C ALA A 842 -14.79 13.88 28.86
N ARG A 843 -13.51 13.58 29.11
CA ARG A 843 -12.94 13.46 30.46
C ARG A 843 -12.77 14.82 31.13
N ILE A 844 -12.32 15.83 30.38
CA ILE A 844 -12.17 17.19 30.86
C ILE A 844 -13.54 17.81 31.12
N GLU A 845 -14.44 17.75 30.12
CA GLU A 845 -15.74 18.43 30.18
C GLU A 845 -16.71 17.80 31.20
N PHE A 846 -16.69 16.46 31.33
CA PHE A 846 -17.61 15.72 32.20
C PHE A 846 -16.88 14.75 33.14
N SER A 847 -15.88 15.27 33.87
CA SER A 847 -15.03 14.46 34.76
C SER A 847 -15.81 13.70 35.86
N ASP A 848 -16.92 14.26 36.32
CA ASP A 848 -17.78 13.71 37.38
C ASP A 848 -18.88 12.75 36.87
N LYS A 849 -18.99 12.56 35.54
CA LYS A 849 -20.04 11.74 34.92
C LYS A 849 -19.52 10.37 34.44
N PRO A 850 -20.36 9.31 34.49
CA PRO A 850 -19.99 8.01 33.92
C PRO A 850 -19.92 8.06 32.39
N THR A 851 -19.18 7.12 31.79
CA THR A 851 -18.99 7.04 30.33
C THR A 851 -20.31 6.99 29.55
N LEU A 852 -21.33 6.29 30.05
CA LEU A 852 -22.64 6.21 29.41
C LEU A 852 -23.37 7.57 29.36
N ALA A 853 -23.16 8.45 30.35
CA ALA A 853 -23.70 9.81 30.30
C ALA A 853 -22.99 10.64 29.22
N LYS A 854 -21.67 10.50 29.08
CA LYS A 854 -20.87 11.12 28.01
C LYS A 854 -21.29 10.64 26.63
N TYR A 855 -21.58 9.35 26.50
CA TYR A 855 -22.16 8.77 25.29
C TYR A 855 -23.50 9.43 24.91
N CYS A 856 -24.40 9.63 25.88
CA CYS A 856 -25.66 10.35 25.63
C CYS A 856 -25.43 11.79 25.18
N VAL A 857 -24.45 12.49 25.76
CA VAL A 857 -24.07 13.85 25.31
C VAL A 857 -23.58 13.82 23.86
N GLY A 858 -22.72 12.87 23.49
CA GLY A 858 -22.23 12.73 22.11
C GLY A 858 -23.35 12.42 21.10
N LEU A 859 -24.33 11.59 21.48
CA LEU A 859 -25.51 11.35 20.64
C LEU A 859 -26.33 12.62 20.42
N ALA A 860 -26.56 13.39 21.48
CA ALA A 860 -27.32 14.63 21.39
C ALA A 860 -26.60 15.69 20.56
N ARG A 861 -25.28 15.83 20.72
CA ARG A 861 -24.45 16.72 19.90
C ARG A 861 -24.46 16.34 18.43
N TYR A 862 -24.40 15.05 18.10
CA TYR A 862 -24.46 14.61 16.71
C TYR A 862 -25.76 15.07 16.04
N VAL A 863 -26.89 15.00 16.75
CA VAL A 863 -28.18 15.48 16.23
C VAL A 863 -28.23 17.00 16.04
N GLN A 864 -27.47 17.76 16.84
CA GLN A 864 -27.34 19.21 16.71
C GLN A 864 -26.33 19.64 15.64
N SER A 865 -25.26 18.88 15.42
CA SER A 865 -24.27 19.14 14.38
C SER A 865 -23.44 17.89 14.07
N PRO A 866 -23.84 17.10 13.04
CA PRO A 866 -23.05 15.96 12.59
C PRO A 866 -21.64 16.37 12.18
N LEU A 867 -21.52 17.49 11.45
CA LEU A 867 -20.24 18.04 10.97
C LEU A 867 -19.25 18.31 12.11
N LEU A 868 -19.66 19.03 13.15
CA LEU A 868 -18.80 19.34 14.28
C LEU A 868 -18.39 18.08 15.05
N GLU A 869 -19.30 17.11 15.21
CA GLU A 869 -18.99 15.88 15.93
C GLU A 869 -18.02 14.96 15.19
N TYR A 870 -18.08 14.91 13.85
CA TYR A 870 -17.04 14.22 13.07
C TYR A 870 -15.70 14.96 13.17
N LEU A 871 -15.70 16.28 13.00
CA LEU A 871 -14.49 17.10 13.04
C LEU A 871 -13.77 16.99 14.39
N SER A 872 -14.56 16.99 15.46
CA SER A 872 -14.12 16.88 16.84
C SER A 872 -13.40 15.58 17.19
N LEU A 873 -13.48 14.55 16.33
CA LEU A 873 -12.72 13.31 16.53
C LEU A 873 -11.22 13.51 16.30
N GLY A 874 -10.82 14.54 15.53
CA GLY A 874 -9.44 14.71 15.06
C GLY A 874 -8.94 13.43 14.40
N GLU A 875 -7.74 12.98 14.76
CA GLU A 875 -7.13 11.71 14.33
C GLU A 875 -8.01 10.47 14.62
N GLY A 876 -8.91 10.55 15.59
CA GLY A 876 -9.87 9.49 15.89
C GLY A 876 -10.78 9.15 14.71
N ILE A 877 -10.94 10.06 13.73
CA ILE A 877 -11.73 9.80 12.53
C ILE A 877 -11.17 8.65 11.68
N LEU A 878 -9.85 8.44 11.69
CA LEU A 878 -9.19 7.37 10.94
C LEU A 878 -9.54 5.97 11.48
N SER A 879 -10.10 5.89 12.70
CA SER A 879 -10.63 4.63 13.25
C SER A 879 -11.97 4.23 12.63
N LEU A 880 -12.69 5.18 12.00
CA LEU A 880 -13.93 4.94 11.29
C LEU A 880 -13.67 4.43 9.87
N THR A 881 -14.54 3.55 9.39
CA THR A 881 -14.47 2.99 8.04
C THR A 881 -15.66 3.47 7.22
N PHE A 882 -15.41 4.36 6.25
CA PHE A 882 -16.44 4.91 5.35
C PHE A 882 -16.61 4.09 4.07
N PHE A 883 -15.58 3.35 3.69
CA PHE A 883 -15.57 2.46 2.54
C PHE A 883 -14.86 1.15 2.88
N GLU A 884 -15.37 0.03 2.38
CA GLU A 884 -14.89 -1.33 2.71
C GLU A 884 -13.40 -1.51 2.46
N HIS A 885 -12.90 -0.97 1.35
CA HIS A 885 -11.51 -1.09 0.92
C HIS A 885 -10.64 0.11 1.30
N GLN A 886 -11.10 0.98 2.20
CA GLN A 886 -10.35 2.15 2.70
C GLN A 886 -8.97 1.76 3.27
N LYS A 887 -8.83 0.57 3.87
CA LYS A 887 -7.57 0.09 4.46
C LYS A 887 -6.51 -0.32 3.44
N LEU A 888 -6.86 -0.39 2.15
CA LEU A 888 -5.92 -0.72 1.08
C LEU A 888 -5.04 0.47 0.68
N ILE A 889 -5.37 1.67 1.14
CA ILE A 889 -4.60 2.90 0.89
C ILE A 889 -4.00 3.43 2.21
N SER A 890 -3.01 4.34 2.11
CA SER A 890 -2.36 4.92 3.29
C SER A 890 -3.32 5.79 4.10
N THR A 891 -3.07 5.88 5.42
CA THR A 891 -3.83 6.77 6.32
C THR A 891 -3.73 8.22 5.90
N ASP A 892 -2.60 8.64 5.32
CA ASP A 892 -2.38 10.00 4.86
C ASP A 892 -3.31 10.36 3.69
N LEU A 893 -3.47 9.44 2.72
CA LEU A 893 -4.40 9.63 1.61
C LEU A 893 -5.87 9.64 2.08
N VAL A 894 -6.20 8.82 3.07
CA VAL A 894 -7.53 8.85 3.72
C VAL A 894 -7.77 10.19 4.40
N MET A 895 -6.76 10.70 5.13
CA MET A 895 -6.86 11.98 5.81
C MET A 895 -7.01 13.14 4.83
N GLU A 896 -6.23 13.17 3.75
CA GLU A 896 -6.35 14.18 2.68
C GLU A 896 -7.76 14.19 2.05
N ALA A 897 -8.32 12.99 1.79
CA ALA A 897 -9.68 12.82 1.29
C ALA A 897 -10.75 13.34 2.28
N ILE A 898 -10.53 13.15 3.58
CA ILE A 898 -11.42 13.63 4.65
C ILE A 898 -11.30 15.15 4.83
N GLU A 899 -10.08 15.68 4.88
CA GLU A 899 -9.79 17.11 5.05
C GLU A 899 -10.36 17.93 3.90
N SER A 900 -10.19 17.48 2.65
CA SER A 900 -10.79 18.15 1.48
C SER A 900 -12.32 18.18 1.55
N ALA A 901 -12.96 17.10 2.01
CA ALA A 901 -14.41 17.09 2.25
C ALA A 901 -14.83 18.06 3.37
N TYR A 902 -14.03 18.17 4.45
CA TYR A 902 -14.28 19.18 5.47
C TYR A 902 -14.18 20.59 4.92
N VAL A 903 -13.15 20.88 4.13
CA VAL A 903 -12.97 22.18 3.48
C VAL A 903 -14.22 22.54 2.67
N ASP A 904 -14.70 21.66 1.80
CA ASP A 904 -15.87 21.95 0.96
C ASP A 904 -17.13 22.20 1.81
N ILE A 905 -17.43 21.28 2.74
CA ILE A 905 -18.66 21.37 3.54
C ILE A 905 -18.63 22.54 4.53
N ILE A 906 -17.49 22.85 5.14
CA ILE A 906 -17.36 23.96 6.09
C ILE A 906 -17.49 25.30 5.37
N ASN A 907 -16.92 25.46 4.18
CA ASN A 907 -17.09 26.70 3.41
C ASN A 907 -18.51 26.82 2.85
N MET A 908 -19.13 25.71 2.43
CA MET A 908 -20.52 25.70 2.00
C MET A 908 -21.48 26.11 3.13
N VAL A 909 -21.28 25.56 4.34
CA VAL A 909 -22.08 25.90 5.51
C VAL A 909 -21.78 27.31 5.98
N GLY A 910 -20.50 27.66 6.09
CA GLY A 910 -19.94 28.87 6.68
C GLY A 910 -19.71 28.79 8.18
N VAL A 911 -18.94 29.74 8.72
CA VAL A 911 -18.58 29.79 10.15
C VAL A 911 -18.99 31.14 10.73
N GLU A 912 -19.80 31.13 11.77
CA GLU A 912 -20.09 32.33 12.55
C GLU A 912 -18.86 32.70 13.39
N ILE A 913 -18.14 33.73 12.94
CA ILE A 913 -16.82 34.08 13.49
C ILE A 913 -16.89 34.51 14.95
N ASN A 914 -17.95 35.23 15.35
CA ASN A 914 -18.12 35.72 16.71
C ASN A 914 -18.43 34.57 17.70
N GLU A 915 -19.17 33.55 17.28
CA GLU A 915 -19.33 32.32 18.06
C GLU A 915 -18.01 31.53 18.12
N ALA A 916 -17.30 31.43 17.00
CA ALA A 916 -15.99 30.77 16.95
C ALA A 916 -14.93 31.43 17.86
N ILE A 917 -15.00 32.76 18.06
CA ILE A 917 -14.13 33.47 19.00
C ILE A 917 -14.44 33.09 20.45
N ARG A 918 -15.72 32.89 20.79
CA ARG A 918 -16.18 32.58 22.17
C ARG A 918 -16.09 31.11 22.53
N ASP A 919 -16.24 30.21 21.55
CA ASP A 919 -16.31 28.77 21.77
C ASP A 919 -15.20 28.02 20.99
N PRO A 920 -14.18 27.48 21.69
CA PRO A 920 -13.14 26.65 21.09
C PRO A 920 -13.67 25.40 20.35
N TYR A 921 -14.87 24.92 20.70
CA TYR A 921 -15.53 23.83 19.98
C TYR A 921 -15.91 24.25 18.55
N ILE A 922 -16.41 25.48 18.38
CA ILE A 922 -16.77 26.05 17.07
C ILE A 922 -15.53 26.56 16.33
N ALA A 923 -14.54 27.10 17.05
CA ALA A 923 -13.27 27.58 16.51
C ALA A 923 -12.53 26.55 15.64
N GLN A 924 -12.73 25.25 15.91
CA GLN A 924 -12.13 24.15 15.15
C GLN A 924 -12.56 24.10 13.68
N LEU A 925 -13.65 24.78 13.29
CA LEU A 925 -14.06 24.90 11.90
C LEU A 925 -13.13 25.84 11.10
N LEU A 926 -12.55 26.85 11.75
CA LEU A 926 -11.80 27.92 11.07
C LEU A 926 -10.59 27.44 10.26
N PRO A 927 -9.77 26.47 10.71
CA PRO A 927 -8.67 25.92 9.89
C PRO A 927 -9.09 25.41 8.51
N TYR A 928 -10.36 25.06 8.31
CA TYR A 928 -10.89 24.50 7.06
C TYR A 928 -11.54 25.56 6.16
N VAL A 929 -11.70 26.79 6.63
CA VAL A 929 -12.16 27.91 5.80
C VAL A 929 -11.11 28.21 4.71
N ALA A 930 -11.56 28.51 3.50
CA ALA A 930 -10.72 28.91 2.37
C ALA A 930 -9.82 30.08 2.77
N GLY A 931 -8.55 30.06 2.36
CA GLY A 931 -7.52 31.03 2.75
C GLY A 931 -6.83 30.69 4.07
N LEU A 932 -7.53 30.05 5.01
CA LEU A 932 -7.01 29.76 6.34
C LEU A 932 -6.27 28.41 6.38
N GLY A 933 -5.91 28.04 7.60
CA GLY A 933 -5.24 26.82 8.02
C GLY A 933 -5.02 26.90 9.53
N PRO A 934 -4.48 25.87 10.19
CA PRO A 934 -4.31 25.86 11.63
C PRO A 934 -3.58 27.09 12.18
N ARG A 935 -2.50 27.53 11.53
CA ARG A 935 -1.68 28.67 11.99
C ARG A 935 -2.38 29.99 11.71
N LYS A 936 -2.96 30.15 10.52
CA LYS A 936 -3.66 31.38 10.12
C LYS A 936 -4.98 31.58 10.86
N ALA A 937 -5.73 30.51 11.12
CA ALA A 937 -6.96 30.55 11.92
C ALA A 937 -6.69 30.95 13.38
N SER A 938 -5.67 30.34 14.00
CA SER A 938 -5.24 30.73 15.35
C SER A 938 -4.75 32.19 15.39
N GLY A 939 -3.99 32.62 14.37
CA GLY A 939 -3.57 34.00 14.21
C GLY A 939 -4.73 34.97 14.08
N LEU A 940 -5.75 34.63 13.28
CA LEU A 940 -6.95 35.45 13.09
C LEU A 940 -7.69 35.67 14.41
N LEU A 941 -7.96 34.59 15.17
CA LEU A 941 -8.62 34.68 16.47
C LEU A 941 -7.82 35.56 17.45
N ARG A 942 -6.50 35.38 17.52
CA ARG A 942 -5.62 36.20 18.36
C ARG A 942 -5.64 37.67 17.94
N ASN A 943 -5.61 37.95 16.64
CA ASN A 943 -5.63 39.31 16.10
C ASN A 943 -6.97 40.00 16.41
N ILE A 944 -8.10 39.29 16.32
CA ILE A 944 -9.41 39.86 16.68
C ILE A 944 -9.48 40.16 18.17
N ASN A 945 -9.06 39.23 19.03
CA ASN A 945 -9.04 39.46 20.47
C ASN A 945 -8.13 40.63 20.87
N SER A 946 -6.93 40.73 20.26
CA SER A 946 -5.96 41.78 20.63
C SER A 946 -6.26 43.15 20.01
N LYS A 947 -6.75 43.22 18.77
CA LYS A 947 -6.98 44.51 18.08
C LYS A 947 -8.41 45.04 18.20
N LEU A 948 -9.41 44.16 18.31
CA LEU A 948 -10.84 44.54 18.34
C LEU A 948 -11.52 44.26 19.68
N GLY A 949 -10.85 43.59 20.62
CA GLY A 949 -11.38 43.38 21.98
C GLY A 949 -12.45 42.28 22.09
N SER A 950 -12.50 41.33 21.13
CA SER A 950 -13.27 40.05 21.10
C SER A 950 -14.47 39.95 20.14
N THR A 951 -14.79 40.99 19.37
CA THR A 951 -15.89 40.92 18.39
C THR A 951 -15.44 41.49 17.05
N LEU A 952 -15.76 40.79 15.97
CA LEU A 952 -15.64 41.31 14.60
C LEU A 952 -16.98 41.92 14.20
N ALA A 953 -16.99 43.22 13.89
CA ALA A 953 -18.21 43.94 13.55
C ALA A 953 -18.53 43.83 12.06
N ASN A 954 -17.53 44.05 11.19
CA ASN A 954 -17.71 43.97 9.74
C ASN A 954 -16.59 43.14 9.08
N ARG A 955 -16.86 42.60 7.89
CA ARG A 955 -15.83 41.92 7.08
C ARG A 955 -14.72 42.87 6.66
N SER A 956 -15.00 44.16 6.44
CA SER A 956 -13.99 45.16 6.09
C SER A 956 -12.86 45.26 7.13
N ASP A 957 -13.17 45.04 8.41
CA ASP A 957 -12.20 45.03 9.50
C ASP A 957 -11.10 43.97 9.31
N LEU A 958 -11.37 42.89 8.57
CA LEU A 958 -10.40 41.84 8.26
C LEU A 958 -9.18 42.39 7.50
N ILE A 959 -9.38 43.44 6.69
CA ILE A 959 -8.31 44.16 5.98
C ILE A 959 -7.96 45.46 6.70
N GLU A 960 -8.94 46.28 7.05
CA GLU A 960 -8.72 47.64 7.58
C GLU A 960 -7.92 47.64 8.89
N ASN A 961 -8.12 46.61 9.73
CA ASN A 961 -7.39 46.43 10.98
C ASN A 961 -6.23 45.44 10.85
N GLU A 962 -5.84 45.08 9.63
CA GLU A 962 -4.74 44.16 9.32
C GLU A 962 -4.88 42.83 10.08
N LEU A 963 -6.08 42.25 10.08
CA LEU A 963 -6.34 40.95 10.72
C LEU A 963 -5.97 39.78 9.79
N SER A 964 -6.04 40.02 8.49
CA SER A 964 -5.70 39.09 7.40
C SER A 964 -4.99 39.84 6.27
N THR A 965 -4.27 39.10 5.43
CA THR A 965 -3.63 39.63 4.20
C THR A 965 -4.59 39.57 3.01
N ALA A 966 -4.24 40.20 1.89
CA ALA A 966 -5.17 40.45 0.79
C ALA A 966 -5.71 39.16 0.15
N ASN A 967 -4.84 38.21 -0.22
CA ASN A 967 -5.29 36.94 -0.82
C ASN A 967 -6.07 36.09 0.18
N ILE A 968 -5.72 36.17 1.46
CA ILE A 968 -6.43 35.45 2.53
C ILE A 968 -7.84 36.01 2.71
N PHE A 969 -7.97 37.35 2.72
CA PHE A 969 -9.27 38.02 2.78
C PHE A 969 -10.17 37.63 1.61
N ILE A 970 -9.64 37.63 0.37
CA ILE A 970 -10.39 37.23 -0.81
C ILE A 970 -10.92 35.80 -0.62
N ASN A 971 -10.06 34.88 -0.20
CA ASN A 971 -10.46 33.50 -0.04
C ASN A 971 -11.45 33.29 1.13
N CYS A 972 -11.31 33.97 2.27
CA CYS A 972 -12.04 33.62 3.50
C CYS A 972 -13.29 34.46 3.77
N SER A 973 -13.33 35.72 3.36
CA SER A 973 -14.27 36.73 3.89
C SER A 973 -15.73 36.30 3.78
N SER A 974 -16.16 35.83 2.61
CA SER A 974 -17.54 35.38 2.34
C SER A 974 -18.01 34.16 3.14
N PHE A 975 -17.08 33.36 3.67
CA PHE A 975 -17.38 32.15 4.43
C PHE A 975 -17.46 32.42 5.93
N LEU A 976 -17.04 33.60 6.37
CA LEU A 976 -17.20 34.09 7.73
C LEU A 976 -18.53 34.83 7.84
N ASN A 977 -19.49 34.21 8.52
CA ASN A 977 -20.80 34.79 8.78
C ASN A 977 -20.72 35.78 9.94
N ILE A 978 -21.27 36.98 9.75
CA ILE A 978 -21.45 37.99 10.80
C ILE A 978 -22.93 38.37 10.83
N PRO A 979 -23.76 37.66 11.62
CA PRO A 979 -25.17 37.99 11.71
C PRO A 979 -25.36 39.34 12.43
N TYR A 980 -26.38 40.10 12.02
CA TYR A 980 -26.81 41.31 12.72
C TYR A 980 -27.99 40.99 13.66
N ASP A 981 -28.11 41.74 14.76
CA ASP A 981 -29.25 41.63 15.67
C ASP A 981 -30.45 42.40 15.10
N GLU A 982 -31.56 41.71 14.86
CA GLU A 982 -32.82 42.35 14.42
C GLU A 982 -33.34 43.40 15.42
N GLY A 983 -32.97 43.28 16.70
CA GLY A 983 -33.34 44.20 17.77
C GLY A 983 -32.50 45.48 17.83
N LEU A 984 -31.28 45.46 17.28
CA LEU A 984 -30.49 46.68 17.10
C LEU A 984 -31.11 47.53 15.99
N SER A 985 -30.93 48.85 16.09
CA SER A 985 -31.41 49.76 15.04
C SER A 985 -30.63 49.47 13.76
N MET A 986 -31.16 48.58 12.90
CA MET A 986 -30.66 48.26 11.55
C MET A 986 -30.38 49.50 10.66
N ARG A 987 -30.74 50.70 11.13
CA ARG A 987 -30.40 51.99 10.54
C ARG A 987 -29.00 52.52 10.92
N ASP A 988 -28.27 51.85 11.79
CA ASP A 988 -26.90 52.25 12.14
C ASP A 988 -26.00 52.03 10.92
N SER A 989 -25.49 53.12 10.35
CA SER A 989 -24.62 53.09 9.16
C SER A 989 -23.29 52.37 9.39
N SER A 990 -22.99 51.96 10.64
CA SER A 990 -21.80 51.18 10.98
C SER A 990 -21.94 49.67 10.76
N VAL A 991 -23.16 49.16 10.52
CA VAL A 991 -23.42 47.72 10.33
C VAL A 991 -23.61 47.41 8.86
N GLU A 992 -22.78 46.53 8.30
CA GLU A 992 -22.95 46.03 6.94
C GLU A 992 -23.91 44.82 6.90
N LEU A 993 -25.14 45.03 6.43
CA LEU A 993 -26.18 43.99 6.40
C LEU A 993 -25.82 42.80 5.50
N LEU A 994 -25.00 43.02 4.47
CA LEU A 994 -24.58 41.94 3.55
C LEU A 994 -23.56 40.98 4.19
N ASP A 995 -22.95 41.31 5.32
CA ASP A 995 -22.03 40.41 6.03
C ASP A 995 -22.74 39.18 6.63
N ALA A 996 -24.07 39.24 6.78
CA ALA A 996 -24.92 38.12 7.13
C ALA A 996 -25.26 37.21 5.92
N THR A 997 -24.67 37.43 4.75
CA THR A 997 -24.88 36.64 3.53
C THR A 997 -23.59 35.99 3.05
N ARG A 998 -23.67 35.00 2.15
CA ARG A 998 -22.49 34.44 1.47
C ARG A 998 -21.97 35.31 0.32
N ILE A 999 -22.56 36.49 0.08
CA ILE A 999 -22.09 37.38 -0.98
C ILE A 999 -20.67 37.84 -0.63
N HIS A 1000 -19.75 37.77 -1.58
CA HIS A 1000 -18.39 38.24 -1.36
C HIS A 1000 -18.33 39.79 -1.36
N PRO A 1001 -17.50 40.43 -0.51
CA PRO A 1001 -17.37 41.90 -0.48
C PRO A 1001 -17.07 42.56 -1.83
N GLU A 1002 -16.41 41.85 -2.76
CA GLU A 1002 -16.17 42.32 -4.13
C GLU A 1002 -17.46 42.57 -4.95
N ASP A 1003 -18.59 42.02 -4.49
CA ASP A 1003 -19.88 42.04 -5.15
C ASP A 1003 -20.98 42.78 -4.37
N TYR A 1004 -20.64 43.44 -3.25
CA TYR A 1004 -21.60 44.22 -2.48
C TYR A 1004 -22.23 45.36 -3.29
N ASP A 1005 -21.43 46.07 -4.09
CA ASP A 1005 -21.96 47.12 -4.97
C ASP A 1005 -22.89 46.55 -6.04
N LEU A 1006 -22.66 45.31 -6.49
CA LEU A 1006 -23.54 44.64 -7.43
C LEU A 1006 -24.86 44.24 -6.76
N ALA A 1007 -24.80 43.75 -5.52
CA ALA A 1007 -25.97 43.44 -4.71
C ALA A 1007 -26.82 44.69 -4.42
N ARG A 1008 -26.20 45.82 -4.03
CA ARG A 1008 -26.90 47.10 -3.81
C ARG A 1008 -27.57 47.62 -5.08
N LYS A 1009 -26.90 47.52 -6.25
CA LYS A 1009 -27.50 47.89 -7.54
C LYS A 1009 -28.68 47.00 -7.89
N MET A 1010 -28.55 45.69 -7.71
CA MET A 1010 -29.63 44.75 -7.96
C MET A 1010 -30.84 45.02 -7.05
N ALA A 1011 -30.60 45.34 -5.77
CA ALA A 1011 -31.65 45.75 -4.85
C ALA A 1011 -32.31 47.08 -5.25
N ALA A 1012 -31.53 48.06 -5.71
CA ALA A 1012 -32.06 49.34 -6.22
C ALA A 1012 -32.95 49.14 -7.46
N ASP A 1013 -32.51 48.30 -8.40
CA ASP A 1013 -33.28 47.93 -9.59
C ASP A 1013 -34.59 47.20 -9.21
N ALA A 1014 -34.54 46.31 -8.22
CA ALA A 1014 -35.75 45.62 -7.70
C ALA A 1014 -36.73 46.58 -7.00
N LEU A 1015 -36.24 47.72 -6.50
CA LEU A 1015 -37.04 48.76 -5.87
C LEU A 1015 -37.46 49.87 -6.84
N ASP A 1016 -37.11 49.77 -8.13
CA ASP A 1016 -37.32 50.80 -9.15
C ASP A 1016 -36.75 52.18 -8.74
N LEU A 1017 -35.64 52.22 -7.98
CA LEU A 1017 -35.01 53.47 -7.54
C LEU A 1017 -34.18 54.07 -8.69
N ASP A 1018 -34.38 55.36 -8.97
CA ASP A 1018 -33.46 56.09 -9.83
C ASP A 1018 -32.21 56.58 -9.07
N GLU A 1019 -31.26 57.20 -9.77
CA GLU A 1019 -30.01 57.68 -9.14
C GLU A 1019 -30.25 58.73 -8.03
N GLU A 1020 -31.32 59.54 -8.13
CA GLU A 1020 -31.68 60.54 -7.10
C GLU A 1020 -32.28 59.84 -5.86
N ASP A 1021 -33.17 58.87 -6.09
CA ASP A 1021 -33.79 58.05 -5.06
C ASP A 1021 -32.76 57.19 -4.33
N MET A 1022 -31.80 56.59 -5.04
CA MET A 1022 -30.70 55.82 -4.46
C MET A 1022 -29.91 56.64 -3.44
N ALA A 1023 -29.53 57.87 -3.77
CA ALA A 1023 -28.81 58.75 -2.86
C ALA A 1023 -29.63 59.07 -1.61
N HIS A 1024 -30.94 59.29 -1.76
CA HIS A 1024 -31.84 59.54 -0.63
C HIS A 1024 -32.04 58.31 0.28
N VAL A 1025 -32.09 57.10 -0.30
CA VAL A 1025 -32.22 55.85 0.46
C VAL A 1025 -30.93 55.53 1.20
N GLU A 1026 -29.77 55.77 0.58
CA GLU A 1026 -28.47 55.55 1.21
C GLU A 1026 -28.30 56.42 2.47
N GLU A 1027 -28.80 57.67 2.45
CA GLU A 1027 -28.83 58.55 3.63
C GLU A 1027 -29.81 58.07 4.73
N GLN A 1028 -30.79 57.22 4.41
CA GLN A 1028 -31.89 56.82 5.32
C GLN A 1028 -31.69 55.45 5.99
N GLY A 1029 -30.55 54.79 5.76
CA GLY A 1029 -30.22 53.48 6.34
C GLY A 1029 -29.78 52.43 5.32
N GLY A 1030 -29.65 52.79 4.04
CA GLY A 1030 -29.10 51.91 2.99
C GLY A 1030 -30.15 51.18 2.15
N ILE A 1031 -29.78 50.89 0.90
CA ILE A 1031 -30.67 50.26 -0.10
C ILE A 1031 -31.12 48.85 0.32
N ILE A 1032 -30.23 48.06 0.90
CA ILE A 1032 -30.53 46.68 1.34
C ILE A 1032 -31.59 46.68 2.44
N TYR A 1033 -31.46 47.59 3.42
CA TYR A 1033 -32.45 47.76 4.47
C TYR A 1033 -33.83 48.12 3.90
N GLN A 1034 -33.88 49.02 2.91
CA GLN A 1034 -35.13 49.38 2.23
C GLN A 1034 -35.75 48.17 1.51
N LEU A 1035 -34.93 47.33 0.85
CA LEU A 1035 -35.41 46.11 0.19
C LEU A 1035 -36.04 45.14 1.20
N MET A 1036 -35.40 44.95 2.36
CA MET A 1036 -35.93 44.08 3.42
C MET A 1036 -37.28 44.58 3.97
N GLN A 1037 -37.47 45.90 4.08
CA GLN A 1037 -38.74 46.50 4.51
C GLN A 1037 -39.86 46.35 3.48
N ASP A 1038 -39.53 46.57 2.21
CA ASP A 1038 -40.49 46.55 1.10
C ASP A 1038 -40.85 45.12 0.64
N GLY A 1039 -40.01 44.15 0.99
CA GLY A 1039 -40.15 42.74 0.66
C GLY A 1039 -39.06 42.27 -0.31
N VAL A 1040 -38.20 41.37 0.17
CA VAL A 1040 -37.07 40.79 -0.59
C VAL A 1040 -37.49 40.05 -1.86
N ASN A 1041 -38.72 39.54 -1.91
CA ASN A 1041 -39.27 38.85 -3.08
C ASN A 1041 -39.37 39.74 -4.33
N LYS A 1042 -39.25 41.07 -4.21
CA LYS A 1042 -39.17 41.97 -5.40
C LYS A 1042 -37.99 41.63 -6.32
N VAL A 1043 -36.93 41.03 -5.78
CA VAL A 1043 -35.77 40.57 -6.57
C VAL A 1043 -36.16 39.46 -7.56
N ASP A 1044 -37.27 38.74 -7.31
CA ASP A 1044 -37.76 37.72 -8.25
C ASP A 1044 -38.23 38.27 -9.59
N ASP A 1045 -38.63 39.55 -9.64
CA ASP A 1045 -39.13 40.20 -10.85
C ASP A 1045 -37.99 40.63 -11.80
N LEU A 1046 -36.74 40.55 -11.36
CA LEU A 1046 -35.56 40.93 -12.16
C LEU A 1046 -35.21 39.90 -13.23
N ASN A 1047 -34.94 40.39 -14.45
CA ASN A 1047 -34.42 39.57 -15.54
C ASN A 1047 -32.88 39.44 -15.45
N LEU A 1048 -32.41 38.55 -14.58
CA LEU A 1048 -30.97 38.33 -14.33
C LEU A 1048 -30.21 37.85 -15.58
N THR A 1049 -30.87 37.14 -16.50
CA THR A 1049 -30.24 36.71 -17.74
C THR A 1049 -29.91 37.89 -18.65
N ALA A 1050 -30.84 38.83 -18.81
CA ALA A 1050 -30.58 40.05 -19.57
C ALA A 1050 -29.52 40.91 -18.88
N TYR A 1051 -29.59 41.03 -17.56
CA TYR A 1051 -28.64 41.82 -16.78
C TYR A 1051 -27.21 41.25 -16.86
N GLY A 1052 -27.05 39.92 -16.70
CA GLY A 1052 -25.76 39.25 -16.85
C GLY A 1052 -25.16 39.44 -18.25
N LYS A 1053 -25.97 39.35 -19.32
CA LYS A 1053 -25.52 39.62 -20.70
C LYS A 1053 -25.10 41.08 -20.90
N GLU A 1054 -25.79 42.01 -20.28
CA GLU A 1054 -25.43 43.43 -20.33
C GLU A 1054 -24.09 43.67 -19.64
N LEU A 1055 -23.86 43.06 -18.47
CA LEU A 1055 -22.59 43.13 -17.75
C LEU A 1055 -21.43 42.55 -18.58
N GLU A 1056 -21.67 41.42 -19.25
CA GLU A 1056 -20.68 40.81 -20.13
C GLU A 1056 -20.42 41.70 -21.37
N SER A 1057 -21.47 42.19 -22.02
CA SER A 1057 -21.34 42.99 -23.25
C SER A 1057 -20.74 44.38 -23.01
N LYS A 1058 -21.05 45.04 -21.89
CA LYS A 1058 -20.59 46.41 -21.60
C LYS A 1058 -19.27 46.45 -20.84
N PHE A 1059 -19.05 45.51 -19.91
CA PHE A 1059 -17.90 45.51 -19.01
C PHE A 1059 -16.99 44.29 -19.15
N GLY A 1060 -17.35 43.30 -19.97
CA GLY A 1060 -16.58 42.05 -20.11
C GLY A 1060 -16.64 41.15 -18.87
N LYS A 1061 -17.60 41.38 -17.96
CA LYS A 1061 -17.73 40.64 -16.70
C LYS A 1061 -18.79 39.55 -16.82
N LYS A 1062 -18.39 38.28 -16.72
CA LYS A 1062 -19.31 37.14 -16.61
C LYS A 1062 -19.78 37.00 -15.16
N LYS A 1063 -21.03 37.36 -14.87
CA LYS A 1063 -21.62 37.36 -13.51
C LYS A 1063 -23.06 36.82 -13.47
N TYR A 1064 -23.46 35.97 -14.41
CA TYR A 1064 -24.81 35.42 -14.42
C TYR A 1064 -25.06 34.50 -13.21
N ALA A 1065 -24.15 33.56 -12.94
CA ALA A 1065 -24.24 32.68 -11.78
C ALA A 1065 -24.08 33.48 -10.48
N THR A 1066 -23.16 34.46 -10.45
CA THR A 1066 -23.03 35.39 -9.33
C THR A 1066 -24.33 36.13 -9.04
N LEU A 1067 -25.01 36.69 -10.04
CA LEU A 1067 -26.31 37.37 -9.85
C LEU A 1067 -27.38 36.43 -9.28
N GLN A 1068 -27.41 35.19 -9.74
CA GLN A 1068 -28.33 34.18 -9.21
C GLN A 1068 -28.03 33.88 -7.73
N SER A 1069 -26.75 33.70 -7.36
CA SER A 1069 -26.34 33.50 -5.97
C SER A 1069 -26.69 34.72 -5.09
N ILE A 1070 -26.43 35.94 -5.57
CA ILE A 1070 -26.78 37.17 -4.84
C ILE A 1070 -28.30 37.23 -4.62
N LYS A 1071 -29.10 36.90 -5.63
CA LYS A 1071 -30.55 36.87 -5.51
C LYS A 1071 -30.98 35.87 -4.43
N GLU A 1072 -30.46 34.65 -4.46
CA GLU A 1072 -30.79 33.60 -3.49
C GLU A 1072 -30.44 34.04 -2.06
N GLU A 1073 -29.24 34.60 -1.88
CA GLU A 1073 -28.76 35.07 -0.59
C GLU A 1073 -29.48 36.32 -0.05
N LEU A 1074 -29.97 37.22 -0.92
CA LEU A 1074 -30.79 38.37 -0.48
C LEU A 1074 -32.20 37.94 -0.03
N VAL A 1075 -32.70 36.81 -0.53
CA VAL A 1075 -34.02 36.28 -0.14
C VAL A 1075 -33.90 35.46 1.14
N ASN A 1076 -32.91 34.56 1.21
CA ASN A 1076 -32.66 33.71 2.36
C ASN A 1076 -31.19 33.85 2.82
N ASN A 1077 -30.95 34.83 3.69
CA ASN A 1077 -29.60 35.12 4.21
C ASN A 1077 -28.95 33.88 4.82
N PHE A 1078 -27.81 33.45 4.27
CA PHE A 1078 -27.00 32.35 4.79
C PHE A 1078 -27.75 31.02 5.00
N GLU A 1079 -28.76 30.73 4.17
CA GLU A 1079 -29.61 29.53 4.30
C GLU A 1079 -28.81 28.22 4.41
N GLU A 1080 -29.31 27.24 5.18
CA GLU A 1080 -28.73 25.91 5.26
C GLU A 1080 -29.04 25.10 3.99
N ILE A 1081 -28.04 24.99 3.11
CA ILE A 1081 -28.18 24.36 1.79
C ILE A 1081 -27.90 22.84 1.76
N ARG A 1082 -27.35 22.23 2.84
CA ARG A 1082 -27.08 20.78 2.91
C ARG A 1082 -28.34 19.93 2.84
N ARG A 1083 -28.23 18.61 2.77
CA ARG A 1083 -29.43 17.74 2.90
C ARG A 1083 -30.05 17.86 4.28
N SER A 1084 -31.34 17.56 4.42
CA SER A 1084 -31.94 17.40 5.76
C SER A 1084 -31.26 16.26 6.53
N PHE A 1085 -31.30 16.33 7.86
CA PHE A 1085 -30.73 15.31 8.74
C PHE A 1085 -31.15 13.88 8.34
N HIS A 1086 -30.17 12.99 8.24
CA HIS A 1086 -30.39 11.62 7.80
C HIS A 1086 -30.99 10.76 8.92
N ILE A 1087 -32.25 10.36 8.76
CA ILE A 1087 -32.93 9.45 9.69
C ILE A 1087 -32.57 8.00 9.32
N LEU A 1088 -31.87 7.31 10.23
CA LEU A 1088 -31.38 5.95 10.00
C LEU A 1088 -32.50 4.98 9.62
N GLU A 1089 -32.32 4.29 8.50
CA GLU A 1089 -33.18 3.21 8.05
C GLU A 1089 -32.98 1.92 8.85
N SER A 1090 -33.95 1.00 8.81
CA SER A 1090 -33.89 -0.23 9.60
C SER A 1090 -32.64 -1.07 9.35
N HIS A 1091 -32.13 -1.11 8.11
CA HIS A 1091 -30.92 -1.85 7.78
C HIS A 1091 -29.64 -1.15 8.26
N GLU A 1092 -29.63 0.19 8.31
CA GLU A 1092 -28.51 0.98 8.85
C GLU A 1092 -28.44 0.86 10.37
N VAL A 1093 -29.58 0.92 11.05
CA VAL A 1093 -29.67 0.67 12.50
C VAL A 1093 -29.25 -0.77 12.80
N PHE A 1094 -29.65 -1.72 11.95
CA PHE A 1094 -29.21 -3.11 12.05
C PHE A 1094 -27.69 -3.22 12.00
N HIS A 1095 -27.05 -2.60 11.00
CA HIS A 1095 -25.60 -2.57 10.88
C HIS A 1095 -24.92 -1.87 12.06
N MET A 1096 -25.42 -0.71 12.48
CA MET A 1096 -24.89 0.05 13.61
C MET A 1096 -24.88 -0.76 14.91
N LEU A 1097 -25.94 -1.51 15.20
CA LEU A 1097 -26.10 -2.22 16.46
C LEU A 1097 -25.59 -3.68 16.44
N THR A 1098 -25.36 -4.27 15.27
CA THR A 1098 -24.91 -5.67 15.18
C THR A 1098 -23.51 -5.81 14.58
N GLY A 1099 -23.02 -4.79 13.86
CA GLY A 1099 -21.83 -4.88 13.02
C GLY A 1099 -22.02 -5.69 11.74
N GLU A 1100 -23.25 -6.14 11.45
CA GLU A 1100 -23.56 -6.96 10.27
C GLU A 1100 -24.22 -6.14 9.17
N THR A 1101 -23.80 -6.34 7.92
CA THR A 1101 -24.41 -5.73 6.73
C THR A 1101 -25.49 -6.65 6.14
N THR A 1102 -26.26 -6.13 5.19
CA THR A 1102 -27.20 -6.92 4.39
C THR A 1102 -26.52 -7.98 3.52
N GLU A 1103 -25.19 -7.95 3.40
CA GLU A 1103 -24.39 -8.93 2.67
C GLU A 1103 -23.74 -9.97 3.59
N SER A 1104 -23.29 -9.54 4.79
CA SER A 1104 -22.72 -10.44 5.79
C SER A 1104 -23.80 -11.30 6.47
N PHE A 1105 -24.99 -10.74 6.69
CA PHE A 1105 -26.12 -11.41 7.34
C PHE A 1105 -27.36 -11.45 6.44
N THR A 1106 -27.40 -12.44 5.55
CA THR A 1106 -28.48 -12.65 4.58
C THR A 1106 -28.75 -14.13 4.34
N ARG A 1107 -29.73 -14.46 3.49
CA ARG A 1107 -30.09 -15.85 3.21
C ARG A 1107 -28.91 -16.66 2.67
N ASN A 1108 -28.77 -17.88 3.17
CA ASN A 1108 -27.67 -18.82 2.92
C ASN A 1108 -26.31 -18.41 3.52
N THR A 1109 -26.23 -17.45 4.44
CA THR A 1109 -24.99 -17.25 5.21
C THR A 1109 -24.90 -18.23 6.37
N ILE A 1110 -23.70 -18.78 6.57
CA ILE A 1110 -23.40 -19.67 7.69
C ILE A 1110 -22.97 -18.81 8.86
N VAL A 1111 -23.66 -18.94 9.99
CA VAL A 1111 -23.43 -18.15 11.20
C VAL A 1111 -23.40 -19.08 12.41
N PRO A 1112 -22.42 -18.91 13.33
CA PRO A 1112 -22.43 -19.62 14.60
C PRO A 1112 -23.57 -19.09 15.48
N VAL A 1113 -24.42 -20.00 15.97
CA VAL A 1113 -25.54 -19.66 16.85
C VAL A 1113 -25.46 -20.42 18.17
N THR A 1114 -25.78 -19.73 19.26
CA THR A 1114 -25.86 -20.31 20.61
C THR A 1114 -27.28 -20.74 20.91
N VAL A 1115 -27.46 -22.00 21.33
CA VAL A 1115 -28.77 -22.58 21.64
C VAL A 1115 -29.23 -22.17 23.04
N ASN A 1116 -30.18 -21.23 23.12
CA ASN A 1116 -30.70 -20.72 24.39
C ASN A 1116 -31.78 -21.60 25.02
N LYS A 1117 -32.61 -22.25 24.19
CA LYS A 1117 -33.70 -23.11 24.66
C LYS A 1117 -34.04 -24.15 23.62
N VAL A 1118 -34.16 -25.40 24.05
CA VAL A 1118 -34.59 -26.51 23.20
C VAL A 1118 -35.97 -26.98 23.65
N GLY A 1119 -36.93 -26.99 22.74
CA GLY A 1119 -38.25 -27.56 22.96
C GLY A 1119 -38.28 -29.01 22.51
N GLN A 1120 -38.73 -29.92 23.38
CA GLN A 1120 -38.82 -31.35 23.05
C GLN A 1120 -40.17 -31.71 22.43
N ASN A 1121 -40.18 -32.68 21.51
CA ASN A 1121 -41.37 -33.28 20.95
C ASN A 1121 -41.82 -34.48 21.81
N PHE A 1122 -42.84 -34.29 22.66
CA PHE A 1122 -43.38 -35.36 23.52
C PHE A 1122 -44.27 -36.37 22.79
N ARG A 1123 -44.61 -36.13 21.52
CA ARG A 1123 -45.54 -36.99 20.75
C ARG A 1123 -44.83 -38.02 19.88
N ASP A 1124 -43.58 -37.78 19.50
CA ASP A 1124 -42.87 -38.59 18.51
C ASP A 1124 -41.47 -38.98 19.02
N PHE A 1125 -41.39 -40.07 19.79
CA PHE A 1125 -40.13 -40.54 20.38
C PHE A 1125 -39.18 -41.18 19.35
N GLU A 1126 -39.67 -41.53 18.16
CA GLU A 1126 -38.90 -42.28 17.14
C GLU A 1126 -38.14 -41.37 16.15
N ASN A 1127 -38.74 -40.25 15.71
CA ASN A 1127 -38.22 -39.51 14.53
C ASN A 1127 -37.40 -38.25 14.86
N SER A 1128 -37.78 -37.46 15.87
CA SER A 1128 -36.99 -36.31 16.36
C SER A 1128 -37.42 -35.93 17.76
N LYS A 1129 -36.47 -35.91 18.70
CA LYS A 1129 -36.76 -35.49 20.08
C LYS A 1129 -36.98 -33.98 20.20
N ILE A 1130 -36.63 -33.19 19.19
CA ILE A 1130 -36.57 -31.72 19.26
C ILE A 1130 -37.62 -31.11 18.31
N LYS A 1131 -38.53 -30.32 18.88
CA LYS A 1131 -39.59 -29.59 18.17
C LYS A 1131 -39.12 -28.22 17.68
N PHE A 1132 -38.28 -27.53 18.45
CA PHE A 1132 -37.72 -26.24 18.06
C PHE A 1132 -36.49 -25.92 18.90
N ALA A 1133 -35.63 -25.04 18.40
CA ALA A 1133 -34.58 -24.42 19.18
C ALA A 1133 -34.68 -22.90 19.07
N LYS A 1134 -34.58 -22.19 20.20
CA LYS A 1134 -34.36 -20.75 20.22
C LYS A 1134 -32.87 -20.48 20.29
N VAL A 1135 -32.39 -19.61 19.42
CA VAL A 1135 -30.96 -19.35 19.26
C VAL A 1135 -30.66 -17.86 19.25
N THR A 1136 -29.41 -17.52 19.52
CA THR A 1136 -28.90 -16.14 19.40
C THR A 1136 -27.52 -16.17 18.77
N THR A 1137 -27.26 -15.23 17.88
CA THR A 1137 -25.94 -15.05 17.25
C THR A 1137 -24.98 -14.35 18.21
N SER A 1138 -23.69 -14.31 17.88
CA SER A 1138 -22.71 -13.46 18.57
C SER A 1138 -23.08 -11.98 18.56
N SER A 1139 -23.77 -11.53 17.50
CA SER A 1139 -24.21 -10.15 17.29
C SER A 1139 -25.58 -9.85 17.94
N PHE A 1140 -26.02 -10.68 18.89
CA PHE A 1140 -27.29 -10.56 19.64
C PHE A 1140 -28.57 -10.62 18.80
N ILE A 1141 -28.50 -11.09 17.55
CA ILE A 1141 -29.67 -11.31 16.69
C ILE A 1141 -30.39 -12.56 17.20
N GLN A 1142 -31.69 -12.44 17.46
CA GLN A 1142 -32.49 -13.54 17.99
C GLN A 1142 -33.08 -14.38 16.87
N GLY A 1143 -33.17 -15.69 17.05
CA GLY A 1143 -33.85 -16.50 16.07
C GLY A 1143 -34.39 -17.82 16.57
N ASN A 1144 -35.08 -18.49 15.65
CA ASN A 1144 -35.70 -19.77 15.89
C ASN A 1144 -35.29 -20.75 14.79
N ILE A 1145 -35.05 -22.00 15.19
CA ILE A 1145 -34.88 -23.15 14.31
C ILE A 1145 -36.11 -24.02 14.48
N GLU A 1146 -36.87 -24.19 13.40
CA GLU A 1146 -38.08 -25.01 13.38
C GLU A 1146 -37.76 -26.49 13.23
N GLU A 1147 -38.70 -27.36 13.62
CA GLU A 1147 -38.55 -28.84 13.56
C GLU A 1147 -38.05 -29.34 12.20
N ALA A 1148 -38.56 -28.78 11.11
CA ALA A 1148 -38.21 -29.17 9.74
C ALA A 1148 -36.76 -28.86 9.36
N SER A 1149 -36.13 -27.91 10.06
CA SER A 1149 -34.78 -27.43 9.78
C SER A 1149 -33.73 -28.02 10.74
N ILE A 1150 -34.10 -29.04 11.52
CA ILE A 1150 -33.22 -29.75 12.46
C ILE A 1150 -32.99 -31.18 11.93
N PRO A 1151 -31.73 -31.61 11.71
CA PRO A 1151 -31.42 -32.99 11.30
C PRO A 1151 -32.00 -34.04 12.25
N GLN A 1152 -32.47 -35.16 11.70
CA GLN A 1152 -32.98 -36.27 12.52
C GLN A 1152 -31.84 -36.93 13.33
N GLY A 1153 -32.11 -37.19 14.60
CA GLY A 1153 -31.16 -37.85 15.51
C GLY A 1153 -30.12 -36.93 16.17
N ILE A 1154 -30.10 -35.63 15.85
CA ILE A 1154 -29.23 -34.67 16.53
C ILE A 1154 -29.70 -34.43 17.98
N ASP A 1155 -28.76 -34.35 18.92
CA ASP A 1155 -29.04 -33.93 20.30
C ASP A 1155 -28.46 -32.53 20.48
N LEU A 1156 -29.32 -31.56 20.78
CA LEU A 1156 -28.92 -30.18 21.02
C LEU A 1156 -29.00 -29.90 22.52
N ALA A 1157 -27.87 -29.49 23.10
CA ALA A 1157 -27.82 -29.05 24.48
C ALA A 1157 -28.03 -27.53 24.58
N GLN A 1158 -28.64 -27.09 25.68
CA GLN A 1158 -28.71 -25.67 26.01
C GLN A 1158 -27.29 -25.13 26.29
N GLY A 1159 -26.95 -23.98 25.70
CA GLY A 1159 -25.63 -23.37 25.75
C GLY A 1159 -24.64 -23.87 24.68
N GLN A 1160 -25.02 -24.87 23.88
CA GLN A 1160 -24.19 -25.35 22.77
C GLN A 1160 -24.13 -24.32 21.65
N VAL A 1161 -22.96 -24.13 21.04
CA VAL A 1161 -22.76 -23.35 19.82
C VAL A 1161 -22.78 -24.31 18.62
N VAL A 1162 -23.60 -24.00 17.62
CA VAL A 1162 -23.74 -24.81 16.39
C VAL A 1162 -23.67 -23.90 15.17
N GLN A 1163 -23.09 -24.39 14.08
CA GLN A 1163 -23.12 -23.69 12.79
C GLN A 1163 -24.50 -23.85 12.16
N ALA A 1164 -25.17 -22.73 11.91
CA ALA A 1164 -26.48 -22.70 11.29
C ALA A 1164 -26.48 -21.80 10.06
N VAL A 1165 -27.45 -22.02 9.16
CA VAL A 1165 -27.64 -21.21 7.96
C VAL A 1165 -28.82 -20.27 8.16
N VAL A 1166 -28.65 -18.99 7.84
CA VAL A 1166 -29.75 -18.01 7.82
C VAL A 1166 -30.70 -18.34 6.68
N LEU A 1167 -31.98 -18.56 7.00
CA LEU A 1167 -33.05 -18.76 6.02
C LEU A 1167 -33.68 -17.42 5.61
N ASP A 1168 -34.17 -16.67 6.59
CA ASP A 1168 -34.75 -15.33 6.41
C ASP A 1168 -34.32 -14.42 7.58
N ALA A 1169 -33.99 -13.16 7.28
CA ALA A 1169 -33.58 -12.14 8.23
C ALA A 1169 -34.59 -10.98 8.27
N TYR A 1170 -34.92 -10.51 9.47
CA TYR A 1170 -35.86 -9.43 9.75
C TYR A 1170 -35.12 -8.27 10.45
N TYR A 1171 -34.67 -7.30 9.65
CA TYR A 1171 -33.77 -6.23 10.10
C TYR A 1171 -34.43 -5.24 11.09
N ASP A 1172 -35.73 -4.99 10.96
CA ASP A 1172 -36.51 -4.08 11.81
C ASP A 1172 -36.67 -4.58 13.26
N SER A 1173 -36.79 -5.90 13.41
CA SER A 1173 -37.03 -6.58 14.68
C SER A 1173 -35.77 -7.23 15.27
N PHE A 1174 -34.64 -7.18 14.55
CA PHE A 1174 -33.39 -7.86 14.90
C PHE A 1174 -33.58 -9.37 15.12
N THR A 1175 -34.37 -10.00 14.24
CA THR A 1175 -34.66 -11.43 14.32
C THR A 1175 -34.35 -12.18 13.02
N ALA A 1176 -34.15 -13.50 13.11
CA ALA A 1176 -33.90 -14.36 11.96
C ALA A 1176 -34.43 -15.79 12.15
N SER A 1177 -34.59 -16.51 11.05
CA SER A 1177 -34.89 -17.95 11.03
C SER A 1177 -33.66 -18.72 10.53
N PHE A 1178 -33.41 -19.89 11.13
CA PHE A 1178 -32.16 -20.63 10.93
C PHE A 1178 -32.41 -22.11 10.55
N SER A 1179 -31.44 -22.73 9.89
CA SER A 1179 -31.42 -24.16 9.54
C SER A 1179 -30.10 -24.83 9.94
N LEU A 1180 -30.20 -26.09 10.38
CA LEU A 1180 -29.08 -26.98 10.70
C LEU A 1180 -28.93 -28.13 9.68
N LEU A 1181 -29.71 -28.14 8.60
CA LEU A 1181 -29.66 -29.21 7.61
C LEU A 1181 -28.33 -29.19 6.83
N GLU A 1182 -27.72 -30.36 6.66
CA GLU A 1182 -26.45 -30.50 5.91
C GLU A 1182 -26.57 -29.96 4.47
N ALA A 1183 -27.72 -30.15 3.82
CA ALA A 1183 -27.98 -29.64 2.47
C ALA A 1183 -27.95 -28.11 2.41
N ASP A 1184 -28.49 -27.43 3.43
CA ASP A 1184 -28.47 -25.96 3.50
C ASP A 1184 -27.06 -25.45 3.81
N ILE A 1185 -26.32 -26.13 4.70
CA ILE A 1185 -24.92 -25.80 5.03
C ILE A 1185 -24.03 -25.93 3.78
N GLN A 1186 -24.18 -27.02 3.01
CA GLN A 1186 -23.44 -27.20 1.76
C GLN A 1186 -23.75 -26.10 0.74
N LYS A 1187 -25.02 -25.70 0.64
CA LYS A 1187 -25.43 -24.60 -0.23
C LYS A 1187 -24.81 -23.26 0.23
N GLY A 1188 -24.73 -23.02 1.53
CA GLY A 1188 -24.10 -21.82 2.11
C GLY A 1188 -22.56 -21.79 1.99
N ALA A 1189 -21.92 -22.95 1.89
CA ALA A 1189 -20.45 -23.07 1.74
C ALA A 1189 -19.95 -22.84 0.30
N ALA A 1190 -20.86 -22.69 -0.67
CA ALA A 1190 -20.49 -22.40 -2.04
C ALA A 1190 -19.85 -21.00 -2.17
N PRO A 1191 -18.85 -20.82 -3.06
CA PRO A 1191 -18.26 -19.51 -3.31
C PRO A 1191 -19.33 -18.48 -3.71
N LYS A 1192 -19.27 -17.30 -3.11
CA LYS A 1192 -20.23 -16.21 -3.38
C LYS A 1192 -19.86 -15.34 -4.60
N PHE A 1193 -18.71 -15.57 -5.21
CA PHE A 1193 -18.21 -14.78 -6.36
C PHE A 1193 -18.31 -15.54 -7.68
N HIS A 1194 -18.47 -14.79 -8.77
CA HIS A 1194 -18.53 -15.33 -10.13
C HIS A 1194 -17.12 -15.57 -10.69
N LYS A 1195 -16.87 -16.79 -11.17
CA LYS A 1195 -15.61 -17.17 -11.82
C LYS A 1195 -15.72 -17.03 -13.33
N ASP A 1196 -15.24 -15.91 -13.87
CA ASP A 1196 -15.23 -15.64 -15.31
C ASP A 1196 -14.17 -16.52 -16.03
N PRO A 1197 -14.56 -17.37 -17.01
CA PRO A 1197 -13.65 -18.17 -17.83
C PRO A 1197 -12.48 -17.43 -18.48
N LEU A 1198 -12.64 -16.16 -18.81
CA LEU A 1198 -11.58 -15.38 -19.44
C LEU A 1198 -10.57 -14.82 -18.44
N LYS A 1199 -10.97 -14.70 -17.17
CA LYS A 1199 -10.23 -14.00 -16.11
C LYS A 1199 -9.88 -14.89 -14.91
N TRP A 1200 -10.19 -16.18 -14.99
CA TRP A 1200 -9.96 -17.18 -13.95
C TRP A 1200 -9.26 -18.43 -14.49
N ASN A 1201 -8.15 -18.81 -13.87
CA ASN A 1201 -7.37 -19.97 -14.27
C ASN A 1201 -7.94 -21.27 -13.67
N PHE A 1202 -8.89 -21.89 -14.37
CA PHE A 1202 -9.49 -23.16 -13.98
C PHE A 1202 -8.49 -24.33 -13.98
N GLU A 1203 -7.50 -24.31 -14.87
CA GLU A 1203 -6.48 -25.35 -14.94
C GLU A 1203 -5.58 -25.33 -13.70
N ALA A 1204 -5.16 -24.14 -13.27
CA ALA A 1204 -4.39 -23.96 -12.03
C ALA A 1204 -5.21 -24.37 -10.80
N GLU A 1205 -6.49 -23.96 -10.72
CA GLU A 1205 -7.37 -24.38 -9.63
C GLU A 1205 -7.53 -25.90 -9.56
N GLN A 1206 -7.72 -26.56 -10.71
CA GLN A 1206 -7.85 -28.01 -10.78
C GLN A 1206 -6.54 -28.73 -10.41
N ALA A 1207 -5.40 -28.21 -10.86
CA ALA A 1207 -4.09 -28.75 -10.53
C ALA A 1207 -3.80 -28.67 -9.01
N ASP A 1208 -4.13 -27.55 -8.36
CA ASP A 1208 -3.98 -27.39 -6.92
C ASP A 1208 -4.92 -28.32 -6.14
N LYS A 1209 -6.19 -28.43 -6.55
CA LYS A 1209 -7.13 -29.40 -5.96
C LYS A 1209 -6.62 -30.83 -6.07
N GLN A 1210 -6.06 -31.21 -7.21
CA GLN A 1210 -5.47 -32.55 -7.38
C GLN A 1210 -4.27 -32.77 -6.47
N LYS A 1211 -3.40 -31.76 -6.31
CA LYS A 1211 -2.25 -31.83 -5.39
C LYS A 1211 -2.70 -31.96 -3.94
N GLU A 1212 -3.70 -31.19 -3.50
CA GLU A 1212 -4.18 -31.27 -2.12
C GLU A 1212 -4.88 -32.60 -1.84
N MET A 1213 -5.72 -33.07 -2.76
CA MET A 1213 -6.33 -34.41 -2.68
C MET A 1213 -5.27 -35.52 -2.67
N ALA A 1214 -4.19 -35.38 -3.43
CA ALA A 1214 -3.07 -36.32 -3.42
C ALA A 1214 -2.33 -36.31 -2.08
N LYS A 1215 -2.14 -35.11 -1.48
CA LYS A 1215 -1.53 -34.92 -0.16
C LYS A 1215 -2.38 -35.52 0.95
N GLU A 1216 -3.68 -35.25 0.97
CA GLU A 1216 -4.64 -35.85 1.93
C GLU A 1216 -4.65 -37.38 1.79
N ARG A 1217 -4.73 -37.90 0.55
CA ARG A 1217 -4.70 -39.34 0.29
C ARG A 1217 -3.38 -39.96 0.72
N ALA A 1218 -2.25 -39.28 0.54
CA ALA A 1218 -0.95 -39.73 1.00
C ALA A 1218 -0.87 -39.74 2.54
N GLN A 1219 -1.45 -38.75 3.21
CA GLN A 1219 -1.51 -38.67 4.67
C GLN A 1219 -2.39 -39.79 5.26
N LEU A 1220 -3.57 -40.03 4.69
CA LEU A 1220 -4.44 -41.16 5.03
C LEU A 1220 -3.79 -42.52 4.75
N ALA A 1221 -2.96 -42.64 3.70
CA ALA A 1221 -2.24 -43.87 3.39
C ALA A 1221 -1.11 -44.17 4.38
N LYS A 1222 -0.45 -43.14 4.96
CA LYS A 1222 0.60 -43.30 5.97
C LYS A 1222 0.05 -43.84 7.30
N THR A 1223 -1.22 -43.60 7.63
CA THR A 1223 -1.85 -43.95 8.91
C THR A 1223 -2.77 -45.17 8.81
N ARG A 1224 -2.23 -46.33 8.40
CA ARG A 1224 -3.00 -47.58 8.44
C ARG A 1224 -2.74 -48.32 9.76
N ASN A 1225 -3.77 -48.84 10.41
CA ASN A 1225 -3.60 -49.59 11.67
C ASN A 1225 -3.94 -51.07 11.44
N ILE A 1226 -2.93 -51.94 11.36
CA ILE A 1226 -3.10 -53.39 11.18
C ILE A 1226 -2.60 -54.11 12.43
N GLN A 1227 -3.44 -54.98 12.99
CA GLN A 1227 -3.07 -55.81 14.13
C GLN A 1227 -2.24 -57.01 13.66
N HIS A 1228 -0.93 -56.82 13.52
CA HIS A 1228 0.02 -57.90 13.24
C HIS A 1228 1.36 -57.59 13.96
N PRO A 1229 2.03 -58.56 14.62
CA PRO A 1229 3.22 -58.28 15.42
C PRO A 1229 4.38 -57.65 14.65
N LEU A 1230 4.54 -58.04 13.38
CA LEU A 1230 5.55 -57.48 12.48
C LEU A 1230 5.10 -56.21 11.74
N PHE A 1231 3.85 -55.76 11.92
CA PHE A 1231 3.36 -54.55 11.26
C PHE A 1231 3.70 -53.30 12.06
N HIS A 1232 4.37 -52.37 11.39
CA HIS A 1232 4.74 -51.07 11.92
C HIS A 1232 4.42 -49.99 10.89
N ASN A 1233 4.00 -48.81 11.34
CA ASN A 1233 3.78 -47.64 10.48
C ASN A 1233 5.10 -46.97 10.12
N PHE A 1234 5.97 -47.71 9.42
CA PHE A 1234 7.26 -47.24 8.98
C PHE A 1234 7.24 -46.75 7.53
N SER A 1235 7.99 -45.69 7.25
CA SER A 1235 8.45 -45.37 5.90
C SER A 1235 9.42 -46.45 5.39
N TYR A 1236 9.83 -46.38 4.12
CA TYR A 1236 10.84 -47.33 3.63
C TYR A 1236 12.19 -47.14 4.36
N LYS A 1237 12.64 -45.89 4.58
CA LYS A 1237 13.85 -45.56 5.35
C LYS A 1237 13.79 -46.12 6.78
N GLN A 1238 12.72 -45.82 7.52
CA GLN A 1238 12.52 -46.31 8.89
C GLN A 1238 12.50 -47.84 8.97
N ALA A 1239 11.96 -48.51 7.95
CA ALA A 1239 11.96 -49.97 7.89
C ALA A 1239 13.36 -50.55 7.67
N GLU A 1240 14.19 -49.91 6.85
CA GLU A 1240 15.59 -50.30 6.64
C GLU A 1240 16.43 -50.07 7.89
N GLU A 1241 16.28 -48.92 8.55
CA GLU A 1241 16.94 -48.62 9.83
C GLU A 1241 16.57 -49.64 10.91
N PHE A 1242 15.29 -49.99 11.03
CA PHE A 1242 14.80 -50.98 11.98
C PHE A 1242 15.37 -52.39 11.71
N LEU A 1243 15.53 -52.75 10.43
CA LEU A 1243 16.07 -54.04 10.01
C LEU A 1243 17.60 -54.08 9.98
N ALA A 1244 18.29 -52.94 9.93
CA ALA A 1244 19.74 -52.87 9.87
C ALA A 1244 20.46 -53.69 10.96
N PRO A 1245 20.08 -53.64 12.26
CA PRO A 1245 20.69 -54.47 13.29
C PRO A 1245 20.20 -55.94 13.32
N GLN A 1246 19.20 -56.30 12.52
CA GLN A 1246 18.56 -57.62 12.55
C GLN A 1246 19.29 -58.65 11.67
N ALA A 1247 18.88 -59.92 11.77
CA ALA A 1247 19.49 -61.00 11.00
C ALA A 1247 19.01 -60.96 9.53
N VAL A 1248 19.83 -61.48 8.63
CA VAL A 1248 19.44 -61.68 7.23
C VAL A 1248 18.24 -62.63 7.17
N GLY A 1249 17.19 -62.23 6.46
CA GLY A 1249 15.90 -62.93 6.40
C GLY A 1249 14.81 -62.36 7.30
N ASP A 1250 15.15 -61.51 8.28
CA ASP A 1250 14.15 -60.82 9.10
C ASP A 1250 13.39 -59.78 8.28
N CYS A 1251 12.11 -59.57 8.60
CA CYS A 1251 11.21 -58.73 7.83
C CYS A 1251 10.23 -57.93 8.70
N VAL A 1252 9.80 -56.78 8.16
CA VAL A 1252 8.77 -55.92 8.74
C VAL A 1252 7.67 -55.67 7.70
N LEU A 1253 6.42 -55.61 8.17
CA LEU A 1253 5.28 -55.20 7.38
C LEU A 1253 5.02 -53.71 7.59
N ARG A 1254 4.78 -52.98 6.50
CA ARG A 1254 4.49 -51.54 6.55
C ARG A 1254 3.40 -51.14 5.56
N PRO A 1255 2.75 -49.99 5.74
CA PRO A 1255 1.85 -49.42 4.75
C PRO A 1255 2.51 -49.29 3.37
N SER A 1256 1.73 -49.46 2.31
CA SER A 1256 2.18 -49.23 0.94
C SER A 1256 1.71 -47.87 0.42
N SER A 1257 2.58 -47.18 -0.30
CA SER A 1257 2.22 -45.97 -1.05
C SER A 1257 1.25 -46.23 -2.20
N LYS A 1258 1.04 -47.50 -2.59
CA LYS A 1258 0.09 -47.90 -3.64
C LYS A 1258 -1.38 -47.86 -3.22
N GLY A 1259 -1.66 -47.60 -1.94
CA GLY A 1259 -3.02 -47.37 -1.44
C GLY A 1259 -3.49 -48.41 -0.41
N PRO A 1260 -4.75 -48.31 0.03
CA PRO A 1260 -5.25 -49.00 1.22
C PRO A 1260 -5.35 -50.52 1.07
N ASN A 1261 -5.43 -51.04 -0.15
CA ASN A 1261 -5.46 -52.48 -0.43
C ASN A 1261 -4.07 -53.07 -0.65
N TYR A 1262 -3.01 -52.28 -0.43
CA TYR A 1262 -1.62 -52.74 -0.59
C TYR A 1262 -0.86 -52.62 0.72
N LEU A 1263 -0.02 -53.61 0.97
CA LEU A 1263 0.99 -53.62 2.02
C LEU A 1263 2.36 -53.81 1.39
N THR A 1264 3.40 -53.47 2.12
CA THR A 1264 4.77 -53.72 1.69
C THR A 1264 5.49 -54.51 2.77
N VAL A 1265 6.06 -55.65 2.40
CA VAL A 1265 7.06 -56.35 3.22
C VAL A 1265 8.42 -55.77 2.89
N THR A 1266 9.15 -55.29 3.89
CA THR A 1266 10.58 -55.01 3.74
C THR A 1266 11.34 -56.07 4.50
N TRP A 1267 12.35 -56.67 3.88
CA TRP A 1267 13.16 -57.70 4.54
C TRP A 1267 14.64 -57.54 4.20
N LYS A 1268 15.51 -58.00 5.12
CA LYS A 1268 16.96 -57.84 5.00
C LYS A 1268 17.57 -58.96 4.15
N VAL A 1269 18.10 -58.61 2.97
CA VAL A 1269 18.76 -59.55 2.06
C VAL A 1269 20.24 -59.74 2.43
N SER A 1270 20.92 -58.65 2.79
CA SER A 1270 22.30 -58.63 3.30
C SER A 1270 22.51 -57.37 4.15
N ASN A 1271 23.72 -57.15 4.65
CA ASN A 1271 24.08 -55.89 5.30
C ASN A 1271 23.93 -54.73 4.30
N ASN A 1272 23.19 -53.69 4.69
CA ASN A 1272 22.84 -52.53 3.85
C ASN A 1272 22.16 -52.89 2.51
N LEU A 1273 21.47 -54.04 2.45
CA LEU A 1273 20.72 -54.46 1.27
C LEU A 1273 19.36 -55.02 1.69
N PHE A 1274 18.30 -54.28 1.37
CA PHE A 1274 16.93 -54.60 1.75
C PHE A 1274 16.05 -54.75 0.51
N GLN A 1275 15.10 -55.68 0.54
CA GLN A 1275 14.15 -55.87 -0.54
C GLN A 1275 12.74 -55.52 -0.07
N HIS A 1276 12.04 -54.72 -0.89
CA HIS A 1276 10.65 -54.35 -0.66
C HIS A 1276 9.72 -55.12 -1.59
N LEU A 1277 8.84 -55.95 -1.04
CA LEU A 1277 7.86 -56.75 -1.77
C LEU A 1277 6.47 -56.16 -1.55
N SER A 1278 5.77 -55.85 -2.64
CA SER A 1278 4.40 -55.34 -2.58
C SER A 1278 3.41 -56.50 -2.46
N ILE A 1279 2.58 -56.44 -1.42
CA ILE A 1279 1.47 -57.35 -1.15
C ILE A 1279 0.17 -56.66 -1.57
N GLN A 1280 -0.63 -57.33 -2.39
CA GLN A 1280 -2.02 -56.94 -2.61
C GLN A 1280 -2.93 -57.72 -1.65
N GLU A 1281 -3.74 -57.00 -0.87
CA GLU A 1281 -4.75 -57.55 0.03
C GLU A 1281 -6.12 -57.48 -0.65
N ASN A 1282 -6.69 -58.64 -0.96
CA ASN A 1282 -8.08 -58.73 -1.41
C ASN A 1282 -8.94 -59.24 -0.26
N THR A 1283 -10.08 -58.59 -0.05
CA THR A 1283 -11.06 -59.00 0.97
C THR A 1283 -12.15 -59.81 0.28
N GLN A 1284 -12.29 -61.10 0.59
CA GLN A 1284 -13.36 -61.95 0.08
C GLN A 1284 -14.23 -62.47 1.23
N GLY A 1285 -15.41 -61.88 1.39
CA GLY A 1285 -16.39 -62.29 2.40
C GLY A 1285 -15.87 -62.17 3.83
N MET A 1286 -15.52 -63.29 4.44
CA MET A 1286 -15.00 -63.38 5.82
C MET A 1286 -13.47 -63.57 5.89
N GLY A 1287 -12.80 -63.77 4.75
CA GLY A 1287 -11.36 -64.03 4.67
C GLY A 1287 -10.60 -62.95 3.91
N LYS A 1288 -9.33 -62.77 4.26
CA LYS A 1288 -8.39 -61.94 3.51
C LYS A 1288 -7.47 -62.85 2.71
N GLU A 1289 -7.18 -62.51 1.46
CA GLU A 1289 -6.14 -63.17 0.67
C GLU A 1289 -5.02 -62.16 0.37
N TYR A 1290 -3.77 -62.62 0.45
CA TYR A 1290 -2.59 -61.81 0.22
C TYR A 1290 -1.83 -62.32 -1.01
N ILE A 1291 -1.58 -61.44 -1.99
CA ILE A 1291 -0.94 -61.79 -3.26
C ILE A 1291 0.41 -61.09 -3.39
N VAL A 1292 1.47 -61.86 -3.61
CA VAL A 1292 2.85 -61.37 -3.84
C VAL A 1292 3.46 -62.13 -5.01
N GLU A 1293 3.99 -61.41 -5.99
CA GLU A 1293 4.62 -61.98 -7.21
C GLU A 1293 3.80 -63.13 -7.85
N HIS A 1294 2.49 -62.95 -8.00
CA HIS A 1294 1.53 -63.93 -8.53
C HIS A 1294 1.31 -65.19 -7.68
N LYS A 1295 1.86 -65.27 -6.46
CA LYS A 1295 1.56 -66.32 -5.47
C LYS A 1295 0.53 -65.80 -4.45
N LYS A 1296 -0.41 -66.66 -4.06
CA LYS A 1296 -1.50 -66.34 -3.13
C LYS A 1296 -1.27 -67.00 -1.76
N TYR A 1297 -1.57 -66.27 -0.70
CA TYR A 1297 -1.43 -66.68 0.70
C TYR A 1297 -2.71 -66.37 1.49
N ALA A 1298 -3.08 -67.22 2.43
CA ALA A 1298 -4.31 -67.10 3.22
C ALA A 1298 -4.16 -66.11 4.39
N ASP A 1299 -2.95 -65.96 4.91
CA ASP A 1299 -2.61 -64.98 5.95
C ASP A 1299 -1.18 -64.46 5.77
N LEU A 1300 -0.83 -63.44 6.56
CA LEU A 1300 0.47 -62.78 6.49
C LEU A 1300 1.60 -63.68 7.02
N ASP A 1301 1.34 -64.50 8.04
CA ASP A 1301 2.34 -65.43 8.60
C ASP A 1301 2.73 -66.51 7.59
N GLN A 1302 1.76 -67.04 6.84
CA GLN A 1302 1.96 -67.98 5.76
C GLN A 1302 2.78 -67.34 4.63
N LEU A 1303 2.49 -66.09 4.26
CA LEU A 1303 3.25 -65.34 3.27
C LEU A 1303 4.71 -65.16 3.71
N ILE A 1304 4.93 -64.72 4.95
CA ILE A 1304 6.28 -64.52 5.50
C ILE A 1304 7.06 -65.84 5.50
N PHE A 1305 6.45 -66.94 5.94
CA PHE A 1305 7.10 -68.24 6.00
C PHE A 1305 7.35 -68.87 4.62
N GLN A 1306 6.35 -68.91 3.74
CA GLN A 1306 6.42 -69.63 2.46
C GLN A 1306 6.98 -68.78 1.31
N HIS A 1307 7.02 -67.45 1.46
CA HIS A 1307 7.58 -66.54 0.45
C HIS A 1307 8.93 -65.98 0.91
N VAL A 1308 8.92 -65.16 1.98
CA VAL A 1308 10.08 -64.37 2.39
C VAL A 1308 11.17 -65.27 2.93
N GLN A 1309 10.87 -66.12 3.92
CA GLN A 1309 11.86 -67.03 4.50
C GLN A 1309 12.33 -68.09 3.49
N ALA A 1310 11.46 -68.52 2.57
CA ALA A 1310 11.84 -69.42 1.49
C ALA A 1310 12.87 -68.78 0.54
N ILE A 1311 12.65 -67.52 0.13
CA ILE A 1311 13.61 -66.76 -0.67
C ILE A 1311 14.89 -66.51 0.12
N ALA A 1312 14.80 -66.07 1.38
CA ALA A 1312 15.94 -65.83 2.25
C ALA A 1312 16.83 -67.08 2.39
N LYS A 1313 16.24 -68.27 2.48
CA LYS A 1313 16.97 -69.54 2.50
C LYS A 1313 17.76 -69.78 1.21
N HIS A 1314 17.20 -69.47 0.03
CA HIS A 1314 17.91 -69.59 -1.25
C HIS A 1314 18.97 -68.51 -1.42
N VAL A 1315 18.74 -67.29 -0.91
CA VAL A 1315 19.77 -66.24 -0.82
C VAL A 1315 20.95 -66.75 0.01
N ASP A 1316 20.69 -67.28 1.21
CA ASP A 1316 21.70 -67.85 2.10
C ASP A 1316 22.44 -69.05 1.47
N GLU A 1317 21.74 -69.94 0.74
CA GLU A 1317 22.38 -71.03 -0.03
C GLU A 1317 23.33 -70.47 -1.11
N MET A 1318 22.96 -69.39 -1.79
CA MET A 1318 23.83 -68.77 -2.81
C MET A 1318 25.04 -68.10 -2.16
N CYS A 1319 24.83 -67.34 -1.09
CA CYS A 1319 25.90 -66.63 -0.38
C CYS A 1319 26.95 -67.59 0.20
N ARG A 1320 26.54 -68.79 0.64
CA ARG A 1320 27.46 -69.83 1.14
C ARG A 1320 28.14 -70.65 0.04
N HIS A 1321 27.73 -70.50 -1.22
CA HIS A 1321 28.29 -71.30 -2.30
C HIS A 1321 29.71 -70.82 -2.67
N PRO A 1322 30.67 -71.71 -2.97
CA PRO A 1322 32.06 -71.31 -3.28
C PRO A 1322 32.25 -70.41 -4.53
N LYS A 1323 31.20 -70.26 -5.34
CA LYS A 1323 31.18 -69.38 -6.52
C LYS A 1323 30.58 -68.01 -6.23
N PHE A 1324 30.13 -67.75 -5.02
CA PHE A 1324 29.65 -66.44 -4.61
C PHE A 1324 30.82 -65.61 -4.06
N ARG A 1325 30.75 -64.30 -4.27
CA ARG A 1325 31.59 -63.30 -3.61
C ARG A 1325 30.76 -62.13 -3.16
N GLU A 1326 31.03 -61.71 -1.94
CA GLU A 1326 30.51 -60.48 -1.36
C GLU A 1326 31.33 -59.29 -1.85
N GLY A 1327 30.64 -58.18 -2.15
CA GLY A 1327 31.24 -56.97 -2.70
C GLY A 1327 30.38 -56.33 -3.79
N THR A 1328 30.67 -55.07 -4.11
CA THR A 1328 29.98 -54.33 -5.17
C THR A 1328 30.29 -54.91 -6.55
N MET A 1329 29.48 -54.58 -7.58
CA MET A 1329 29.74 -55.05 -8.94
C MET A 1329 31.17 -54.71 -9.38
N SER A 1330 31.67 -53.51 -9.03
CA SER A 1330 33.03 -53.06 -9.39
C SER A 1330 34.10 -53.92 -8.73
N GLU A 1331 34.02 -54.16 -7.42
CA GLU A 1331 34.98 -54.97 -6.66
C GLU A 1331 35.07 -56.40 -7.20
N VAL A 1332 33.92 -57.00 -7.54
CA VAL A 1332 33.85 -58.37 -8.07
C VAL A 1332 34.36 -58.42 -9.51
N ASN A 1333 34.12 -57.37 -10.29
CA ASN A 1333 34.61 -57.22 -11.66
C ASN A 1333 36.14 -57.10 -11.70
N GLU A 1334 36.72 -56.23 -10.85
CA GLU A 1334 38.17 -56.10 -10.66
C GLU A 1334 38.80 -57.41 -10.18
N TRP A 1335 38.16 -58.09 -9.24
CA TRP A 1335 38.64 -59.39 -8.78
C TRP A 1335 38.64 -60.43 -9.91
N LEU A 1336 37.57 -60.48 -10.71
CA LEU A 1336 37.48 -61.42 -11.84
C LEU A 1336 38.53 -61.11 -12.91
N GLU A 1337 38.80 -59.82 -13.15
CA GLU A 1337 39.85 -59.36 -14.05
C GLU A 1337 41.24 -59.77 -13.56
N SER A 1338 41.53 -59.53 -12.28
CA SER A 1338 42.78 -59.94 -11.63
C SER A 1338 42.97 -61.47 -11.62
N TYR A 1339 41.91 -62.22 -11.29
CA TYR A 1339 41.91 -63.69 -11.26
C TYR A 1339 42.18 -64.29 -12.65
N THR A 1340 41.57 -63.74 -13.70
CA THR A 1340 41.76 -64.22 -15.08
C THR A 1340 43.12 -63.82 -15.65
N LYS A 1341 43.63 -62.63 -15.33
CA LYS A 1341 45.02 -62.22 -15.65
C LYS A 1341 46.04 -63.16 -15.00
N ALA A 1342 45.82 -63.57 -13.74
CA ALA A 1342 46.68 -64.53 -13.05
C ALA A 1342 46.54 -65.97 -13.58
N ASN A 1343 45.39 -66.33 -14.17
CA ASN A 1343 45.10 -67.67 -14.70
C ASN A 1343 44.61 -67.62 -16.16
N PRO A 1344 45.47 -67.26 -17.15
CA PRO A 1344 45.01 -66.95 -18.50
C PRO A 1344 44.33 -68.08 -19.25
N LYS A 1345 44.65 -69.32 -18.89
CA LYS A 1345 44.12 -70.54 -19.52
C LYS A 1345 42.73 -70.93 -19.02
N ASN A 1346 42.24 -70.29 -17.95
CA ASN A 1346 41.01 -70.67 -17.28
C ASN A 1346 39.91 -69.62 -17.50
N SER A 1347 38.75 -70.08 -17.99
CA SER A 1347 37.52 -69.29 -17.89
C SER A 1347 37.02 -69.28 -16.46
N ALA A 1348 36.52 -68.14 -15.98
CA ALA A 1348 36.02 -67.97 -14.62
C ALA A 1348 34.60 -67.41 -14.63
N TYR A 1349 33.81 -67.79 -13.64
CA TYR A 1349 32.50 -67.21 -13.35
C TYR A 1349 32.28 -67.12 -11.84
N VAL A 1350 31.54 -66.10 -11.42
CA VAL A 1350 31.28 -65.75 -10.03
C VAL A 1350 29.89 -65.12 -9.91
N PHE A 1351 29.24 -65.30 -8.77
CA PHE A 1351 27.99 -64.63 -8.41
C PHE A 1351 28.26 -63.54 -7.39
N CYS A 1352 27.58 -62.41 -7.49
CA CYS A 1352 27.54 -61.37 -6.46
C CYS A 1352 26.14 -60.75 -6.36
N PHE A 1353 25.91 -59.91 -5.34
CA PHE A 1353 24.64 -59.22 -5.18
C PHE A 1353 24.38 -58.23 -6.32
N ASP A 1354 23.12 -58.11 -6.74
CA ASP A 1354 22.66 -56.99 -7.56
C ASP A 1354 22.16 -55.87 -6.64
N HIS A 1355 23.04 -54.92 -6.30
CA HIS A 1355 22.69 -53.79 -5.44
C HIS A 1355 21.63 -52.88 -6.07
N LYS A 1356 21.45 -52.91 -7.40
CA LYS A 1356 20.40 -52.15 -8.11
C LYS A 1356 19.04 -52.86 -8.05
N ALA A 1357 19.02 -54.17 -7.86
CA ALA A 1357 17.80 -54.97 -7.78
C ALA A 1357 17.87 -55.98 -6.60
N PRO A 1358 17.60 -55.53 -5.36
CA PRO A 1358 17.64 -56.39 -4.18
C PRO A 1358 16.81 -57.67 -4.35
N GLY A 1359 17.40 -58.82 -4.01
CA GLY A 1359 16.84 -60.17 -4.24
C GLY A 1359 17.25 -60.81 -5.58
N TRP A 1360 17.88 -60.05 -6.46
CA TRP A 1360 18.59 -60.56 -7.64
C TRP A 1360 20.09 -60.66 -7.37
N PHE A 1361 20.73 -61.52 -8.15
CA PHE A 1361 22.17 -61.70 -8.16
C PHE A 1361 22.70 -61.50 -9.58
N LEU A 1362 23.93 -61.03 -9.67
CA LEU A 1362 24.68 -60.92 -10.91
C LEU A 1362 25.59 -62.14 -11.06
N LEU A 1363 25.50 -62.81 -12.21
CA LEU A 1363 26.42 -63.85 -12.63
C LEU A 1363 27.41 -63.25 -13.63
N LEU A 1364 28.62 -62.95 -13.15
CA LEU A 1364 29.71 -62.41 -13.94
C LEU A 1364 30.57 -63.57 -14.44
N PHE A 1365 30.86 -63.59 -15.73
CA PHE A 1365 31.73 -64.61 -16.32
C PHE A 1365 32.62 -64.05 -17.42
N LYS A 1366 33.82 -64.62 -17.53
CA LYS A 1366 34.87 -64.25 -18.48
C LYS A 1366 35.46 -65.51 -19.09
N VAL A 1367 35.50 -65.55 -20.42
CA VAL A 1367 35.81 -66.78 -21.20
C VAL A 1367 37.32 -66.95 -21.34
N ASN A 1368 38.02 -65.87 -21.66
CA ASN A 1368 39.48 -65.76 -21.71
C ASN A 1368 39.92 -64.36 -21.25
N VAL A 1369 41.23 -64.14 -21.09
CA VAL A 1369 41.79 -62.85 -20.61
C VAL A 1369 41.39 -61.66 -21.48
N ASN A 1370 41.27 -61.87 -22.80
CA ASN A 1370 41.01 -60.81 -23.77
C ASN A 1370 39.52 -60.56 -24.01
N THR A 1371 38.62 -61.36 -23.45
CA THR A 1371 37.17 -61.15 -23.55
C THR A 1371 36.68 -60.20 -22.45
N PRO A 1372 35.77 -59.28 -22.75
CA PRO A 1372 35.12 -58.47 -21.73
C PRO A 1372 34.27 -59.36 -20.81
N ILE A 1373 34.13 -58.92 -19.55
CA ILE A 1373 33.30 -59.60 -18.56
C ILE A 1373 31.84 -59.48 -18.98
N THR A 1374 31.13 -60.61 -19.04
CA THR A 1374 29.69 -60.63 -19.35
C THR A 1374 28.91 -60.89 -18.08
N THR A 1375 27.80 -60.16 -17.91
CA THR A 1375 26.97 -60.23 -16.70
C THR A 1375 25.57 -60.70 -17.05
N TRP A 1376 25.05 -61.71 -16.33
CA TRP A 1376 23.66 -62.18 -16.45
C TRP A 1376 22.93 -62.06 -15.11
N HIS A 1377 21.67 -61.62 -15.13
CA HIS A 1377 20.85 -61.54 -13.91
C HIS A 1377 20.25 -62.91 -13.54
N VAL A 1378 20.27 -63.20 -12.25
CA VAL A 1378 19.70 -64.39 -11.63
C VAL A 1378 18.70 -63.95 -10.58
N LYS A 1379 17.43 -64.32 -10.74
CA LYS A 1379 16.40 -64.03 -9.74
C LYS A 1379 16.35 -65.14 -8.71
N THR A 1380 16.23 -64.78 -7.43
CA THR A 1380 15.90 -65.73 -6.37
C THR A 1380 14.38 -65.84 -6.24
N GLU A 1381 13.86 -67.07 -6.21
CA GLU A 1381 12.42 -67.35 -6.10
C GLU A 1381 12.18 -68.35 -4.96
N CYS A 1382 10.94 -68.51 -4.49
CA CYS A 1382 10.66 -69.44 -3.39
C CYS A 1382 11.04 -70.90 -3.73
N ASP A 1383 11.01 -71.26 -5.02
CA ASP A 1383 11.28 -72.62 -5.51
C ASP A 1383 12.72 -72.80 -6.04
N GLY A 1384 13.60 -71.80 -5.87
CA GLY A 1384 15.01 -71.87 -6.29
C GLY A 1384 15.49 -70.59 -6.99
N TYR A 1385 16.13 -70.73 -8.15
CA TYR A 1385 16.74 -69.62 -8.89
C TYR A 1385 16.29 -69.59 -10.35
N ARG A 1386 16.08 -68.40 -10.92
CA ARG A 1386 15.72 -68.23 -12.33
C ARG A 1386 16.85 -67.57 -13.11
N LEU A 1387 17.30 -68.22 -14.19
CA LEU A 1387 18.32 -67.71 -15.11
C LEU A 1387 17.86 -67.90 -16.56
N LYS A 1388 17.80 -66.81 -17.34
CA LYS A 1388 17.40 -66.80 -18.76
C LYS A 1388 16.08 -67.56 -19.02
N GLY A 1389 15.09 -67.38 -18.14
CA GLY A 1389 13.76 -68.01 -18.24
C GLY A 1389 13.66 -69.44 -17.69
N PHE A 1390 14.77 -70.09 -17.36
CA PHE A 1390 14.78 -71.42 -16.76
C PHE A 1390 14.86 -71.33 -15.23
N SER A 1391 14.06 -72.15 -14.54
CA SER A 1391 14.08 -72.27 -13.08
C SER A 1391 14.94 -73.46 -12.63
N TYR A 1392 15.74 -73.25 -11.60
CA TYR A 1392 16.74 -74.17 -11.07
C TYR A 1392 16.54 -74.32 -9.55
N PRO A 1393 16.13 -75.50 -9.06
CA PRO A 1393 15.79 -75.69 -7.64
C PRO A 1393 16.94 -75.58 -6.64
N SER A 1394 18.21 -75.62 -7.10
CA SER A 1394 19.37 -75.60 -6.22
C SER A 1394 20.58 -74.99 -6.92
N MET A 1395 21.57 -74.55 -6.15
CA MET A 1395 22.75 -73.86 -6.68
C MET A 1395 23.59 -74.75 -7.60
N LEU A 1396 23.65 -76.05 -7.31
CA LEU A 1396 24.31 -77.05 -8.17
C LEU A 1396 23.64 -77.13 -9.55
N ARG A 1397 22.30 -77.12 -9.59
CA ARG A 1397 21.54 -77.14 -10.85
C ARG A 1397 21.64 -75.83 -11.59
N LEU A 1398 21.65 -74.69 -10.89
CA LEU A 1398 21.88 -73.38 -11.49
C LEU A 1398 23.25 -73.31 -12.17
N CYS A 1399 24.32 -73.73 -11.50
CA CYS A 1399 25.67 -73.76 -12.07
C CYS A 1399 25.77 -74.66 -13.31
N ASN A 1400 25.11 -75.82 -13.29
CA ASN A 1400 25.06 -76.71 -14.45
C ASN A 1400 24.21 -76.14 -15.60
N GLY A 1401 23.08 -75.50 -15.25
CA GLY A 1401 22.22 -74.77 -16.16
C GLY A 1401 22.96 -73.65 -16.88
N PHE A 1402 23.67 -72.80 -16.12
CA PHE A 1402 24.56 -71.79 -16.67
C PHE A 1402 25.57 -72.38 -17.68
N LYS A 1403 26.24 -73.48 -17.34
CA LYS A 1403 27.22 -74.09 -18.27
C LYS A 1403 26.56 -74.58 -19.56
N GLN A 1404 25.30 -75.04 -19.50
CA GLN A 1404 24.56 -75.48 -20.69
C GLN A 1404 24.02 -74.28 -21.51
N THR A 1405 23.48 -73.26 -20.85
CA THR A 1405 23.03 -72.03 -21.50
C THR A 1405 24.19 -71.24 -22.09
N PHE A 1406 25.34 -71.21 -21.42
CA PHE A 1406 26.57 -70.63 -21.94
C PHE A 1406 27.11 -71.40 -23.16
N LYS A 1407 27.09 -72.73 -23.15
CA LYS A 1407 27.48 -73.53 -24.33
C LYS A 1407 26.58 -73.26 -25.55
N SER A 1408 25.28 -73.09 -25.34
CA SER A 1408 24.35 -72.73 -26.42
C SER A 1408 24.53 -71.28 -26.87
N TYR A 1409 24.80 -70.36 -25.94
CA TYR A 1409 25.12 -68.96 -26.23
C TYR A 1409 26.40 -68.84 -27.10
N VAL A 1410 27.47 -69.54 -26.73
CA VAL A 1410 28.72 -69.56 -27.52
C VAL A 1410 28.53 -70.21 -28.89
N LYS A 1411 27.73 -71.28 -28.99
CA LYS A 1411 27.36 -71.86 -30.29
C LYS A 1411 26.60 -70.87 -31.15
N GLY A 1412 25.65 -70.12 -30.59
CA GLY A 1412 24.90 -69.09 -31.31
C GLY A 1412 25.79 -67.98 -31.87
N ILE A 1413 26.82 -67.56 -31.12
CA ILE A 1413 27.82 -66.58 -31.61
C ILE A 1413 28.68 -67.18 -32.73
N ALA A 1414 29.10 -68.45 -32.61
CA ALA A 1414 29.89 -69.12 -33.64
C ALA A 1414 29.09 -69.38 -34.94
N ASP A 1415 27.78 -69.64 -34.83
CA ASP A 1415 26.91 -69.79 -36.00
C ASP A 1415 26.66 -68.45 -36.69
N ARG A 1416 26.51 -67.34 -35.93
CA ARG A 1416 26.44 -65.97 -36.50
C ARG A 1416 27.72 -65.56 -37.21
N SER A 1417 28.90 -65.95 -36.72
CA SER A 1417 30.17 -65.61 -37.39
C SER A 1417 30.46 -66.47 -38.63
N ARG A 1418 29.88 -67.68 -38.72
CA ARG A 1418 29.98 -68.53 -39.93
C ARG A 1418 28.92 -68.21 -40.99
N SER A 1419 27.85 -67.51 -40.64
CA SER A 1419 26.81 -67.08 -41.60
C SER A 1419 27.11 -65.71 -42.21
N THR A 1420 28.36 -65.40 -42.54
CA THR A 1420 28.76 -64.26 -43.37
C THR A 1420 29.05 -64.75 -44.79
N LYS A 1421 28.03 -65.33 -45.44
CA LYS A 1421 27.96 -65.34 -46.91
C LYS A 1421 26.76 -64.49 -47.30
N PRO A 1422 26.95 -63.45 -48.12
CA PRO A 1422 25.88 -62.54 -48.49
C PRO A 1422 24.84 -63.33 -49.30
N ALA A 1423 23.66 -63.52 -48.71
CA ALA A 1423 22.53 -64.08 -49.43
C ALA A 1423 21.97 -63.01 -50.37
N PRO A 1424 21.66 -63.35 -51.63
CA PRO A 1424 21.13 -62.40 -52.59
C PRO A 1424 19.76 -61.89 -52.14
N VAL A 1425 19.60 -60.56 -52.22
CA VAL A 1425 18.37 -59.81 -51.99
C VAL A 1425 17.27 -60.41 -52.85
N ASN A 1426 16.34 -61.14 -52.24
CA ASN A 1426 15.13 -61.58 -52.92
C ASN A 1426 13.94 -60.96 -52.20
N ASN A 1427 13.44 -59.89 -52.80
CA ASN A 1427 12.20 -59.20 -52.44
C ASN A 1427 11.02 -60.16 -52.55
N GLN A 1428 10.66 -60.82 -51.46
CA GLN A 1428 9.29 -61.30 -51.26
C GLN A 1428 8.87 -61.01 -49.83
N ALA A 1429 8.19 -59.87 -49.68
CA ALA A 1429 7.40 -59.54 -48.52
C ALA A 1429 6.34 -60.63 -48.30
N GLN A 1430 6.57 -61.51 -47.33
CA GLN A 1430 5.52 -62.33 -46.74
C GLN A 1430 5.11 -61.69 -45.42
N ALA A 1431 3.97 -61.01 -45.48
CA ALA A 1431 3.25 -60.47 -44.35
C ALA A 1431 2.94 -61.60 -43.35
N SER A 1432 3.56 -61.55 -42.17
CA SER A 1432 3.14 -62.35 -41.02
C SER A 1432 2.28 -61.48 -40.11
N THR A 1433 0.99 -61.61 -40.30
CA THR A 1433 -0.07 -61.13 -39.40
C THR A 1433 0.12 -61.77 -38.02
N TYR A 1434 0.52 -60.98 -37.02
CA TYR A 1434 0.41 -61.40 -35.61
C TYR A 1434 -0.96 -60.97 -35.10
N GLY A 1435 -1.85 -61.95 -35.01
CA GLY A 1435 -3.19 -61.80 -34.46
C GLY A 1435 -3.15 -61.47 -32.97
N GLY A 1436 -4.02 -60.54 -32.60
CA GLY A 1436 -4.39 -60.33 -31.21
C GLY A 1436 -4.98 -61.59 -30.60
N TYR A 1437 -4.45 -61.96 -29.43
CA TYR A 1437 -5.16 -62.80 -28.49
C TYR A 1437 -6.02 -61.87 -27.65
N GLY A 1438 -7.33 -61.95 -27.84
CA GLY A 1438 -8.29 -61.46 -26.87
C GLY A 1438 -8.28 -62.35 -25.65
N TYR A 1439 -7.92 -61.76 -24.50
CA TYR A 1439 -8.58 -61.92 -23.20
C TYR A 1439 -8.20 -60.73 -22.32
#